data_AF-A0A353BEV6-F1
#
_entry.id   AF-A0A353BEV6-F1
#
_cell.length_a   1.000
_cell.length_b   1.000
_cell.length_c   1.000
_cell.angle_alpha   90.00
_cell.angle_beta   90.00
_cell.angle_gamma   90.00
#
_symmetry.space_group_name_H-M   'P 1'
#
loop_
_entity.id
_entity.type
_entity.pdbx_description
1 polymer ?
#
loop_
_entity_poly.entity_id
_entity_poly.type
_entity_poly.pdbx_seq_one_letter_code
_entity_poly.pdbx_strand_id
1 'polypeptide(L)'
;MANTVNAFNTSSNTQVGGAPNYVLGNLMIRSGVFGLTILLQLSTMASIYGQNNELTPPTIAEKSGFTATATAREVDDFLLQITADWPRAQLTSIGRTVEGRELTAVVVEPAGTTAQPLTILVLGGIHSGECDGKEGLLALARDLSQGRLDDSLDNLRMIFVPNYNADGNERRSENHRPGQYGPSQGMGTRENAQGLDLNRDFVKLESPEAQSLISALSEYDVDVLIDLHTTNGSLHQHDLTYDIPHHPLVPDAMDSWLRAEVMPAVRERMKDAGYRTFYYGNFNAAHTQWRTYGYEPRYSTDYMALRGKIGILSESYSYVSYQRRVEASYQFTFEVLKYFNQHSEVTRQHLADTKLKPGDELPLRAEIVATADNQLVEGYQTPDGNLPTPPYGWEAIARHEPKDYRVELWNTYEATESTQVPFAYAIEAQYAWAAQRLAMHGVKVQVLAADTQAQTTGYQVTSVKKERSFQFHRRLAVELEPRTKDTRLLRAGSFIVRTSQPLGKLAAYLLEPRADDSLVAWNFFDPDIREGTDYPVTKILEGVAGFDYRETLGVPASEQITLKHLSHPELSVDYDGDLRRSAHWLGNSTDYVVRSDSEHFVVAAESGAQRRLSELTRLAQALAKLDAFTNEEARSAAKTGTLTEDLKHAVVTHSGDLFVYTAAEQVARRITDTPKVAEKLAQLSPDASQIAFVAENDLWVVRLSDASTTRITNNGSTEQLNGILDWVYQEELYGRGNFKAFWWSPDSTQLAFLRLDQTHVDRYQVADSISYKRTLEETRYPKAGDALPNVSLWLASLDGESTPREVDLSDFPAEDRLISRVSWSPDGNLWILVQNRVQNQQSLLRLATSADKPVTVVRQESDGWLEIRSEPHFLDSGDFLWLCDLPDGRTHLFRIDAKTGKQQPLTSGDWDVASIAGVKESTGMVYVTGNFDQPTENHLVSVDIQTGKMQRLTSLSGTHSVKLDHSCQYFIDRFSSLTQPPELAVFSIQGDLVRHIDAPTSNRHAALAIRQPIATTIPADDGLPLQSLILLPPAGTRAPDEKLPVLFFVYGGPQAPTVKNAWAGRNYWWHQMLCSRGFAVVLCDNRSSRGRGVKDTWTIRGDLARVELQDLESAVKWVRQQDWADPDRLGIWGWSYGGYFSAYAMTHSSHFKAGVAGAPVTDWRNYDAIYTERYMGLPQENEAGYDSSSVVKAAANLSGRLMIIHGERDDNVHMSNSLQLAYELQKAGKTFDLMIYPKNRHGITNPSQRHHLHKTMTEFFERNLK
;
A
#
# COMPACT_ATOMS: atom_id res chain seq x y z
N MET A 1 -31.25 -3.84 51.20
CA MET A 1 -30.69 -4.93 52.02
C MET A 1 -29.30 -5.22 51.46
N ALA A 2 -28.20 -5.34 52.19
CA ALA A 2 -27.90 -5.26 53.64
C ALA A 2 -26.63 -4.37 53.83
N ASN A 3 -26.42 -3.60 54.91
CA ASN A 3 -25.87 -3.98 56.23
C ASN A 3 -24.62 -4.90 56.16
N THR A 4 -23.50 -4.77 56.92
CA THR A 4 -23.02 -3.90 58.05
C THR A 4 -21.56 -4.32 58.41
N VAL A 5 -20.61 -3.59 59.03
CA VAL A 5 -20.35 -2.15 59.35
C VAL A 5 -18.90 -1.99 59.93
N ASN A 6 -18.44 -0.77 60.26
CA ASN A 6 -17.17 -0.34 60.95
C ASN A 6 -16.03 0.19 60.04
N ALA A 7 -15.35 1.33 60.23
CA ALA A 7 -15.25 2.43 61.24
C ALA A 7 -13.99 2.44 62.16
N PHE A 8 -13.78 3.60 62.84
CA PHE A 8 -12.70 4.00 63.78
C PHE A 8 -11.36 4.53 63.17
N ASN A 9 -10.63 5.52 63.74
CA ASN A 9 -10.91 6.71 64.61
C ASN A 9 -9.57 7.52 64.80
N THR A 10 -9.43 8.75 65.34
CA THR A 10 -10.19 10.04 65.39
C THR A 10 -9.32 11.10 66.12
N SER A 11 -9.00 12.25 65.51
CA SER A 11 -8.48 13.46 66.19
C SER A 11 -8.55 14.69 65.26
N SER A 12 -8.91 15.92 65.69
CA SER A 12 -9.28 16.38 67.04
C SER A 12 -10.21 17.62 67.05
N ASN A 13 -11.07 17.66 68.07
CA ASN A 13 -11.91 18.76 68.57
C ASN A 13 -11.10 20.03 69.01
N THR A 14 -11.63 21.24 69.25
CA THR A 14 -13.00 21.84 69.18
C THR A 14 -12.99 23.37 69.36
N GLN A 15 -14.03 24.06 68.85
CA GLN A 15 -14.58 25.37 69.33
C GLN A 15 -13.65 26.60 69.20
N VAL A 16 -14.10 27.88 69.26
CA VAL A 16 -15.31 28.58 69.76
C VAL A 16 -15.82 29.54 68.66
N GLY A 17 -17.05 30.05 68.55
CA GLY A 17 -18.33 30.02 69.29
C GLY A 17 -19.32 30.98 68.58
N GLY A 18 -20.61 31.11 68.96
CA GLY A 18 -21.59 31.80 68.10
C GLY A 18 -22.68 32.70 68.74
N ALA A 19 -23.22 33.59 67.90
CA ALA A 19 -24.46 34.40 68.05
C ALA A 19 -24.44 35.50 69.17
N PRO A 20 -25.45 36.42 69.28
CA PRO A 20 -26.70 36.59 68.50
C PRO A 20 -27.18 38.03 68.12
N ASN A 21 -28.09 38.10 67.14
CA ASN A 21 -29.34 38.92 67.00
C ASN A 21 -29.44 40.47 67.15
N TYR A 22 -30.51 41.01 66.49
CA TYR A 22 -31.29 42.26 66.76
C TYR A 22 -30.71 43.62 66.25
N VAL A 23 -31.49 44.68 65.91
CA VAL A 23 -32.96 44.92 65.86
C VAL A 23 -33.36 45.98 64.79
N LEU A 24 -34.67 46.20 64.56
CA LEU A 24 -35.26 47.17 63.61
C LEU A 24 -34.93 48.66 63.84
N GLY A 25 -35.13 49.49 62.79
CA GLY A 25 -35.32 50.95 62.88
C GLY A 25 -36.09 51.54 61.69
N ASN A 26 -37.19 52.27 61.97
CA ASN A 26 -38.01 53.02 60.99
C ASN A 26 -37.88 54.54 61.25
N LEU A 27 -37.89 55.41 60.22
CA LEU A 27 -38.82 56.57 60.15
C LEU A 27 -38.81 57.39 58.82
N MET A 28 -39.99 57.41 58.17
CA MET A 28 -40.74 58.56 57.61
C MET A 28 -40.13 59.69 56.72
N ILE A 29 -40.70 59.77 55.50
CA ILE A 29 -41.47 60.90 54.91
C ILE A 29 -40.79 62.27 54.68
N ARG A 30 -40.73 62.68 53.40
CA ARG A 30 -41.46 63.88 52.91
C ARG A 30 -41.78 63.82 51.42
N SER A 31 -42.87 64.49 51.03
CA SER A 31 -43.55 64.35 49.73
C SER A 31 -43.17 65.46 48.73
N GLY A 32 -43.25 65.17 47.43
CA GLY A 32 -43.17 66.16 46.35
C GLY A 32 -43.84 65.63 45.07
N VAL A 33 -44.98 66.19 44.69
CA VAL A 33 -45.75 65.81 43.50
C VAL A 33 -45.49 66.79 42.37
N PHE A 34 -45.13 66.31 41.16
CA PHE A 34 -45.53 66.87 39.85
C PHE A 34 -45.05 65.95 38.71
N GLY A 35 -45.72 65.99 37.54
CA GLY A 35 -45.19 65.38 36.29
C GLY A 35 -45.98 64.20 35.67
N LEU A 36 -47.31 64.29 35.55
CA LEU A 36 -48.12 63.25 34.89
C LEU A 36 -48.16 63.43 33.35
N THR A 37 -47.12 62.98 32.64
CA THR A 37 -47.13 62.79 31.17
C THR A 37 -46.09 61.74 30.75
N ILE A 38 -46.24 61.19 29.53
CA ILE A 38 -45.43 60.09 28.98
C ILE A 38 -45.62 58.75 29.72
N LEU A 39 -46.82 58.18 29.58
CA LEU A 39 -47.10 56.78 29.92
C LEU A 39 -47.97 56.12 28.82
N LEU A 40 -47.59 56.37 27.55
CA LEU A 40 -48.36 55.95 26.37
C LEU A 40 -47.47 55.75 25.14
N GLN A 41 -46.29 55.15 25.34
CA GLN A 41 -45.38 54.74 24.25
C GLN A 41 -44.45 53.55 24.61
N LEU A 42 -44.86 52.69 25.55
CA LEU A 42 -44.14 51.49 26.00
C LEU A 42 -45.07 50.26 26.04
N SER A 43 -45.71 49.96 24.90
CA SER A 43 -46.67 48.85 24.80
C SER A 43 -46.73 48.20 23.41
N THR A 44 -45.62 48.20 22.66
CA THR A 44 -45.50 47.60 21.31
C THR A 44 -44.20 46.83 21.08
N MET A 45 -43.52 46.39 22.14
CA MET A 45 -42.39 45.44 22.10
C MET A 45 -42.50 44.37 23.19
N ALA A 46 -43.72 43.85 23.39
CA ALA A 46 -44.02 42.81 24.40
C ALA A 46 -45.11 41.85 23.90
N SER A 47 -45.02 41.42 22.63
CA SER A 47 -46.01 40.52 22.00
C SER A 47 -45.41 39.61 20.91
N ILE A 48 -44.26 38.99 21.18
CA ILE A 48 -43.76 37.81 20.44
C ILE A 48 -43.39 36.70 21.44
N TYR A 49 -42.61 37.00 22.48
CA TYR A 49 -42.43 36.12 23.64
C TYR A 49 -43.66 36.14 24.57
N GLY A 50 -44.77 35.61 24.04
CA GLY A 50 -46.12 35.65 24.66
C GLY A 50 -46.77 34.29 24.92
N GLN A 51 -46.06 33.18 24.69
CA GLN A 51 -46.45 31.83 25.11
C GLN A 51 -45.22 31.07 25.63
N ASN A 52 -45.38 30.29 26.70
CA ASN A 52 -44.36 29.33 27.14
C ASN A 52 -44.41 28.08 26.24
N ASN A 53 -43.87 28.21 25.03
CA ASN A 53 -43.46 27.05 24.24
C ASN A 53 -42.04 26.68 24.65
N GLU A 54 -41.87 25.60 25.40
CA GLU A 54 -40.53 25.08 25.72
C GLU A 54 -39.80 24.69 24.41
N LEU A 55 -38.53 25.08 24.26
CA LEU A 55 -37.70 24.67 23.13
C LEU A 55 -37.57 23.14 23.16
N THR A 56 -38.21 22.46 22.21
CA THR A 56 -38.42 21.00 22.26
C THR A 56 -38.12 20.38 20.89
N PRO A 57 -37.01 19.65 20.70
CA PRO A 57 -35.87 19.57 21.61
C PRO A 57 -35.07 20.89 21.68
N PRO A 58 -34.42 21.19 22.81
CA PRO A 58 -33.36 22.21 22.88
C PRO A 58 -32.02 21.62 22.40
N THR A 59 -31.15 22.45 21.83
CA THR A 59 -29.76 22.04 21.51
C THR A 59 -28.96 21.80 22.79
N ILE A 60 -27.77 21.18 22.70
CA ILE A 60 -26.93 20.97 23.90
C ILE A 60 -26.39 22.30 24.43
N ALA A 61 -26.11 23.28 23.57
CA ALA A 61 -25.83 24.65 23.98
C ALA A 61 -27.00 25.26 24.78
N GLU A 62 -28.22 25.31 24.24
CA GLU A 62 -29.39 25.87 24.94
C GLU A 62 -29.68 25.14 26.26
N LYS A 63 -29.73 23.80 26.22
CA LYS A 63 -29.99 22.91 27.37
C LYS A 63 -28.98 23.04 28.50
N SER A 64 -27.74 23.43 28.17
CA SER A 64 -26.65 23.64 29.14
C SER A 64 -26.52 25.09 29.61
N GLY A 65 -27.39 26.01 29.17
CA GLY A 65 -27.24 27.44 29.43
C GLY A 65 -25.99 28.02 28.77
N PHE A 66 -25.64 27.54 27.58
CA PHE A 66 -24.43 27.84 26.83
C PHE A 66 -23.13 27.57 27.60
N THR A 67 -23.07 26.41 28.28
CA THR A 67 -21.84 25.93 28.95
C THR A 67 -21.20 24.70 28.30
N ALA A 68 -21.94 23.96 27.47
CA ALA A 68 -21.46 22.77 26.76
C ALA A 68 -21.87 22.76 25.27
N THR A 69 -21.22 21.90 24.50
CA THR A 69 -21.55 21.59 23.11
C THR A 69 -21.80 20.08 22.94
N ALA A 70 -22.60 19.70 21.94
CA ALA A 70 -22.99 18.33 21.66
C ALA A 70 -21.82 17.41 21.29
N THR A 71 -21.81 16.20 21.85
CA THR A 71 -21.06 15.05 21.29
C THR A 71 -21.61 14.65 19.92
N ALA A 72 -20.84 13.91 19.12
CA ALA A 72 -21.28 13.44 17.80
C ALA A 72 -22.57 12.62 17.90
N ARG A 73 -22.70 11.80 18.94
CA ARG A 73 -23.93 11.06 19.22
C ARG A 73 -25.11 11.96 19.57
N GLU A 74 -24.91 13.02 20.37
CA GLU A 74 -25.98 13.96 20.69
C GLU A 74 -26.42 14.77 19.46
N VAL A 75 -25.54 14.98 18.47
CA VAL A 75 -25.90 15.50 17.15
C VAL A 75 -26.79 14.50 16.42
N ASP A 76 -26.38 13.24 16.29
CA ASP A 76 -27.14 12.19 15.61
C ASP A 76 -28.54 11.98 16.23
N ASP A 77 -28.60 11.82 17.56
CA ASP A 77 -29.84 11.64 18.33
C ASP A 77 -30.78 12.86 18.19
N PHE A 78 -30.24 14.09 18.11
CA PHE A 78 -31.03 15.32 17.88
C PHE A 78 -31.55 15.43 16.44
N LEU A 79 -30.70 15.17 15.43
CA LEU A 79 -31.09 15.21 14.01
C LEU A 79 -32.16 14.16 13.68
N LEU A 80 -32.06 12.97 14.29
CA LEU A 80 -33.09 11.93 14.20
C LEU A 80 -34.41 12.40 14.83
N GLN A 81 -34.37 13.13 15.95
CA GLN A 81 -35.57 13.66 16.58
C GLN A 81 -36.27 14.73 15.73
N ILE A 82 -35.53 15.67 15.14
CA ILE A 82 -36.15 16.77 14.36
C ILE A 82 -36.58 16.38 12.94
N THR A 83 -36.02 15.30 12.38
CA THR A 83 -36.42 14.82 11.03
C THR A 83 -37.66 13.90 11.06
N ALA A 84 -37.97 13.27 12.19
CA ALA A 84 -39.07 12.30 12.31
C ALA A 84 -40.46 12.87 11.89
N ASP A 85 -40.73 14.14 12.20
CA ASP A 85 -41.99 14.83 11.90
C ASP A 85 -41.83 15.93 10.82
N TRP A 86 -40.74 15.93 10.03
CA TRP A 86 -40.46 16.94 8.99
C TRP A 86 -40.56 16.35 7.57
N PRO A 87 -41.72 16.40 6.89
CA PRO A 87 -41.99 15.56 5.70
C PRO A 87 -41.17 15.89 4.43
N ARG A 88 -40.33 16.92 4.47
CA ARG A 88 -39.42 17.33 3.37
C ARG A 88 -37.96 17.01 3.67
N ALA A 89 -37.65 16.56 4.88
CA ALA A 89 -36.29 16.31 5.32
C ALA A 89 -35.98 14.81 5.34
N GLN A 90 -34.82 14.45 4.81
CA GLN A 90 -34.24 13.11 4.90
C GLN A 90 -32.95 13.17 5.70
N LEU A 91 -32.88 12.36 6.76
CA LEU A 91 -31.63 12.06 7.44
C LEU A 91 -30.80 11.12 6.54
N THR A 92 -29.54 11.47 6.31
CA THR A 92 -28.59 10.68 5.52
C THR A 92 -27.20 10.72 6.15
N SER A 93 -26.27 9.93 5.63
CA SER A 93 -24.83 10.06 5.91
C SER A 93 -24.13 10.44 4.61
N ILE A 94 -23.28 11.48 4.63
CA ILE A 94 -22.44 11.82 3.46
C ILE A 94 -21.18 10.95 3.38
N GLY A 95 -20.92 10.11 4.38
CA GLY A 95 -19.75 9.24 4.47
C GLY A 95 -19.32 9.01 5.91
N ARG A 96 -18.06 8.60 6.13
CA ARG A 96 -17.57 8.24 7.46
C ARG A 96 -16.22 8.86 7.78
N THR A 97 -15.99 9.09 9.06
CA THR A 97 -14.70 9.55 9.59
C THR A 97 -13.64 8.45 9.60
N VAL A 98 -12.41 8.85 9.94
CA VAL A 98 -11.26 7.93 10.15
C VAL A 98 -11.55 6.82 11.17
N GLU A 99 -12.19 7.14 12.31
CA GLU A 99 -12.62 6.17 13.33
C GLU A 99 -13.95 5.49 12.99
N GLY A 100 -14.58 5.85 11.86
CA GLY A 100 -15.76 5.20 11.32
C GLY A 100 -17.10 5.69 11.89
N ARG A 101 -17.14 6.86 12.54
CA ARG A 101 -18.40 7.56 12.87
C ARG A 101 -19.08 8.01 11.57
N GLU A 102 -20.40 8.12 11.58
CA GLU A 102 -21.16 8.65 10.43
C GLU A 102 -21.00 10.16 10.34
N LEU A 103 -20.97 10.68 9.11
CA LEU A 103 -21.06 12.10 8.81
C LEU A 103 -22.52 12.44 8.51
N THR A 104 -23.33 12.47 9.59
CA THR A 104 -24.77 12.64 9.51
C THR A 104 -25.14 14.02 8.97
N ALA A 105 -26.04 14.03 7.99
CA ALA A 105 -26.56 15.21 7.33
C ALA A 105 -28.08 15.17 7.21
N VAL A 106 -28.71 16.35 7.18
CA VAL A 106 -30.14 16.51 6.84
C VAL A 106 -30.25 17.17 5.48
N VAL A 107 -30.85 16.47 4.52
CA VAL A 107 -31.21 17.01 3.20
C VAL A 107 -32.67 17.40 3.22
N VAL A 108 -32.98 18.67 2.94
CA VAL A 108 -34.33 19.23 2.90
C VAL A 108 -34.69 19.58 1.47
N GLU A 109 -35.76 18.98 0.96
CA GLU A 109 -36.31 19.27 -0.37
C GLU A 109 -37.21 20.53 -0.39
N PRO A 110 -37.33 21.20 -1.55
CA PRO A 110 -38.28 22.31 -1.72
C PRO A 110 -39.73 21.85 -1.54
N ALA A 111 -40.63 22.77 -1.16
CA ALA A 111 -42.03 22.44 -0.90
C ALA A 111 -42.90 22.27 -2.16
N GLY A 112 -42.38 22.68 -3.32
CA GLY A 112 -43.07 22.58 -4.61
C GLY A 112 -42.25 21.86 -5.67
N THR A 113 -42.86 21.62 -6.83
CA THR A 113 -42.24 20.93 -7.98
C THR A 113 -41.27 21.85 -8.76
N THR A 114 -40.32 22.47 -8.06
CA THR A 114 -39.25 23.27 -8.65
C THR A 114 -38.33 22.35 -9.45
N ALA A 115 -38.33 22.48 -10.78
CA ALA A 115 -37.64 21.52 -11.66
C ALA A 115 -36.11 21.48 -11.47
N GLN A 116 -35.51 22.59 -11.03
CA GLN A 116 -34.10 22.72 -10.65
C GLN A 116 -34.01 23.69 -9.46
N PRO A 117 -34.13 23.21 -8.21
CA PRO A 117 -33.93 24.06 -7.03
C PRO A 117 -32.45 24.45 -6.92
N LEU A 118 -32.19 25.64 -6.37
CA LEU A 118 -30.84 26.04 -6.00
C LEU A 118 -30.42 25.19 -4.78
N THR A 119 -29.28 24.52 -4.85
CA THR A 119 -28.82 23.59 -3.79
C THR A 119 -27.75 24.22 -2.92
N ILE A 120 -28.01 24.36 -1.62
CA ILE A 120 -27.10 25.01 -0.67
C ILE A 120 -26.69 24.02 0.42
N LEU A 121 -25.39 23.84 0.62
CA LEU A 121 -24.83 23.05 1.72
C LEU A 121 -24.26 23.99 2.78
N VAL A 122 -24.60 23.73 4.05
CA VAL A 122 -24.05 24.43 5.20
C VAL A 122 -23.23 23.46 6.05
N LEU A 123 -21.96 23.79 6.23
CA LEU A 123 -20.95 22.98 6.89
C LEU A 123 -20.64 23.54 8.28
N GLY A 124 -20.84 22.72 9.31
CA GLY A 124 -20.54 23.05 10.70
C GLY A 124 -19.45 22.15 11.27
N GLY A 125 -18.59 22.71 12.12
CA GLY A 125 -17.61 21.94 12.88
C GLY A 125 -16.54 21.27 12.02
N ILE A 126 -16.09 21.92 10.94
CA ILE A 126 -14.88 21.51 10.19
C ILE A 126 -13.62 21.55 11.07
N HIS A 127 -13.56 22.53 11.99
CA HIS A 127 -12.74 22.48 13.19
C HIS A 127 -13.69 22.26 14.38
N SER A 128 -13.61 21.14 15.09
CA SER A 128 -14.58 20.76 16.11
C SER A 128 -14.52 21.63 17.38
N GLY A 129 -13.44 22.39 17.57
CA GLY A 129 -13.34 23.46 18.58
C GLY A 129 -14.12 24.73 18.23
N GLU A 130 -14.41 24.97 16.95
CA GLU A 130 -15.17 26.11 16.42
C GLU A 130 -16.68 25.77 16.43
N CYS A 131 -17.15 25.33 17.61
CA CYS A 131 -18.43 24.65 17.80
C CYS A 131 -19.69 25.53 17.70
N ASP A 132 -19.53 26.82 17.42
CA ASP A 132 -20.64 27.79 17.42
C ASP A 132 -21.58 27.55 16.23
N GLY A 133 -21.00 27.34 15.04
CA GLY A 133 -21.72 27.05 13.81
C GLY A 133 -22.52 25.74 13.88
N LYS A 134 -21.99 24.72 14.56
CA LYS A 134 -22.68 23.44 14.79
C LYS A 134 -24.00 23.64 15.52
N GLU A 135 -23.97 24.28 16.69
CA GLU A 135 -25.19 24.47 17.51
C GLU A 135 -26.17 25.44 16.84
N GLY A 136 -25.65 26.48 16.18
CA GLY A 136 -26.47 27.41 15.40
C GLY A 136 -27.21 26.70 14.25
N LEU A 137 -26.56 25.76 13.57
CA LEU A 137 -27.17 24.98 12.51
C LEU A 137 -28.20 23.97 13.03
N LEU A 138 -27.96 23.36 14.20
CA LEU A 138 -28.94 22.50 14.87
C LEU A 138 -30.20 23.27 15.28
N ALA A 139 -30.04 24.48 15.83
CA ALA A 139 -31.15 25.36 16.17
C ALA A 139 -31.94 25.79 14.92
N LEU A 140 -31.25 26.13 13.82
CA LEU A 140 -31.87 26.51 12.55
C LEU A 140 -32.66 25.35 11.92
N ALA A 141 -32.07 24.15 11.88
CA ALA A 141 -32.74 22.95 11.37
C ALA A 141 -34.00 22.62 12.20
N ARG A 142 -33.95 22.76 13.53
CA ARG A 142 -35.13 22.62 14.41
C ARG A 142 -36.19 23.67 14.07
N ASP A 143 -35.84 24.94 14.02
CA ASP A 143 -36.85 26.01 13.90
C ASP A 143 -37.50 26.05 12.51
N LEU A 144 -36.81 25.54 11.48
CA LEU A 144 -37.38 25.18 10.19
C LEU A 144 -38.31 23.96 10.27
N SER A 145 -37.89 22.86 10.93
CA SER A 145 -38.73 21.64 11.07
C SER A 145 -40.06 21.89 11.77
N GLN A 146 -40.13 22.91 12.63
CA GLN A 146 -41.31 23.26 13.43
C GLN A 146 -42.14 24.42 12.85
N GLY A 147 -41.81 24.93 11.66
CA GLY A 147 -42.56 26.03 11.03
C GLY A 147 -42.55 27.32 11.86
N ARG A 148 -41.48 27.60 12.60
CA ARG A 148 -41.33 28.79 13.45
C ARG A 148 -40.78 30.00 12.67
N LEU A 149 -40.20 29.74 11.51
CA LEU A 149 -39.74 30.72 10.54
C LEU A 149 -40.77 30.83 9.40
N ASP A 150 -40.71 31.90 8.62
CA ASP A 150 -41.59 32.06 7.47
C ASP A 150 -41.22 31.09 6.33
N ASP A 151 -42.16 30.81 5.42
CA ASP A 151 -41.99 29.93 4.24
C ASP A 151 -40.94 30.46 3.22
N SER A 152 -40.08 31.39 3.63
CA SER A 152 -39.17 32.17 2.81
C SER A 152 -37.92 31.44 2.34
N LEU A 153 -37.82 30.12 2.57
CA LEU A 153 -36.75 29.24 2.08
C LEU A 153 -37.25 28.12 1.12
N ASP A 154 -38.55 28.04 0.84
CA ASP A 154 -39.19 26.84 0.29
C ASP A 154 -38.87 26.44 -1.17
N ASN A 155 -38.07 27.23 -1.89
CA ASN A 155 -37.60 26.90 -3.24
C ASN A 155 -36.16 26.35 -3.27
N LEU A 156 -35.48 26.28 -2.13
CA LEU A 156 -34.13 25.73 -1.99
C LEU A 156 -34.17 24.21 -1.77
N ARG A 157 -33.11 23.53 -2.19
CA ARG A 157 -32.64 22.30 -1.53
C ARG A 157 -31.58 22.71 -0.52
N MET A 158 -31.75 22.34 0.74
CA MET A 158 -30.81 22.68 1.83
C MET A 158 -30.16 21.41 2.37
N ILE A 159 -28.86 21.43 2.62
CA ILE A 159 -28.10 20.30 3.15
C ILE A 159 -27.34 20.77 4.39
N PHE A 160 -27.72 20.27 5.55
CA PHE A 160 -27.13 20.64 6.83
C PHE A 160 -26.18 19.55 7.30
N VAL A 161 -24.89 19.87 7.42
CA VAL A 161 -23.82 18.97 7.90
C VAL A 161 -23.20 19.59 9.16
N PRO A 162 -23.85 19.48 10.33
CA PRO A 162 -23.50 20.29 11.50
C PRO A 162 -22.21 19.85 12.23
N ASN A 163 -21.74 18.62 12.04
CA ASN A 163 -20.63 18.04 12.79
C ASN A 163 -19.65 17.29 11.86
N TYR A 164 -19.00 18.03 10.96
CA TYR A 164 -18.17 17.46 9.90
C TYR A 164 -16.90 16.78 10.42
N ASN A 165 -16.19 17.38 11.38
CA ASN A 165 -15.08 16.72 12.08
C ASN A 165 -15.60 16.00 13.34
N ALA A 166 -16.40 14.94 13.14
CA ALA A 166 -17.04 14.21 14.23
C ALA A 166 -16.05 13.48 15.16
N ASP A 167 -14.86 13.11 14.67
CA ASP A 167 -13.81 12.50 15.49
C ASP A 167 -13.11 13.54 16.37
N GLY A 168 -12.77 14.71 15.83
CA GLY A 168 -12.22 15.83 16.59
C GLY A 168 -13.20 16.37 17.64
N ASN A 169 -14.50 16.17 17.42
CA ASN A 169 -15.56 16.61 18.34
C ASN A 169 -15.55 15.86 19.68
N GLU A 170 -15.21 14.56 19.67
CA GLU A 170 -15.15 13.76 20.89
C GLU A 170 -13.88 14.04 21.72
N ARG A 171 -12.85 14.60 21.09
CA ARG A 171 -11.63 15.08 21.76
C ARG A 171 -11.90 16.41 22.47
N ARG A 172 -12.64 16.39 23.58
CA ARG A 172 -13.05 17.60 24.30
C ARG A 172 -12.03 18.08 25.33
N SER A 173 -11.72 19.37 25.31
CA SER A 173 -10.93 20.07 26.35
C SER A 173 -11.26 21.56 26.38
N GLU A 174 -11.18 22.19 27.55
CA GLU A 174 -11.20 23.65 27.69
C GLU A 174 -9.96 24.29 27.04
N ASN A 175 -8.84 23.56 26.98
CA ASN A 175 -7.54 24.07 26.52
C ASN A 175 -7.35 24.03 25.00
N HIS A 176 -8.30 23.52 24.21
CA HIS A 176 -8.15 23.43 22.75
C HIS A 176 -8.25 24.79 22.03
N ARG A 177 -8.96 25.76 22.61
CA ARG A 177 -9.03 27.15 22.11
C ARG A 177 -9.01 28.15 23.28
N PRO A 178 -7.86 28.37 23.93
CA PRO A 178 -7.79 29.14 25.17
C PRO A 178 -8.13 30.63 25.01
N GLY A 179 -8.06 31.17 23.77
CA GLY A 179 -8.50 32.53 23.44
C GLY A 179 -10.00 32.71 23.17
N GLN A 180 -10.80 31.62 23.20
CA GLN A 180 -12.23 31.65 22.91
C GLN A 180 -13.06 31.70 24.19
N TYR A 181 -14.09 32.54 24.23
CA TYR A 181 -14.94 32.69 25.41
C TYR A 181 -16.01 31.58 25.50
N GLY A 182 -15.58 30.41 25.95
CA GLY A 182 -16.41 29.21 26.14
C GLY A 182 -16.68 28.40 24.85
N PRO A 183 -17.34 27.23 24.94
CA PRO A 183 -18.01 26.65 26.12
C PRO A 183 -17.07 26.26 27.27
N SER A 184 -17.53 26.40 28.51
CA SER A 184 -16.76 26.12 29.73
C SER A 184 -16.63 24.63 30.07
N GLN A 185 -17.40 23.74 29.44
CA GLN A 185 -17.24 22.29 29.55
C GLN A 185 -16.35 21.71 28.43
N GLY A 186 -15.55 22.55 27.77
CA GLY A 186 -14.60 22.13 26.74
C GLY A 186 -15.19 21.77 25.38
N MET A 187 -14.34 21.88 24.36
CA MET A 187 -14.67 21.81 22.93
C MET A 187 -13.67 20.91 22.18
N GLY A 188 -13.99 20.54 20.94
CA GLY A 188 -13.20 19.60 20.14
C GLY A 188 -11.84 20.13 19.67
N THR A 189 -11.09 19.30 18.95
CA THR A 189 -9.81 19.68 18.32
C THR A 189 -10.01 20.50 17.03
N ARG A 190 -8.91 21.05 16.48
CA ARG A 190 -8.93 21.66 15.14
C ARG A 190 -8.83 20.59 14.05
N GLU A 191 -7.95 19.64 14.26
CA GLU A 191 -7.60 18.54 13.36
C GLU A 191 -8.59 17.36 13.48
N ASN A 192 -8.68 16.53 12.44
CA ASN A 192 -9.36 15.23 12.48
C ASN A 192 -8.50 14.17 13.21
N ALA A 193 -8.94 12.91 13.27
CA ALA A 193 -8.17 11.85 13.92
C ALA A 193 -6.77 11.63 13.32
N GLN A 194 -6.58 11.76 12.00
CA GLN A 194 -5.25 11.64 11.37
C GLN A 194 -4.29 12.78 11.78
N GLY A 195 -4.77 13.84 12.41
CA GLY A 195 -4.01 15.08 12.62
C GLY A 195 -4.01 16.00 11.40
N LEU A 196 -4.95 15.81 10.47
CA LEU A 196 -5.15 16.71 9.32
C LEU A 196 -6.06 17.88 9.68
N ASP A 197 -5.70 19.08 9.23
CA ASP A 197 -6.59 20.23 9.17
C ASP A 197 -7.51 20.06 7.96
N LEU A 198 -8.80 19.77 8.18
CA LEU A 198 -9.74 19.48 7.09
C LEU A 198 -9.92 20.67 6.14
N ASN A 199 -9.78 21.90 6.64
CA ASN A 199 -9.77 23.11 5.81
C ASN A 199 -8.41 23.34 5.11
N ARG A 200 -7.58 22.30 4.98
CA ARG A 200 -6.38 22.26 4.12
C ARG A 200 -6.35 21.02 3.22
N ASP A 201 -7.40 20.19 3.23
CA ASP A 201 -7.43 18.89 2.55
C ASP A 201 -8.25 18.87 1.25
N PHE A 202 -8.99 19.95 0.93
CA PHE A 202 -9.85 20.09 -0.26
C PHE A 202 -9.16 19.76 -1.60
N VAL A 203 -7.83 19.96 -1.68
CA VAL A 203 -6.98 19.64 -2.84
C VAL A 203 -6.37 18.23 -2.79
N LYS A 204 -6.14 17.69 -1.59
CA LYS A 204 -5.32 16.47 -1.39
C LYS A 204 -6.17 15.21 -1.27
N LEU A 205 -7.35 15.35 -0.64
CA LEU A 205 -8.31 14.32 -0.32
C LEU A 205 -7.70 13.12 0.43
N GLU A 206 -6.86 13.38 1.44
CA GLU A 206 -6.23 12.34 2.26
C GLU A 206 -7.09 11.90 3.45
N SER A 207 -8.07 12.72 3.82
CA SER A 207 -9.04 12.43 4.87
C SER A 207 -10.31 11.77 4.29
N PRO A 208 -10.85 10.73 4.94
CA PRO A 208 -12.18 10.19 4.63
C PRO A 208 -13.27 11.27 4.68
N GLU A 209 -13.13 12.25 5.57
CA GLU A 209 -14.02 13.41 5.69
C GLU A 209 -14.02 14.24 4.40
N ALA A 210 -12.86 14.65 3.88
CA ALA A 210 -12.77 15.41 2.63
C ALA A 210 -13.31 14.64 1.42
N GLN A 211 -12.97 13.35 1.30
CA GLN A 211 -13.51 12.49 0.25
C GLN A 211 -15.05 12.44 0.30
N SER A 212 -15.62 12.32 1.50
CA SER A 212 -17.07 12.31 1.74
C SER A 212 -17.73 13.66 1.35
N LEU A 213 -17.15 14.79 1.77
CA LEU A 213 -17.66 16.11 1.41
C LEU A 213 -17.60 16.37 -0.10
N ILE A 214 -16.49 16.05 -0.76
CA ILE A 214 -16.38 16.28 -2.22
C ILE A 214 -17.28 15.33 -3.01
N SER A 215 -17.56 14.13 -2.50
CA SER A 215 -18.60 13.25 -3.03
C SER A 215 -19.98 13.91 -2.93
N ALA A 216 -20.38 14.40 -1.74
CA ALA A 216 -21.66 15.07 -1.54
C ALA A 216 -21.83 16.36 -2.38
N LEU A 217 -20.78 17.19 -2.49
CA LEU A 217 -20.77 18.37 -3.37
C LEU A 217 -20.96 18.00 -4.86
N SER A 218 -20.66 16.76 -5.25
CA SER A 218 -20.79 16.25 -6.62
C SER A 218 -22.10 15.48 -6.84
N GLU A 219 -22.61 14.79 -5.82
CA GLU A 219 -23.86 14.03 -5.85
C GLU A 219 -25.08 14.95 -5.86
N TYR A 220 -25.07 16.00 -5.04
CA TYR A 220 -26.17 16.96 -4.92
C TYR A 220 -26.03 18.19 -5.84
N ASP A 221 -24.96 18.29 -6.63
CA ASP A 221 -24.60 19.43 -7.50
C ASP A 221 -24.68 20.80 -6.77
N VAL A 222 -24.03 20.88 -5.59
CA VAL A 222 -24.14 22.02 -4.67
C VAL A 222 -23.74 23.34 -5.34
N ASP A 223 -24.64 24.32 -5.30
CA ASP A 223 -24.50 25.65 -5.91
C ASP A 223 -23.78 26.64 -5.00
N VAL A 224 -24.08 26.58 -3.70
CA VAL A 224 -23.50 27.44 -2.66
C VAL A 224 -23.06 26.57 -1.48
N LEU A 225 -21.78 26.70 -1.08
CA LEU A 225 -21.27 26.19 0.20
C LEU A 225 -21.19 27.34 1.20
N ILE A 226 -21.72 27.15 2.40
CA ILE A 226 -21.54 28.05 3.54
C ILE A 226 -20.73 27.30 4.59
N ASP A 227 -19.54 27.82 4.94
CA ASP A 227 -18.60 27.17 5.88
C ASP A 227 -18.50 27.97 7.18
N LEU A 228 -18.79 27.33 8.32
CA LEU A 228 -18.99 27.99 9.61
C LEU A 228 -17.80 27.76 10.57
N HIS A 229 -17.05 28.83 10.79
CA HIS A 229 -15.83 28.94 11.59
C HIS A 229 -15.97 29.92 12.79
N THR A 230 -14.90 30.02 13.59
CA THR A 230 -14.79 30.98 14.71
C THR A 230 -13.42 31.70 14.70
N THR A 231 -13.45 33.04 14.65
CA THR A 231 -12.34 33.95 14.32
C THR A 231 -11.07 33.70 15.11
N ASN A 232 -9.95 33.54 14.42
CA ASN A 232 -8.63 33.28 14.99
C ASN A 232 -7.72 34.54 15.10
N GLY A 233 -8.26 35.73 15.41
CA GLY A 233 -7.43 36.92 15.68
C GLY A 233 -8.08 38.29 15.46
N SER A 234 -7.28 39.34 15.73
CA SER A 234 -7.62 40.78 15.75
C SER A 234 -8.66 41.21 16.82
N LEU A 235 -8.82 42.53 16.98
CA LEU A 235 -9.67 43.17 17.97
C LEU A 235 -10.67 44.13 17.29
N HIS A 236 -11.88 43.63 17.05
CA HIS A 236 -12.95 44.34 16.35
C HIS A 236 -14.29 44.29 17.12
N GLN A 237 -15.22 45.18 16.79
CA GLN A 237 -16.56 45.27 17.41
C GLN A 237 -17.62 44.40 16.70
N HIS A 238 -17.26 43.72 15.61
CA HIS A 238 -18.18 42.84 14.86
C HIS A 238 -18.44 41.54 15.61
N ASP A 239 -19.70 41.07 15.65
CA ASP A 239 -20.12 39.81 16.28
C ASP A 239 -19.70 38.59 15.45
N LEU A 240 -19.66 38.76 14.13
CA LEU A 240 -19.35 37.75 13.12
C LEU A 240 -18.75 38.47 11.90
N THR A 241 -17.69 37.93 11.33
CA THR A 241 -17.15 38.36 10.03
C THR A 241 -17.44 37.30 8.97
N TYR A 242 -17.40 37.68 7.70
CA TYR A 242 -17.71 36.80 6.58
C TYR A 242 -16.70 36.98 5.45
N ASP A 243 -16.60 36.02 4.54
CA ASP A 243 -15.87 36.26 3.28
C ASP A 243 -16.47 35.48 2.10
N ILE A 244 -16.02 35.86 0.91
CA ILE A 244 -16.35 35.23 -0.37
C ILE A 244 -15.06 34.65 -1.00
N PRO A 245 -15.10 33.96 -2.16
CA PRO A 245 -13.88 33.43 -2.77
C PRO A 245 -13.02 34.57 -3.33
N HIS A 246 -11.70 34.39 -3.26
CA HIS A 246 -10.68 35.37 -3.66
C HIS A 246 -9.94 34.98 -4.93
N HIS A 247 -9.95 33.71 -5.32
CA HIS A 247 -9.21 33.21 -6.46
C HIS A 247 -9.60 33.93 -7.77
N PRO A 248 -8.64 34.40 -8.60
CA PRO A 248 -8.90 35.02 -9.91
C PRO A 248 -9.54 34.12 -10.99
N LEU A 249 -10.20 33.02 -10.61
CA LEU A 249 -11.04 32.17 -11.46
C LEU A 249 -12.54 32.40 -11.23
N VAL A 250 -12.92 33.19 -10.22
CA VAL A 250 -14.26 33.78 -10.09
C VAL A 250 -14.47 34.74 -11.27
N PRO A 251 -15.54 34.63 -12.08
CA PRO A 251 -15.81 35.59 -13.14
C PRO A 251 -16.13 36.98 -12.56
N ASP A 252 -15.61 38.06 -13.16
CA ASP A 252 -15.75 39.45 -12.70
C ASP A 252 -17.20 39.84 -12.35
N ALA A 253 -18.17 39.36 -13.16
CA ALA A 253 -19.58 39.62 -12.95
C ALA A 253 -20.16 38.93 -11.70
N MET A 254 -19.62 37.77 -11.30
CA MET A 254 -20.00 37.08 -10.07
C MET A 254 -19.31 37.69 -8.84
N ASP A 255 -18.02 38.04 -8.93
CA ASP A 255 -17.31 38.74 -7.86
C ASP A 255 -17.95 40.11 -7.57
N SER A 256 -18.18 40.91 -8.61
CA SER A 256 -18.83 42.23 -8.51
C SER A 256 -20.22 42.13 -7.86
N TRP A 257 -21.03 41.15 -8.27
CA TRP A 257 -22.36 40.92 -7.70
C TRP A 257 -22.29 40.51 -6.23
N LEU A 258 -21.40 39.58 -5.87
CA LEU A 258 -21.18 39.17 -4.48
C LEU A 258 -20.74 40.35 -3.60
N ARG A 259 -19.79 41.17 -4.08
CA ARG A 259 -19.22 42.30 -3.32
C ARG A 259 -20.14 43.50 -3.21
N ALA A 260 -20.89 43.83 -4.27
CA ALA A 260 -21.70 45.06 -4.35
C ALA A 260 -23.18 44.87 -3.98
N GLU A 261 -23.74 43.66 -4.14
CA GLU A 261 -25.16 43.39 -3.90
C GLU A 261 -25.39 42.37 -2.78
N VAL A 262 -24.81 41.17 -2.88
CA VAL A 262 -25.13 40.05 -1.98
C VAL A 262 -24.69 40.33 -0.55
N MET A 263 -23.38 40.52 -0.32
CA MET A 263 -22.87 40.68 1.04
C MET A 263 -23.30 42.00 1.70
N PRO A 264 -23.42 43.15 1.00
CA PRO A 264 -24.04 44.35 1.56
C PRO A 264 -25.50 44.15 1.98
N ALA A 265 -26.30 43.42 1.20
CA ALA A 265 -27.69 43.12 1.58
C ALA A 265 -27.78 42.21 2.82
N VAL A 266 -26.93 41.17 2.90
CA VAL A 266 -26.84 40.31 4.10
C VAL A 266 -26.36 41.11 5.32
N ARG A 267 -25.39 42.02 5.15
CA ARG A 267 -24.86 42.87 6.23
C ARG A 267 -25.93 43.78 6.84
N GLU A 268 -26.75 44.44 6.03
CA GLU A 268 -27.83 45.29 6.55
C GLU A 268 -28.94 44.45 7.21
N ARG A 269 -29.28 43.25 6.70
CA ARG A 269 -30.23 42.34 7.38
C ARG A 269 -29.71 41.84 8.73
N MET A 270 -28.43 41.50 8.83
CA MET A 270 -27.78 41.13 10.10
C MET A 270 -27.85 42.27 11.12
N LYS A 271 -27.60 43.50 10.68
CA LYS A 271 -27.68 44.73 11.46
C LYS A 271 -29.10 45.04 11.92
N ASP A 272 -30.11 44.85 11.08
CA ASP A 272 -31.53 44.96 11.46
C ASP A 272 -31.93 43.88 12.49
N ALA A 273 -31.36 42.67 12.38
CA ALA A 273 -31.46 41.61 13.40
C ALA A 273 -30.59 41.87 14.65
N GLY A 274 -29.86 42.99 14.72
CA GLY A 274 -29.08 43.41 15.88
C GLY A 274 -27.66 42.85 15.98
N TYR A 275 -27.07 42.35 14.89
CA TYR A 275 -25.71 41.81 14.81
C TYR A 275 -24.82 42.68 13.93
N ARG A 276 -23.58 42.96 14.36
CA ARG A 276 -22.60 43.68 13.54
C ARG A 276 -21.76 42.71 12.73
N THR A 277 -21.74 42.88 11.40
CA THR A 277 -20.90 42.08 10.51
C THR A 277 -20.05 42.92 9.55
N PHE A 278 -18.96 42.33 9.05
CA PHE A 278 -18.04 42.91 8.07
C PHE A 278 -17.22 41.80 7.37
N TYR A 279 -16.44 42.16 6.35
CA TYR A 279 -15.50 41.23 5.72
C TYR A 279 -14.44 40.73 6.71
N TYR A 280 -14.12 39.45 6.64
CA TYR A 280 -13.05 38.81 7.41
C TYR A 280 -11.70 39.44 7.09
N GLY A 281 -10.80 39.38 8.08
CA GLY A 281 -9.45 39.89 7.97
C GLY A 281 -8.87 40.25 9.32
N ASN A 282 -7.63 40.74 9.29
CA ASN A 282 -6.89 41.18 10.47
C ASN A 282 -6.26 42.55 10.20
N PHE A 283 -6.18 43.39 11.24
CA PHE A 283 -5.37 44.61 11.20
C PHE A 283 -3.88 44.28 11.03
N ASN A 284 -3.17 45.03 10.18
CA ASN A 284 -1.71 45.11 10.26
C ASN A 284 -1.27 45.82 11.57
N ALA A 285 0.00 45.72 11.95
CA ALA A 285 0.49 46.30 13.22
C ALA A 285 0.28 47.82 13.34
N ALA A 286 0.23 48.54 12.21
CA ALA A 286 -0.05 49.98 12.17
C ALA A 286 -1.55 50.34 12.23
N HIS A 287 -2.44 49.34 12.14
CA HIS A 287 -3.88 49.49 11.95
C HIS A 287 -4.24 50.40 10.75
N THR A 288 -3.46 50.30 9.67
CA THR A 288 -3.69 51.01 8.39
C THR A 288 -4.23 50.09 7.29
N GLN A 289 -4.19 48.78 7.49
CA GLN A 289 -4.63 47.77 6.51
C GLN A 289 -5.46 46.70 7.21
N TRP A 290 -6.51 46.23 6.55
CA TRP A 290 -7.31 45.06 6.91
C TRP A 290 -7.10 43.98 5.85
N ARG A 291 -6.44 42.87 6.21
CA ARG A 291 -5.98 41.85 5.23
C ARG A 291 -6.63 40.49 5.51
N THR A 292 -7.18 39.85 4.48
CA THR A 292 -7.82 38.52 4.58
C THR A 292 -6.80 37.36 4.47
N TYR A 293 -7.29 36.12 4.37
CA TYR A 293 -6.51 34.90 4.15
C TYR A 293 -6.08 34.73 2.69
N GLY A 294 -5.36 33.64 2.39
CA GLY A 294 -4.82 33.35 1.06
C GLY A 294 -5.85 32.81 0.06
N TYR A 295 -5.61 33.01 -1.24
CA TYR A 295 -6.51 32.61 -2.32
C TYR A 295 -6.44 31.12 -2.71
N GLU A 296 -5.59 30.32 -2.06
CA GLU A 296 -5.28 28.97 -2.54
C GLU A 296 -6.46 27.98 -2.34
N PRO A 297 -6.79 27.12 -3.33
CA PRO A 297 -7.97 26.23 -3.28
C PRO A 297 -7.91 25.08 -2.25
N ARG A 298 -6.92 25.09 -1.34
CA ARG A 298 -6.97 24.33 -0.08
C ARG A 298 -8.11 24.77 0.85
N TYR A 299 -8.56 26.03 0.73
CA TYR A 299 -9.69 26.59 1.48
C TYR A 299 -11.02 26.30 0.78
N SER A 300 -12.07 26.03 1.55
CA SER A 300 -13.40 25.65 1.05
C SER A 300 -14.04 26.66 0.08
N THR A 301 -13.85 27.96 0.33
CA THR A 301 -14.35 29.08 -0.49
C THR A 301 -13.72 29.11 -1.88
N ASP A 302 -12.40 29.17 -1.96
CA ASP A 302 -11.64 29.21 -3.22
C ASP A 302 -11.72 27.89 -4.00
N TYR A 303 -11.82 26.76 -3.28
CA TYR A 303 -12.12 25.47 -3.89
C TYR A 303 -13.45 25.47 -4.67
N MET A 304 -14.50 26.10 -4.13
CA MET A 304 -15.79 26.21 -4.82
C MET A 304 -15.71 27.12 -6.05
N ALA A 305 -14.89 28.19 -6.04
CA ALA A 305 -14.64 29.00 -7.22
C ALA A 305 -14.00 28.20 -8.37
N LEU A 306 -13.07 27.28 -8.06
CA LEU A 306 -12.48 26.35 -9.05
C LEU A 306 -13.50 25.32 -9.59
N ARG A 307 -14.62 25.10 -8.89
CA ARG A 307 -15.75 24.28 -9.37
C ARG A 307 -16.80 25.09 -10.15
N GLY A 308 -16.65 26.41 -10.26
CA GLY A 308 -17.64 27.29 -10.86
C GLY A 308 -18.88 27.49 -9.97
N LYS A 309 -18.72 27.37 -8.66
CA LYS A 309 -19.78 27.48 -7.64
C LYS A 309 -19.43 28.59 -6.63
N ILE A 310 -20.38 28.93 -5.76
CA ILE A 310 -20.17 29.97 -4.73
C ILE A 310 -19.74 29.31 -3.42
N GLY A 311 -18.77 29.92 -2.73
CA GLY A 311 -18.40 29.58 -1.36
C GLY A 311 -18.47 30.82 -0.47
N ILE A 312 -19.03 30.69 0.73
CA ILE A 312 -19.16 31.77 1.72
C ILE A 312 -18.55 31.30 3.04
N LEU A 313 -17.57 32.05 3.53
CA LEU A 313 -16.99 31.88 4.86
C LEU A 313 -17.82 32.66 5.88
N SER A 314 -18.06 32.07 7.05
CA SER A 314 -18.55 32.73 8.25
C SER A 314 -17.55 32.51 9.38
N GLU A 315 -17.11 33.57 10.05
CA GLU A 315 -16.12 33.57 11.13
C GLU A 315 -16.74 34.28 12.36
N SER A 316 -17.30 33.50 13.28
CA SER A 316 -17.92 34.02 14.51
C SER A 316 -16.88 34.56 15.49
N TYR A 317 -17.11 35.69 16.16
CA TYR A 317 -16.02 36.37 16.86
C TYR A 317 -15.68 35.74 18.22
N SER A 318 -14.58 34.98 18.30
CA SER A 318 -14.11 34.19 19.46
C SER A 318 -14.31 34.82 20.86
N TYR A 319 -14.22 36.15 20.98
CA TYR A 319 -14.24 36.85 22.27
C TYR A 319 -15.63 37.24 22.80
N VAL A 320 -16.69 37.28 21.98
CA VAL A 320 -18.06 37.43 22.50
C VAL A 320 -18.57 36.11 23.08
N SER A 321 -19.62 36.16 23.90
CA SER A 321 -20.12 34.98 24.63
C SER A 321 -20.49 33.85 23.67
N TYR A 322 -20.30 32.61 24.12
CA TYR A 322 -20.65 31.42 23.33
C TYR A 322 -22.09 31.47 22.80
N GLN A 323 -23.05 31.89 23.64
CA GLN A 323 -24.42 32.22 23.23
C GLN A 323 -24.46 33.17 22.03
N ARG A 324 -23.82 34.34 22.13
CA ARG A 324 -23.84 35.37 21.08
C ARG A 324 -23.22 34.89 19.78
N ARG A 325 -22.19 34.02 19.83
CA ARG A 325 -21.58 33.41 18.64
C ARG A 325 -22.52 32.40 17.96
N VAL A 326 -23.14 31.52 18.74
CA VAL A 326 -24.17 30.56 18.25
C VAL A 326 -25.34 31.30 17.61
N GLU A 327 -25.85 32.34 18.27
CA GLU A 327 -26.93 33.21 17.78
C GLU A 327 -26.54 33.96 16.48
N ALA A 328 -25.31 34.49 16.40
CA ALA A 328 -24.83 35.17 15.20
C ALA A 328 -24.66 34.22 14.01
N SER A 329 -24.11 33.01 14.22
CA SER A 329 -23.98 31.99 13.17
C SER A 329 -25.34 31.46 12.70
N TYR A 330 -26.31 31.28 13.61
CA TYR A 330 -27.70 31.00 13.26
C TYR A 330 -28.27 32.09 12.33
N GLN A 331 -28.19 33.36 12.74
CA GLN A 331 -28.82 34.46 12.01
C GLN A 331 -28.15 34.72 10.65
N PHE A 332 -26.81 34.62 10.58
CA PHE A 332 -26.07 34.75 9.33
C PHE A 332 -26.48 33.67 8.33
N THR A 333 -26.51 32.41 8.77
CA THR A 333 -26.94 31.30 7.93
C THR A 333 -28.37 31.50 7.41
N PHE A 334 -29.29 31.91 8.28
CA PHE A 334 -30.68 32.19 7.89
C PHE A 334 -30.78 33.32 6.86
N GLU A 335 -30.13 34.47 7.08
CA GLU A 335 -30.25 35.60 6.14
C GLU A 335 -29.56 35.36 4.79
N VAL A 336 -28.47 34.58 4.76
CA VAL A 336 -27.83 34.14 3.52
C VAL A 336 -28.76 33.20 2.74
N LEU A 337 -29.33 32.17 3.40
CA LEU A 337 -30.32 31.28 2.77
C LEU A 337 -31.54 32.07 2.27
N LYS A 338 -32.03 33.04 3.05
CA LYS A 338 -33.17 33.89 2.71
C LYS A 338 -32.90 34.79 1.51
N TYR A 339 -31.68 35.33 1.39
CA TYR A 339 -31.25 36.04 0.19
C TYR A 339 -31.24 35.11 -1.02
N PHE A 340 -30.57 33.96 -0.95
CA PHE A 340 -30.46 33.05 -2.11
C PHE A 340 -31.79 32.43 -2.55
N ASN A 341 -32.75 32.20 -1.64
CA ASN A 341 -34.11 31.80 -2.05
C ASN A 341 -34.79 32.91 -2.87
N GLN A 342 -34.72 34.16 -2.40
CA GLN A 342 -35.30 35.34 -3.05
C GLN A 342 -34.64 35.66 -4.40
N HIS A 343 -33.33 35.39 -4.55
CA HIS A 343 -32.52 35.72 -5.72
C HIS A 343 -32.07 34.48 -6.53
N SER A 344 -32.76 33.34 -6.38
CA SER A 344 -32.32 32.04 -6.94
C SER A 344 -32.15 32.02 -8.47
N GLU A 345 -32.95 32.81 -9.20
CA GLU A 345 -32.85 32.90 -10.66
C GLU A 345 -31.63 33.70 -11.14
N VAL A 346 -31.33 34.83 -10.49
CA VAL A 346 -30.10 35.60 -10.75
C VAL A 346 -28.87 34.76 -10.40
N THR A 347 -28.94 34.01 -9.28
CA THR A 347 -27.87 33.10 -8.85
C THR A 347 -27.57 32.04 -9.92
N ARG A 348 -28.59 31.39 -10.48
CA ARG A 348 -28.43 30.43 -11.60
C ARG A 348 -27.78 31.06 -12.84
N GLN A 349 -28.06 32.34 -13.12
CA GLN A 349 -27.50 33.03 -14.28
C GLN A 349 -25.99 33.29 -14.11
N HIS A 350 -25.52 33.71 -12.93
CA HIS A 350 -24.08 33.83 -12.65
C HIS A 350 -23.35 32.47 -12.68
N LEU A 351 -23.97 31.40 -12.17
CA LEU A 351 -23.39 30.05 -12.17
C LEU A 351 -23.26 29.44 -13.57
N ALA A 352 -24.08 29.87 -14.54
CA ALA A 352 -24.12 29.29 -15.89
C ALA A 352 -22.90 29.60 -16.76
N ASP A 353 -22.27 30.78 -16.59
CA ASP A 353 -21.16 31.26 -17.44
C ASP A 353 -19.76 30.89 -16.90
N THR A 354 -19.67 29.80 -16.15
CA THR A 354 -18.45 29.39 -15.42
C THR A 354 -17.57 28.39 -16.18
N LYS A 355 -18.02 27.91 -17.36
CA LYS A 355 -17.41 26.79 -18.10
C LYS A 355 -16.19 27.20 -18.92
N LEU A 356 -15.08 26.50 -18.65
CA LEU A 356 -13.80 26.67 -19.33
C LEU A 356 -13.81 26.09 -20.76
N LYS A 357 -13.13 26.76 -21.68
CA LYS A 357 -12.91 26.37 -23.08
C LYS A 357 -11.40 26.30 -23.38
N PRO A 358 -10.96 25.45 -24.32
CA PRO A 358 -9.59 25.51 -24.83
C PRO A 358 -9.28 26.89 -25.44
N GLY A 359 -8.16 27.50 -25.06
CA GLY A 359 -7.79 28.87 -25.43
C GLY A 359 -8.28 29.96 -24.45
N ASP A 360 -9.09 29.63 -23.44
CA ASP A 360 -9.32 30.54 -22.32
C ASP A 360 -8.00 30.75 -21.53
N GLU A 361 -7.95 31.82 -20.73
CA GLU A 361 -6.85 32.09 -19.80
C GLU A 361 -7.15 31.49 -18.42
N LEU A 362 -6.14 30.88 -17.81
CA LEU A 362 -6.20 30.25 -16.49
C LEU A 362 -5.09 30.83 -15.60
N PRO A 363 -5.43 31.71 -14.65
CA PRO A 363 -4.53 32.13 -13.57
C PRO A 363 -3.98 30.95 -12.77
N LEU A 364 -2.67 30.96 -12.57
CA LEU A 364 -1.89 29.97 -11.81
C LEU A 364 -1.38 30.56 -10.49
N ARG A 365 -0.95 31.82 -10.53
CA ARG A 365 -0.48 32.60 -9.37
C ARG A 365 -1.19 33.94 -9.27
N ALA A 366 -1.35 34.42 -8.04
CA ALA A 366 -1.97 35.70 -7.75
C ALA A 366 -1.31 36.39 -6.55
N GLU A 367 -1.38 37.72 -6.51
CA GLU A 367 -0.99 38.52 -5.35
C GLU A 367 -2.16 39.35 -4.80
N ILE A 368 -2.15 39.59 -3.49
CA ILE A 368 -3.20 40.34 -2.80
C ILE A 368 -3.01 41.84 -3.05
N VAL A 369 -4.07 42.52 -3.45
CA VAL A 369 -4.09 43.96 -3.74
C VAL A 369 -5.02 44.72 -2.78
N ALA A 370 -4.85 46.04 -2.70
CA ALA A 370 -5.75 46.92 -1.97
C ALA A 370 -6.94 47.34 -2.85
N THR A 371 -8.17 47.24 -2.33
CA THR A 371 -9.34 47.83 -2.97
C THR A 371 -9.25 49.35 -2.99
N ALA A 372 -9.74 50.00 -4.05
CA ALA A 372 -9.53 51.43 -4.28
C ALA A 372 -10.05 52.39 -3.17
N ASP A 373 -11.06 51.99 -2.38
CA ASP A 373 -11.70 52.83 -1.36
C ASP A 373 -11.35 52.40 0.07
N ASN A 374 -10.70 53.28 0.83
CA ASN A 374 -10.38 53.07 2.24
C ASN A 374 -11.63 52.98 3.13
N GLN A 375 -11.89 51.77 3.64
CA GLN A 375 -13.02 51.41 4.48
C GLN A 375 -12.86 51.87 5.93
N LEU A 376 -13.98 51.88 6.68
CA LEU A 376 -14.01 52.10 8.11
C LEU A 376 -14.27 50.77 8.82
N VAL A 377 -13.35 50.35 9.69
CA VAL A 377 -13.47 49.11 10.49
C VAL A 377 -13.57 49.47 11.97
N GLU A 378 -14.58 48.91 12.63
CA GLU A 378 -14.90 49.20 14.03
C GLU A 378 -13.97 48.39 14.95
N GLY A 379 -12.91 49.02 15.45
CA GLY A 379 -11.86 48.39 16.27
C GLY A 379 -11.95 48.72 17.77
N TYR A 380 -10.92 48.32 18.49
CA TYR A 380 -10.66 48.69 19.89
C TYR A 380 -9.26 49.29 20.04
N GLN A 381 -9.12 50.33 20.86
CA GLN A 381 -7.81 50.93 21.16
C GLN A 381 -7.00 50.04 22.10
N THR A 382 -5.86 49.55 21.63
CA THR A 382 -4.85 48.85 22.43
C THR A 382 -3.75 49.82 22.88
N PRO A 383 -3.41 49.89 24.19
CA PRO A 383 -2.29 50.71 24.66
C PRO A 383 -0.92 50.25 24.13
N ASP A 384 -0.73 48.93 24.07
CA ASP A 384 0.56 48.28 23.75
C ASP A 384 0.54 47.44 22.46
N GLY A 385 -0.52 47.54 21.64
CA GLY A 385 -0.70 46.77 20.40
C GLY A 385 -0.99 45.26 20.56
N ASN A 386 -0.78 44.68 21.75
CA ASN A 386 -0.94 43.25 22.01
C ASN A 386 -2.41 42.80 22.09
N LEU A 387 -2.67 41.56 21.65
CA LEU A 387 -3.92 40.84 21.93
C LEU A 387 -4.01 40.45 23.42
N PRO A 388 -5.22 40.39 24.03
CA PRO A 388 -5.39 39.90 25.39
C PRO A 388 -4.95 38.43 25.48
N THR A 389 -3.99 38.15 26.37
CA THR A 389 -3.47 36.79 26.56
C THR A 389 -4.47 35.94 27.36
N PRO A 390 -4.74 34.67 26.99
CA PRO A 390 -5.67 33.81 27.70
C PRO A 390 -5.44 33.66 29.22
N PRO A 391 -6.49 33.36 30.02
CA PRO A 391 -7.90 33.23 29.64
C PRO A 391 -8.72 34.46 30.09
N TYR A 392 -9.15 35.29 29.14
CA TYR A 392 -10.12 36.35 29.40
C TYR A 392 -11.24 36.34 28.36
N GLY A 393 -12.48 36.27 28.83
CA GLY A 393 -13.66 36.45 28.00
C GLY A 393 -13.95 37.92 27.70
N TRP A 394 -15.19 38.20 27.26
CA TRP A 394 -15.64 39.54 26.85
C TRP A 394 -15.29 40.66 27.86
N GLU A 395 -15.25 40.34 29.16
CA GLU A 395 -14.96 41.27 30.27
C GLU A 395 -13.58 41.94 30.21
N ALA A 396 -12.61 41.42 29.45
CA ALA A 396 -11.35 42.12 29.20
C ALA A 396 -11.45 43.08 28.02
N ILE A 397 -12.08 42.66 26.92
CA ILE A 397 -12.26 43.50 25.72
C ILE A 397 -13.22 44.66 25.99
N ALA A 398 -14.20 44.47 26.88
CA ALA A 398 -15.06 45.52 27.42
C ALA A 398 -14.30 46.66 28.15
N ARG A 399 -13.01 46.48 28.45
CA ARG A 399 -12.14 47.50 29.10
C ARG A 399 -11.35 48.34 28.09
N HIS A 400 -11.35 47.95 26.82
CA HIS A 400 -10.73 48.74 25.76
C HIS A 400 -11.71 49.77 25.21
N GLU A 401 -11.22 50.98 24.92
CA GLU A 401 -12.05 52.03 24.33
C GLU A 401 -12.37 51.67 22.87
N PRO A 402 -13.66 51.66 22.45
CA PRO A 402 -14.04 51.48 21.05
C PRO A 402 -13.44 52.58 20.17
N LYS A 403 -12.90 52.20 19.01
CA LYS A 403 -12.26 53.14 18.09
C LYS A 403 -12.37 52.65 16.65
N ASP A 404 -12.83 53.53 15.78
CA ASP A 404 -12.92 53.23 14.35
C ASP A 404 -11.58 53.52 13.65
N TYR A 405 -11.16 52.59 12.80
CA TYR A 405 -9.92 52.66 12.04
C TYR A 405 -10.24 52.78 10.56
N ARG A 406 -9.67 53.80 9.90
CA ARG A 406 -9.78 53.93 8.45
C ARG A 406 -8.60 53.23 7.79
N VAL A 407 -8.89 52.21 6.99
CA VAL A 407 -7.91 51.24 6.50
C VAL A 407 -8.03 51.02 4.99
N GLU A 408 -6.92 50.68 4.36
CA GLU A 408 -6.91 49.97 3.08
C GLU A 408 -7.52 48.57 3.33
N LEU A 409 -8.53 48.19 2.55
CA LEU A 409 -9.05 46.82 2.55
C LEU A 409 -8.26 46.00 1.53
N TRP A 410 -7.62 44.93 1.99
CA TRP A 410 -6.86 43.97 1.19
C TRP A 410 -7.61 42.62 1.22
N ASN A 411 -8.61 42.47 0.36
CA ASN A 411 -9.37 41.23 0.18
C ASN A 411 -9.70 40.94 -1.30
N THR A 412 -8.86 41.40 -2.22
CA THR A 412 -8.93 41.11 -3.65
C THR A 412 -7.56 40.60 -4.09
N TYR A 413 -7.53 39.66 -5.03
CA TYR A 413 -6.31 39.11 -5.60
C TYR A 413 -6.29 39.36 -7.11
N GLU A 414 -5.13 39.75 -7.65
CA GLU A 414 -4.90 39.92 -9.09
C GLU A 414 -3.94 38.84 -9.60
N ALA A 415 -4.18 38.34 -10.82
CA ALA A 415 -3.38 37.27 -11.41
C ALA A 415 -1.99 37.77 -11.83
N THR A 416 -0.94 37.18 -11.26
CA THR A 416 0.46 37.52 -11.58
C THR A 416 1.07 36.57 -12.62
N GLU A 417 0.51 35.36 -12.77
CA GLU A 417 0.96 34.37 -13.74
C GLU A 417 -0.22 33.53 -14.24
N SER A 418 -0.30 33.35 -15.56
CA SER A 418 -1.37 32.58 -16.23
C SER A 418 -0.83 31.52 -17.20
N THR A 419 -1.72 30.65 -17.67
CA THR A 419 -1.52 29.82 -18.87
C THR A 419 -2.74 29.87 -19.78
N GLN A 420 -2.52 29.59 -21.06
CA GLN A 420 -3.58 29.22 -21.99
C GLN A 420 -4.05 27.79 -21.68
N VAL A 421 -5.37 27.57 -21.72
CA VAL A 421 -6.00 26.27 -21.46
C VAL A 421 -5.87 25.34 -22.67
N PRO A 422 -5.35 24.11 -22.52
CA PRO A 422 -5.24 23.14 -23.62
C PRO A 422 -6.58 22.47 -23.97
N PHE A 423 -6.62 21.66 -25.03
CA PHE A 423 -7.79 20.82 -25.34
C PHE A 423 -8.00 19.72 -24.29
N ALA A 424 -6.91 19.12 -23.83
CA ALA A 424 -6.88 18.12 -22.77
C ALA A 424 -5.49 18.06 -22.14
N TYR A 425 -5.39 17.38 -21.00
CA TYR A 425 -4.12 16.92 -20.44
C TYR A 425 -4.00 15.40 -20.61
N ALA A 426 -2.77 14.93 -20.80
CA ALA A 426 -2.41 13.51 -20.77
C ALA A 426 -1.49 13.26 -19.57
N ILE A 427 -1.84 12.28 -18.74
CA ILE A 427 -1.07 11.79 -17.60
C ILE A 427 -0.61 10.37 -17.96
N GLU A 428 0.67 10.06 -17.83
CA GLU A 428 1.17 8.72 -18.18
C GLU A 428 0.71 7.63 -17.19
N ALA A 429 0.64 6.39 -17.68
CA ALA A 429 0.05 5.26 -16.96
C ALA A 429 0.62 5.00 -15.55
N GLN A 430 1.93 5.24 -15.34
CA GLN A 430 2.56 5.09 -14.02
C GLN A 430 1.95 6.03 -12.95
N TYR A 431 1.57 7.26 -13.35
CA TYR A 431 0.98 8.25 -12.46
C TYR A 431 -0.55 8.06 -12.27
N ALA A 432 -1.03 6.82 -12.34
CA ALA A 432 -2.41 6.44 -12.05
C ALA A 432 -2.91 6.98 -10.71
N TRP A 433 -2.01 7.20 -9.74
CA TRP A 433 -2.33 7.82 -8.48
C TRP A 433 -2.79 9.28 -8.59
N ALA A 434 -2.19 10.09 -9.46
CA ALA A 434 -2.58 11.49 -9.68
C ALA A 434 -3.89 11.56 -10.47
N ALA A 435 -4.04 10.72 -11.50
CA ALA A 435 -5.30 10.51 -12.21
C ALA A 435 -6.45 10.12 -11.25
N GLN A 436 -6.16 9.31 -10.22
CA GLN A 436 -7.15 8.92 -9.22
C GLN A 436 -7.61 10.08 -8.31
N ARG A 437 -6.72 11.03 -7.94
CA ARG A 437 -7.11 12.23 -7.16
C ARG A 437 -8.11 13.08 -7.95
N LEU A 438 -7.82 13.33 -9.22
CA LEU A 438 -8.75 14.03 -10.13
C LEU A 438 -10.12 13.34 -10.16
N ALA A 439 -10.14 12.01 -10.33
CA ALA A 439 -11.39 11.24 -10.29
C ALA A 439 -12.12 11.42 -8.94
N MET A 440 -11.41 11.39 -7.80
CA MET A 440 -11.98 11.64 -6.47
C MET A 440 -12.58 13.05 -6.29
N HIS A 441 -12.08 14.07 -7.00
CA HIS A 441 -12.75 15.39 -7.05
C HIS A 441 -14.04 15.41 -7.89
N GLY A 442 -14.36 14.32 -8.58
CA GLY A 442 -15.45 14.21 -9.56
C GLY A 442 -15.03 14.51 -11.01
N VAL A 443 -13.74 14.72 -11.29
CA VAL A 443 -13.26 14.99 -12.65
C VAL A 443 -13.36 13.72 -13.49
N LYS A 444 -13.90 13.82 -14.70
CA LYS A 444 -13.98 12.70 -15.65
C LYS A 444 -12.61 12.49 -16.27
N VAL A 445 -12.00 11.36 -15.93
CA VAL A 445 -10.68 10.92 -16.40
C VAL A 445 -10.87 9.67 -17.26
N GLN A 446 -10.51 9.74 -18.55
CA GLN A 446 -10.74 8.66 -19.51
C GLN A 446 -9.44 7.88 -19.76
N VAL A 447 -9.49 6.54 -19.80
CA VAL A 447 -8.29 5.72 -20.05
C VAL A 447 -8.16 5.39 -21.54
N LEU A 448 -7.01 5.73 -22.13
CA LEU A 448 -6.72 5.53 -23.54
C LEU A 448 -6.60 4.04 -23.89
N ALA A 449 -7.31 3.57 -24.91
CA ALA A 449 -7.36 2.15 -25.29
C ALA A 449 -6.16 1.68 -26.14
N ALA A 450 -5.59 2.58 -26.97
CA ALA A 450 -4.54 2.26 -27.95
C ALA A 450 -3.51 3.42 -28.08
N ASP A 451 -2.27 3.07 -28.45
CA ASP A 451 -1.20 4.06 -28.71
C ASP A 451 -1.65 5.08 -29.78
N THR A 452 -1.72 6.36 -29.41
CA THR A 452 -2.37 7.44 -30.19
C THR A 452 -1.43 8.64 -30.37
N GLN A 453 -1.21 9.09 -31.60
CA GLN A 453 -0.41 10.29 -31.88
C GLN A 453 -1.20 11.58 -31.59
N ALA A 454 -0.59 12.56 -30.93
CA ALA A 454 -1.21 13.84 -30.58
C ALA A 454 -0.24 15.02 -30.74
N GLN A 455 -0.74 16.20 -31.14
CA GLN A 455 0.02 17.45 -31.01
C GLN A 455 0.08 17.89 -29.54
N THR A 456 1.30 18.06 -29.04
CA THR A 456 1.55 18.22 -27.61
C THR A 456 2.56 19.32 -27.27
N THR A 457 2.54 19.77 -26.03
CA THR A 457 3.60 20.56 -25.38
C THR A 457 3.64 20.22 -23.89
N GLY A 458 4.70 20.60 -23.19
CA GLY A 458 4.92 20.31 -21.78
C GLY A 458 5.99 21.23 -21.21
N TYR A 459 6.61 20.80 -20.11
CA TYR A 459 7.66 21.56 -19.43
C TYR A 459 8.86 20.66 -19.16
N GLN A 460 10.08 21.21 -19.21
CA GLN A 460 11.24 20.63 -18.53
C GLN A 460 11.35 21.25 -17.15
N VAL A 461 11.67 20.45 -16.13
CA VAL A 461 12.01 20.92 -14.80
C VAL A 461 13.44 21.44 -14.80
N THR A 462 13.65 22.72 -14.51
CA THR A 462 14.99 23.33 -14.45
C THR A 462 15.50 23.49 -13.03
N SER A 463 14.63 23.64 -12.02
CA SER A 463 15.02 23.50 -10.62
C SER A 463 13.89 22.97 -9.72
N VAL A 464 14.26 22.33 -8.60
CA VAL A 464 13.32 21.76 -7.61
C VAL A 464 13.71 22.17 -6.19
N LYS A 465 12.85 22.97 -5.54
CA LYS A 465 13.04 23.45 -4.16
C LYS A 465 12.03 22.79 -3.22
N LYS A 466 12.52 21.94 -2.30
CA LYS A 466 11.68 21.27 -1.29
C LYS A 466 11.48 22.17 -0.06
N GLU A 467 10.23 22.49 0.26
CA GLU A 467 9.86 23.33 1.40
C GLU A 467 9.95 22.58 2.75
N ARG A 468 9.49 23.26 3.82
CA ARG A 468 9.19 22.63 5.12
C ARG A 468 7.99 21.70 5.00
N SER A 469 7.91 20.68 5.86
CA SER A 469 6.74 19.81 5.91
C SER A 469 5.50 20.59 6.40
N PHE A 470 4.35 20.36 5.77
CA PHE A 470 3.07 20.97 6.09
C PHE A 470 1.95 20.00 5.73
N GLN A 471 1.03 19.72 6.67
CA GLN A 471 -0.04 18.71 6.50
C GLN A 471 0.52 17.37 5.98
N PHE A 472 1.58 16.88 6.64
CA PHE A 472 2.39 15.70 6.33
C PHE A 472 3.14 15.68 4.98
N HIS A 473 2.72 16.45 3.98
CA HIS A 473 3.47 16.64 2.73
C HIS A 473 4.73 17.48 2.91
N ARG A 474 5.72 17.28 2.03
CA ARG A 474 6.86 18.19 1.86
C ARG A 474 6.75 18.90 0.52
N ARG A 475 6.06 20.07 0.53
CA ARG A 475 5.70 20.81 -0.69
C ARG A 475 6.91 21.11 -1.58
N LEU A 476 6.66 21.16 -2.89
CA LEU A 476 7.64 21.58 -3.89
C LEU A 476 7.33 22.99 -4.41
N ALA A 477 8.37 23.76 -4.66
CA ALA A 477 8.36 24.81 -5.68
C ALA A 477 9.26 24.35 -6.84
N VAL A 478 8.79 24.48 -8.09
CA VAL A 478 9.51 24.07 -9.29
C VAL A 478 9.69 25.23 -10.25
N GLU A 479 10.89 25.34 -10.82
CA GLU A 479 11.19 26.24 -11.94
C GLU A 479 11.20 25.42 -13.23
N LEU A 480 10.66 25.98 -14.33
CA LEU A 480 10.31 25.23 -15.53
C LEU A 480 10.63 25.99 -16.83
N GLU A 481 11.02 25.26 -17.87
CA GLU A 481 11.12 25.77 -19.25
C GLU A 481 10.08 25.10 -20.18
N PRO A 482 9.36 25.83 -21.03
CA PRO A 482 8.40 25.24 -21.97
C PRO A 482 9.08 24.35 -23.03
N ARG A 483 8.50 23.18 -23.31
CA ARG A 483 8.90 22.32 -24.43
C ARG A 483 8.29 22.78 -25.75
N THR A 484 9.07 22.71 -26.82
CA THR A 484 8.62 22.89 -28.21
C THR A 484 7.37 22.05 -28.50
N LYS A 485 6.45 22.58 -29.32
CA LYS A 485 5.28 21.83 -29.78
C LYS A 485 5.71 20.70 -30.70
N ASP A 486 5.29 19.48 -30.42
CA ASP A 486 5.64 18.30 -31.22
C ASP A 486 4.58 17.19 -31.14
N THR A 487 4.68 16.24 -32.07
CA THR A 487 3.80 15.06 -32.19
C THR A 487 4.30 13.95 -31.28
N ARG A 488 3.66 13.73 -30.13
CA ARG A 488 4.01 12.66 -29.19
C ARG A 488 3.02 11.49 -29.28
N LEU A 489 3.55 10.27 -29.17
CA LEU A 489 2.76 9.04 -29.09
C LEU A 489 2.29 8.83 -27.63
N LEU A 490 1.02 9.13 -27.37
CA LEU A 490 0.37 8.84 -26.09
C LEU A 490 0.08 7.34 -26.02
N ARG A 491 0.68 6.65 -25.03
CA ARG A 491 0.61 5.18 -24.90
C ARG A 491 -0.75 4.70 -24.38
N ALA A 492 -1.19 3.52 -24.81
CA ALA A 492 -2.35 2.84 -24.25
C ALA A 492 -2.22 2.71 -22.72
N GLY A 493 -3.31 2.98 -22.00
CA GLY A 493 -3.32 3.07 -20.54
C GLY A 493 -3.04 4.46 -19.96
N SER A 494 -2.54 5.43 -20.74
CA SER A 494 -2.46 6.82 -20.28
C SER A 494 -3.84 7.43 -20.04
N PHE A 495 -3.93 8.35 -19.08
CA PHE A 495 -5.16 8.99 -18.64
C PHE A 495 -5.34 10.34 -19.33
N ILE A 496 -6.51 10.55 -19.93
CA ILE A 496 -6.85 11.75 -20.70
C ILE A 496 -7.91 12.56 -19.93
N VAL A 497 -7.61 13.83 -19.68
CA VAL A 497 -8.44 14.76 -18.91
C VAL A 497 -8.82 15.94 -19.81
N ARG A 498 -10.04 15.94 -20.36
CA ARG A 498 -10.55 17.02 -21.22
C ARG A 498 -10.83 18.28 -20.39
N THR A 499 -10.50 19.45 -20.91
CA THR A 499 -10.73 20.74 -20.22
C THR A 499 -12.17 21.25 -20.36
N SER A 500 -12.87 20.87 -21.42
CA SER A 500 -14.26 21.27 -21.71
C SER A 500 -15.35 20.57 -20.88
N GLN A 501 -14.99 19.98 -19.74
CA GLN A 501 -15.90 19.34 -18.79
C GLN A 501 -16.29 20.31 -17.66
N PRO A 502 -17.36 20.05 -16.86
CA PRO A 502 -17.80 20.97 -15.81
C PRO A 502 -16.71 21.36 -14.81
N LEU A 503 -15.93 20.38 -14.32
CA LEU A 503 -14.79 20.60 -13.41
C LEU A 503 -13.48 20.92 -14.15
N GLY A 504 -13.56 21.51 -15.35
CA GLY A 504 -12.41 21.83 -16.20
C GLY A 504 -11.42 22.83 -15.57
N LYS A 505 -11.93 23.83 -14.84
CA LYS A 505 -11.12 24.81 -14.08
C LYS A 505 -10.28 24.10 -13.01
N LEU A 506 -10.92 23.37 -12.10
CA LEU A 506 -10.26 22.56 -11.07
C LEU A 506 -9.24 21.57 -11.68
N ALA A 507 -9.64 20.82 -12.70
CA ALA A 507 -8.77 19.83 -13.35
C ALA A 507 -7.53 20.45 -14.01
N ALA A 508 -7.66 21.62 -14.62
CA ALA A 508 -6.54 22.35 -15.21
C ALA A 508 -5.61 22.89 -14.13
N TYR A 509 -6.13 23.62 -13.13
CA TYR A 509 -5.32 24.21 -12.06
C TYR A 509 -4.51 23.16 -11.29
N LEU A 510 -5.13 22.01 -10.95
CA LEU A 510 -4.45 20.91 -10.25
C LEU A 510 -3.33 20.25 -11.06
N LEU A 511 -3.40 20.30 -12.40
CA LEU A 511 -2.42 19.70 -13.31
C LEU A 511 -1.34 20.66 -13.79
N GLU A 512 -1.54 21.97 -13.69
CA GLU A 512 -0.58 22.98 -14.12
C GLU A 512 0.56 23.14 -13.10
N PRO A 513 1.82 22.83 -13.45
CA PRO A 513 2.89 22.66 -12.48
C PRO A 513 3.41 23.95 -11.83
N ARG A 514 2.93 25.11 -12.29
CA ARG A 514 3.29 26.44 -11.76
C ARG A 514 2.19 27.03 -10.86
N ALA A 515 1.02 26.37 -10.78
CA ALA A 515 -0.02 26.78 -9.85
C ALA A 515 0.38 26.46 -8.41
N ASP A 516 0.22 27.42 -7.51
CA ASP A 516 0.77 27.36 -6.16
C ASP A 516 0.19 26.21 -5.31
N ASP A 517 -1.02 25.72 -5.64
CA ASP A 517 -1.64 24.55 -5.00
C ASP A 517 -1.98 23.40 -5.99
N SER A 518 -1.14 23.25 -7.02
CA SER A 518 -1.14 22.10 -7.92
C SER A 518 -0.77 20.78 -7.23
N LEU A 519 -1.03 19.64 -7.89
CA LEU A 519 -0.63 18.32 -7.39
C LEU A 519 0.91 18.17 -7.27
N VAL A 520 1.71 18.89 -8.06
CA VAL A 520 3.17 18.92 -7.90
C VAL A 520 3.60 19.80 -6.73
N ALA A 521 2.92 20.93 -6.46
CA ALA A 521 3.16 21.71 -5.25
C ALA A 521 2.87 20.89 -3.98
N TRP A 522 1.85 20.02 -4.04
CA TRP A 522 1.55 18.99 -3.02
C TRP A 522 2.34 17.68 -3.19
N ASN A 523 3.46 17.70 -3.91
CA ASN A 523 4.46 16.62 -3.92
C ASN A 523 3.98 15.24 -4.45
N PHE A 524 2.81 15.18 -5.11
CA PHE A 524 2.24 13.94 -5.69
C PHE A 524 3.01 13.39 -6.93
N PHE A 525 4.08 14.03 -7.37
CA PHE A 525 4.96 13.54 -8.45
C PHE A 525 6.42 13.34 -8.00
N ASP A 526 6.69 13.36 -6.68
CA ASP A 526 8.05 13.37 -6.09
C ASP A 526 9.08 12.33 -6.58
N PRO A 527 8.72 11.10 -7.01
CA PRO A 527 9.70 10.15 -7.53
C PRO A 527 10.47 10.67 -8.76
N ASP A 528 9.80 11.42 -9.64
CA ASP A 528 10.28 11.70 -11.00
C ASP A 528 10.53 13.20 -11.28
N ILE A 529 10.08 14.09 -10.39
CA ILE A 529 10.38 15.53 -10.43
C ILE A 529 11.82 15.78 -9.98
N ARG A 530 12.72 15.96 -10.95
CA ARG A 530 14.17 16.16 -10.74
C ARG A 530 14.68 17.19 -11.76
N GLU A 531 15.77 17.89 -11.45
CA GLU A 531 16.35 18.86 -12.38
C GLU A 531 16.78 18.16 -13.67
N GLY A 532 16.29 18.63 -14.82
CA GLY A 532 16.49 18.06 -16.14
C GLY A 532 15.39 17.12 -16.66
N THR A 533 14.42 16.66 -15.85
CA THR A 533 13.34 15.77 -16.35
C THR A 533 12.20 16.53 -17.03
N ASP A 534 11.44 15.87 -17.91
CA ASP A 534 10.16 16.38 -18.40
C ASP A 534 9.09 16.27 -17.30
N TYR A 535 8.23 17.28 -17.17
CA TYR A 535 7.07 17.22 -16.26
C TYR A 535 6.06 16.16 -16.76
N PRO A 536 5.63 15.20 -15.91
CA PRO A 536 4.89 14.01 -16.33
C PRO A 536 3.45 14.23 -16.83
N VAL A 537 2.95 15.47 -16.87
CA VAL A 537 1.64 15.78 -17.45
C VAL A 537 1.81 16.64 -18.68
N THR A 538 1.43 16.07 -19.83
CA THR A 538 1.59 16.69 -21.15
C THR A 538 0.29 17.36 -21.58
N LYS A 539 0.38 18.56 -22.17
CA LYS A 539 -0.77 19.31 -22.70
C LYS A 539 -1.06 18.86 -24.14
N ILE A 540 -2.29 18.45 -24.42
CA ILE A 540 -2.79 18.15 -25.77
C ILE A 540 -3.38 19.43 -26.36
N LEU A 541 -2.86 19.86 -27.50
CA LEU A 541 -3.15 21.19 -28.06
C LEU A 541 -4.45 21.26 -28.87
N GLU A 542 -4.84 20.18 -29.53
CA GLU A 542 -5.99 20.12 -30.42
C GLU A 542 -6.72 18.76 -30.35
N GLY A 543 -7.93 18.70 -30.90
CA GLY A 543 -8.76 17.51 -30.83
C GLY A 543 -8.30 16.40 -31.79
N VAL A 544 -7.67 15.35 -31.24
CA VAL A 544 -7.30 14.16 -32.02
C VAL A 544 -8.56 13.41 -32.47
N ALA A 545 -8.64 13.12 -33.77
CA ALA A 545 -9.71 12.31 -34.34
C ALA A 545 -9.56 10.84 -33.92
N GLY A 546 -10.52 10.31 -33.17
CA GLY A 546 -10.55 8.90 -32.78
C GLY A 546 -9.71 8.54 -31.56
N PHE A 547 -9.73 9.35 -30.50
CA PHE A 547 -9.38 8.85 -29.16
C PHE A 547 -10.31 7.67 -28.80
N ASP A 548 -9.77 6.46 -28.83
CA ASP A 548 -10.45 5.26 -28.33
C ASP A 548 -10.25 5.16 -26.81
N TYR A 549 -11.34 4.93 -26.08
CA TYR A 549 -11.36 4.95 -24.61
C TYR A 549 -11.98 3.66 -24.08
N ARG A 550 -11.21 2.91 -23.29
CA ARG A 550 -11.67 1.62 -22.75
C ARG A 550 -12.60 1.77 -21.55
N GLU A 551 -12.37 2.78 -20.71
CA GLU A 551 -13.12 3.03 -19.47
C GLU A 551 -12.96 4.50 -19.01
N THR A 552 -13.80 4.91 -18.05
CA THR A 552 -13.59 6.13 -17.26
C THR A 552 -13.17 5.69 -15.86
N LEU A 553 -12.11 6.31 -15.30
CA LEU A 553 -11.62 5.98 -13.97
C LEU A 553 -12.66 6.39 -12.92
N GLY A 554 -13.19 5.43 -12.17
CA GLY A 554 -14.19 5.67 -11.13
C GLY A 554 -13.59 6.25 -9.84
N VAL A 555 -14.43 6.92 -9.05
CA VAL A 555 -14.16 7.15 -7.62
C VAL A 555 -14.17 5.78 -6.93
N PRO A 556 -13.11 5.35 -6.24
CA PRO A 556 -13.14 4.11 -5.48
C PRO A 556 -13.79 4.40 -4.13
N ALA A 557 -14.75 3.57 -3.72
CA ALA A 557 -15.42 3.72 -2.43
C ALA A 557 -14.42 3.64 -1.27
N SER A 558 -14.70 4.34 -0.16
CA SER A 558 -13.91 4.32 1.08
C SER A 558 -13.97 2.92 1.71
N GLU A 559 -13.02 2.08 1.34
CA GLU A 559 -13.08 0.65 1.60
C GLU A 559 -12.28 0.27 2.85
N GLN A 560 -12.94 -0.36 3.82
CA GLN A 560 -12.24 -1.05 4.90
C GLN A 560 -11.72 -2.40 4.39
N ILE A 561 -10.45 -2.71 4.67
CA ILE A 561 -9.88 -4.04 4.43
C ILE A 561 -10.59 -5.03 5.36
N THR A 562 -11.44 -5.90 4.81
CA THR A 562 -12.15 -6.94 5.58
C THR A 562 -11.60 -8.32 5.29
N LEU A 563 -11.75 -9.24 6.25
CA LEU A 563 -11.37 -10.64 6.08
C LEU A 563 -12.02 -11.30 4.84
N LYS A 564 -13.21 -10.83 4.43
CA LYS A 564 -13.86 -11.26 3.18
C LYS A 564 -13.03 -10.83 1.98
N HIS A 565 -12.68 -9.55 1.90
CA HIS A 565 -11.86 -9.01 0.81
C HIS A 565 -10.46 -9.65 0.76
N LEU A 566 -9.91 -10.09 1.89
CA LEU A 566 -8.61 -10.75 1.93
C LEU A 566 -8.57 -12.19 1.37
N SER A 567 -9.70 -12.90 1.33
CA SER A 567 -9.66 -14.37 1.22
C SER A 567 -10.96 -15.10 0.86
N HIS A 568 -12.11 -14.44 0.81
CA HIS A 568 -13.38 -15.11 0.50
C HIS A 568 -13.41 -15.56 -0.98
N PRO A 569 -13.77 -16.82 -1.31
CA PRO A 569 -13.63 -17.37 -2.67
C PRO A 569 -14.28 -16.54 -3.80
N GLU A 570 -15.35 -15.82 -3.49
CA GLU A 570 -16.15 -15.03 -4.44
C GLU A 570 -16.10 -13.52 -4.19
N LEU A 571 -15.52 -13.09 -3.05
CA LEU A 571 -15.53 -11.69 -2.61
C LEU A 571 -14.13 -11.18 -2.24
N SER A 572 -13.09 -11.94 -2.56
CA SER A 572 -11.70 -11.52 -2.41
C SER A 572 -11.38 -10.42 -3.42
N VAL A 573 -10.71 -9.39 -2.94
CA VAL A 573 -10.16 -8.30 -3.73
C VAL A 573 -8.66 -8.54 -3.87
N ASP A 574 -8.11 -8.30 -5.05
CA ASP A 574 -6.67 -8.16 -5.19
C ASP A 574 -6.21 -6.82 -4.60
N TYR A 575 -5.33 -6.91 -3.60
CA TYR A 575 -4.57 -5.79 -3.03
C TYR A 575 -3.05 -5.96 -3.25
N ASP A 576 -2.60 -7.10 -3.81
CA ASP A 576 -1.19 -7.33 -4.13
C ASP A 576 -0.76 -6.51 -5.37
N GLY A 577 -1.72 -5.96 -6.11
CA GLY A 577 -1.46 -5.33 -7.41
C GLY A 577 -0.95 -6.38 -8.39
N ASP A 578 -1.63 -7.53 -8.44
CA ASP A 578 -1.23 -8.66 -9.28
C ASP A 578 -1.28 -8.22 -10.75
N LEU A 579 -0.08 -8.11 -11.33
CA LEU A 579 0.14 -7.87 -12.75
C LEU A 579 -0.64 -8.93 -13.54
N ARG A 580 -1.65 -8.49 -14.27
CA ARG A 580 -2.51 -9.32 -15.13
C ARG A 580 -1.69 -9.96 -16.25
N ARG A 581 -0.54 -9.35 -16.56
CA ARG A 581 0.41 -9.78 -17.57
C ARG A 581 1.74 -10.24 -17.00
N SER A 582 2.32 -11.20 -17.70
CA SER A 582 3.69 -11.67 -17.49
C SER A 582 4.47 -11.60 -18.79
N ALA A 583 5.72 -11.15 -18.74
CA ALA A 583 6.60 -11.01 -19.90
C ALA A 583 7.88 -11.87 -19.78
N HIS A 584 8.39 -12.31 -20.92
CA HIS A 584 9.70 -12.95 -21.06
C HIS A 584 10.26 -12.71 -22.47
N TRP A 585 11.59 -12.64 -22.59
CA TRP A 585 12.28 -12.42 -23.87
C TRP A 585 12.12 -13.61 -24.82
N LEU A 586 12.13 -13.33 -26.13
CA LEU A 586 11.96 -14.33 -27.18
C LEU A 586 13.32 -14.79 -27.72
N GLY A 587 14.03 -15.58 -26.91
CA GLY A 587 15.36 -16.11 -27.22
C GLY A 587 16.34 -15.02 -27.65
N ASN A 588 17.05 -15.25 -28.76
CA ASN A 588 18.03 -14.32 -29.34
C ASN A 588 17.42 -13.05 -30.00
N SER A 589 16.14 -12.72 -29.78
CA SER A 589 15.50 -11.48 -30.25
C SER A 589 15.40 -10.41 -29.16
N THR A 590 15.28 -9.15 -29.57
CA THR A 590 14.80 -8.03 -28.72
C THR A 590 13.27 -7.93 -28.69
N ASP A 591 12.56 -8.94 -29.23
CA ASP A 591 11.13 -9.15 -29.00
C ASP A 591 10.88 -9.87 -27.66
N TYR A 592 9.71 -9.65 -27.07
CA TYR A 592 9.26 -10.35 -25.86
C TYR A 592 7.82 -10.85 -26.00
N VAL A 593 7.51 -11.95 -25.28
CA VAL A 593 6.18 -12.55 -25.24
C VAL A 593 5.43 -12.03 -24.02
N VAL A 594 4.30 -11.34 -24.26
CA VAL A 594 3.33 -10.91 -23.23
C VAL A 594 2.18 -11.90 -23.19
N ARG A 595 1.88 -12.43 -22.00
CA ARG A 595 0.64 -13.17 -21.71
C ARG A 595 -0.40 -12.22 -21.10
N SER A 596 -1.66 -12.25 -21.54
CA SER A 596 -2.77 -11.47 -20.97
C SER A 596 -4.06 -12.29 -21.07
N ASP A 597 -4.72 -12.59 -19.95
CA ASP A 597 -6.08 -13.16 -19.90
C ASP A 597 -6.34 -14.35 -20.88
N SER A 598 -5.38 -15.28 -20.91
CA SER A 598 -5.27 -16.47 -21.78
C SER A 598 -4.77 -16.29 -23.22
N GLU A 599 -4.63 -15.05 -23.71
CA GLU A 599 -3.96 -14.70 -24.97
C GLU A 599 -2.45 -14.52 -24.77
N HIS A 600 -1.69 -14.63 -25.88
CA HIS A 600 -0.25 -14.38 -25.93
C HIS A 600 0.10 -13.52 -27.16
N PHE A 601 0.99 -12.55 -26.98
CA PHE A 601 1.43 -11.61 -28.00
C PHE A 601 2.96 -11.55 -28.03
N VAL A 602 3.56 -11.53 -29.21
CA VAL A 602 4.96 -11.13 -29.40
C VAL A 602 4.96 -9.62 -29.62
N VAL A 603 5.79 -8.90 -28.89
CA VAL A 603 5.92 -7.44 -28.92
C VAL A 603 7.38 -7.07 -29.14
N ALA A 604 7.67 -6.26 -30.15
CA ALA A 604 9.01 -5.71 -30.34
C ALA A 604 9.29 -4.62 -29.29
N ALA A 605 10.44 -4.69 -28.58
CA ALA A 605 10.77 -3.74 -27.51
C ALA A 605 10.71 -2.27 -27.95
N GLU A 606 11.47 -1.93 -28.99
CA GLU A 606 11.65 -0.56 -29.48
C GLU A 606 10.34 0.04 -30.04
N SER A 607 9.74 -0.63 -31.03
CA SER A 607 8.57 -0.10 -31.74
C SER A 607 7.24 -0.33 -31.02
N GLY A 608 7.17 -1.32 -30.13
CA GLY A 608 5.90 -1.80 -29.56
C GLY A 608 5.00 -2.53 -30.54
N ALA A 609 5.47 -2.84 -31.75
CA ALA A 609 4.68 -3.56 -32.74
C ALA A 609 4.30 -4.94 -32.20
N GLN A 610 3.01 -5.13 -31.93
CA GLN A 610 2.47 -6.37 -31.37
C GLN A 610 1.85 -7.26 -32.45
N ARG A 611 2.14 -8.56 -32.37
CA ARG A 611 1.44 -9.61 -33.12
C ARG A 611 0.95 -10.68 -32.15
N ARG A 612 -0.23 -11.26 -32.40
CA ARG A 612 -0.69 -12.44 -31.66
C ARG A 612 0.29 -13.60 -31.89
N LEU A 613 0.61 -14.37 -30.85
CA LEU A 613 1.45 -15.56 -30.94
C LEU A 613 0.64 -16.71 -31.58
N SER A 614 0.44 -16.58 -32.88
CA SER A 614 -0.30 -17.50 -33.74
C SER A 614 0.21 -18.95 -33.69
N GLU A 615 1.47 -19.12 -33.30
CA GLU A 615 2.22 -20.35 -33.21
C GLU A 615 1.60 -21.32 -32.19
N LEU A 616 1.15 -20.83 -31.02
CA LEU A 616 0.37 -21.64 -30.07
C LEU A 616 -1.00 -22.03 -30.62
N THR A 617 -1.61 -21.17 -31.44
CA THR A 617 -2.90 -21.46 -32.08
C THR A 617 -2.74 -22.51 -33.18
N ARG A 618 -1.68 -22.43 -33.99
CA ARG A 618 -1.33 -23.43 -35.00
C ARG A 618 -0.95 -24.77 -34.36
N LEU A 619 -0.22 -24.75 -33.25
CA LEU A 619 0.07 -25.94 -32.43
C LEU A 619 -1.24 -26.62 -31.99
N ALA A 620 -2.15 -25.88 -31.34
CA ALA A 620 -3.45 -26.41 -30.94
C ALA A 620 -4.28 -26.94 -32.14
N GLN A 621 -4.29 -26.22 -33.27
CA GLN A 621 -4.95 -26.65 -34.50
C GLN A 621 -4.29 -27.86 -35.17
N ALA A 622 -3.01 -28.11 -34.94
CA ALA A 622 -2.28 -29.25 -35.47
C ALA A 622 -2.47 -30.49 -34.58
N LEU A 623 -2.43 -30.33 -33.26
CA LEU A 623 -2.77 -31.38 -32.28
C LEU A 623 -4.22 -31.84 -32.44
N ALA A 624 -5.17 -30.92 -32.62
CA ALA A 624 -6.59 -31.23 -32.83
C ALA A 624 -6.94 -31.91 -34.18
N LYS A 625 -5.94 -32.22 -35.03
CA LYS A 625 -6.09 -33.09 -36.21
C LYS A 625 -5.71 -34.54 -35.93
N LEU A 626 -5.20 -34.84 -34.74
CA LEU A 626 -4.80 -36.18 -34.31
C LEU A 626 -5.91 -36.76 -33.43
N ASP A 627 -6.28 -38.02 -33.65
CA ASP A 627 -7.34 -38.71 -32.91
C ASP A 627 -7.07 -38.83 -31.38
N ALA A 628 -5.84 -38.51 -30.96
CA ALA A 628 -5.40 -38.48 -29.56
C ALA A 628 -5.80 -37.22 -28.77
N PHE A 629 -6.46 -36.22 -29.38
CA PHE A 629 -6.89 -35.00 -28.70
C PHE A 629 -8.33 -34.58 -29.04
N THR A 630 -9.10 -34.19 -28.03
CA THR A 630 -10.23 -33.27 -28.27
C THR A 630 -9.73 -31.84 -28.57
N ASN A 631 -10.62 -31.01 -29.12
CA ASN A 631 -10.35 -29.58 -29.35
C ASN A 631 -10.01 -28.80 -28.07
N GLU A 632 -10.40 -29.29 -26.89
CA GLU A 632 -10.10 -28.65 -25.60
C GLU A 632 -8.73 -29.10 -25.06
N GLU A 633 -8.46 -30.41 -25.08
CA GLU A 633 -7.17 -30.98 -24.71
C GLU A 633 -6.04 -30.43 -25.59
N ALA A 634 -6.25 -30.33 -26.90
CA ALA A 634 -5.29 -29.73 -27.83
C ALA A 634 -4.95 -28.27 -27.49
N ARG A 635 -5.92 -27.47 -27.03
CA ARG A 635 -5.71 -26.08 -26.57
C ARG A 635 -5.03 -26.01 -25.21
N SER A 636 -5.26 -27.00 -24.34
CA SER A 636 -4.59 -27.09 -23.04
C SER A 636 -3.14 -27.52 -23.22
N ALA A 637 -2.91 -28.61 -23.96
CA ALA A 637 -1.59 -29.16 -24.24
C ALA A 637 -0.69 -28.18 -25.03
N ALA A 638 -1.25 -27.37 -25.92
CA ALA A 638 -0.52 -26.29 -26.58
C ALA A 638 -0.05 -25.17 -25.62
N LYS A 639 -0.69 -25.01 -24.45
CA LYS A 639 -0.27 -24.04 -23.42
C LYS A 639 0.73 -24.61 -22.41
N THR A 640 0.83 -25.93 -22.30
CA THR A 640 1.73 -26.64 -21.37
C THR A 640 2.92 -27.31 -22.07
N GLY A 641 2.94 -27.34 -23.40
CA GLY A 641 4.06 -27.84 -24.20
C GLY A 641 5.27 -26.92 -24.18
N THR A 642 6.45 -27.49 -24.41
CA THR A 642 7.70 -26.74 -24.53
C THR A 642 7.93 -26.37 -26.00
N LEU A 643 7.77 -25.08 -26.30
CA LEU A 643 8.07 -24.48 -27.60
C LEU A 643 9.55 -24.03 -27.61
N THR A 644 10.28 -24.25 -28.71
CA THR A 644 11.66 -23.77 -28.86
C THR A 644 11.71 -22.24 -28.91
N GLU A 645 12.84 -21.66 -28.48
CA GLU A 645 13.04 -20.21 -28.45
C GLU A 645 12.90 -19.53 -29.83
N ASP A 646 13.22 -20.26 -30.90
CA ASP A 646 13.06 -19.82 -32.29
C ASP A 646 11.64 -20.01 -32.86
N LEU A 647 10.70 -20.50 -32.03
CA LEU A 647 9.31 -20.82 -32.34
C LEU A 647 9.10 -21.86 -33.45
N LYS A 648 10.15 -22.56 -33.90
CA LYS A 648 10.05 -23.52 -35.02
C LYS A 648 9.54 -24.89 -34.62
N HIS A 649 9.81 -25.35 -33.40
CA HIS A 649 9.46 -26.69 -32.94
C HIS A 649 8.79 -26.66 -31.56
N ALA A 650 7.86 -27.59 -31.29
CA ALA A 650 7.35 -27.80 -29.94
C ALA A 650 7.31 -29.29 -29.60
N VAL A 651 7.62 -29.63 -28.35
CA VAL A 651 7.38 -30.93 -27.75
C VAL A 651 6.24 -30.85 -26.74
N VAL A 652 5.29 -31.78 -26.86
CA VAL A 652 4.06 -31.85 -26.05
C VAL A 652 3.92 -33.28 -25.54
N THR A 653 3.87 -33.46 -24.22
CA THR A 653 3.45 -34.74 -23.63
C THR A 653 1.94 -34.73 -23.39
N HIS A 654 1.22 -35.74 -23.88
CA HIS A 654 -0.22 -35.87 -23.64
C HIS A 654 -0.65 -37.34 -23.59
N SER A 655 -1.53 -37.68 -22.66
CA SER A 655 -2.09 -39.04 -22.44
C SER A 655 -1.08 -40.19 -22.25
N GLY A 656 0.22 -39.87 -22.14
CA GLY A 656 1.32 -40.81 -21.94
C GLY A 656 2.41 -40.69 -23.01
N ASP A 657 2.07 -40.22 -24.21
CA ASP A 657 2.96 -40.14 -25.37
C ASP A 657 3.55 -38.73 -25.61
N LEU A 658 4.54 -38.67 -26.50
CA LEU A 658 5.14 -37.45 -27.04
C LEU A 658 4.61 -37.09 -28.44
N PHE A 659 4.36 -35.80 -28.62
CA PHE A 659 3.96 -35.19 -29.88
C PHE A 659 4.92 -34.06 -30.22
N VAL A 660 5.37 -34.01 -31.48
CA VAL A 660 6.20 -32.92 -32.01
C VAL A 660 5.43 -32.13 -33.04
N TYR A 661 5.51 -30.82 -32.94
CA TYR A 661 5.01 -29.87 -33.94
C TYR A 661 6.17 -29.18 -34.65
N THR A 662 6.06 -29.04 -35.98
CA THR A 662 7.03 -28.33 -36.82
C THR A 662 6.33 -27.16 -37.52
N ALA A 663 6.70 -25.93 -37.17
CA ALA A 663 6.00 -24.72 -37.60
C ALA A 663 6.09 -24.45 -39.11
N ALA A 664 7.18 -24.90 -39.75
CA ALA A 664 7.35 -24.80 -41.21
C ALA A 664 6.35 -25.68 -41.99
N GLU A 665 5.94 -26.82 -41.42
CA GLU A 665 4.94 -27.72 -42.00
C GLU A 665 3.52 -27.41 -41.53
N GLN A 666 3.37 -26.79 -40.35
CA GLN A 666 2.11 -26.64 -39.61
C GLN A 666 1.43 -28.00 -39.29
N VAL A 667 2.26 -29.03 -39.11
CA VAL A 667 1.90 -30.41 -38.77
C VAL A 667 2.39 -30.72 -37.35
N ALA A 668 1.54 -31.42 -36.58
CA ALA A 668 1.93 -32.13 -35.38
C ALA A 668 1.93 -33.63 -35.68
N ARG A 669 2.91 -34.35 -35.16
CA ARG A 669 3.10 -35.79 -35.31
C ARG A 669 3.18 -36.43 -33.94
N ARG A 670 2.48 -37.53 -33.73
CA ARG A 670 2.72 -38.44 -32.59
C ARG A 670 4.04 -39.16 -32.87
N ILE A 671 4.95 -39.11 -31.91
CA ILE A 671 6.33 -39.64 -32.05
C ILE A 671 6.46 -41.00 -31.36
N THR A 672 5.75 -41.21 -30.26
CA THR A 672 5.71 -42.46 -29.49
C THR A 672 4.28 -43.02 -29.43
N ASP A 673 4.17 -44.35 -29.30
CA ASP A 673 2.89 -45.05 -29.12
C ASP A 673 3.04 -46.07 -27.99
N THR A 674 3.03 -45.57 -26.76
CA THR A 674 3.48 -46.29 -25.56
C THR A 674 2.39 -46.36 -24.47
N PRO A 675 1.15 -46.82 -24.78
CA PRO A 675 -0.07 -46.64 -23.96
C PRO A 675 -0.14 -47.45 -22.65
N LYS A 676 1.00 -47.76 -22.03
CA LYS A 676 1.16 -48.43 -20.73
C LYS A 676 2.16 -47.75 -19.79
N VAL A 677 3.00 -46.83 -20.30
CA VAL A 677 4.02 -46.12 -19.53
C VAL A 677 3.91 -44.64 -19.84
N ALA A 678 3.72 -43.82 -18.81
CA ALA A 678 3.69 -42.37 -19.01
C ALA A 678 5.11 -41.82 -19.19
N GLU A 679 5.39 -41.28 -20.36
CA GLU A 679 6.64 -40.60 -20.72
C GLU A 679 6.68 -39.22 -20.05
N LYS A 680 7.86 -38.77 -19.60
CA LYS A 680 8.02 -37.56 -18.77
C LYS A 680 9.28 -36.78 -19.11
N LEU A 681 9.30 -35.51 -18.69
CA LEU A 681 10.49 -34.64 -18.70
C LEU A 681 11.14 -34.49 -20.09
N ALA A 682 10.34 -34.57 -21.15
CA ALA A 682 10.82 -34.59 -22.52
C ALA A 682 11.50 -33.27 -22.94
N GLN A 683 12.72 -33.36 -23.46
CA GLN A 683 13.49 -32.22 -23.95
C GLN A 683 14.10 -32.51 -25.33
N LEU A 684 13.82 -31.64 -26.30
CA LEU A 684 14.49 -31.61 -27.60
C LEU A 684 16.01 -31.44 -27.45
N SER A 685 16.77 -32.04 -28.35
CA SER A 685 18.20 -31.74 -28.53
C SER A 685 18.40 -30.29 -29.03
N PRO A 686 19.59 -29.68 -28.82
CA PRO A 686 19.91 -28.34 -29.32
C PRO A 686 19.69 -28.13 -30.84
N ASP A 687 19.89 -29.17 -31.65
CA ASP A 687 19.63 -29.16 -33.10
C ASP A 687 18.17 -29.51 -33.49
N ALA A 688 17.32 -29.82 -32.50
CA ALA A 688 15.96 -30.33 -32.64
C ALA A 688 15.81 -31.60 -33.52
N SER A 689 16.85 -32.43 -33.68
CA SER A 689 16.77 -33.71 -34.40
C SER A 689 16.28 -34.89 -33.55
N GLN A 690 16.35 -34.78 -32.22
CA GLN A 690 16.07 -35.83 -31.25
C GLN A 690 15.30 -35.29 -30.04
N ILE A 691 14.68 -36.19 -29.27
CA ILE A 691 14.14 -35.90 -27.93
C ILE A 691 14.67 -36.91 -26.92
N ALA A 692 15.13 -36.43 -25.77
CA ALA A 692 15.42 -37.24 -24.61
C ALA A 692 14.24 -37.15 -23.61
N PHE A 693 13.85 -38.28 -23.02
CA PHE A 693 12.73 -38.36 -22.08
C PHE A 693 12.92 -39.51 -21.08
N VAL A 694 12.16 -39.48 -19.99
CA VAL A 694 12.19 -40.51 -18.94
C VAL A 694 10.92 -41.36 -19.00
N ALA A 695 11.10 -42.69 -19.00
CA ALA A 695 10.02 -43.68 -18.98
C ALA A 695 10.49 -44.94 -18.22
N GLU A 696 9.64 -45.51 -17.36
CA GLU A 696 10.02 -46.55 -16.38
C GLU A 696 11.19 -46.16 -15.44
N ASN A 697 11.44 -44.86 -15.24
CA ASN A 697 12.63 -44.32 -14.56
C ASN A 697 13.98 -44.68 -15.24
N ASP A 698 13.92 -45.09 -16.50
CA ASP A 698 15.06 -45.14 -17.42
C ASP A 698 15.05 -43.92 -18.36
N LEU A 699 16.23 -43.58 -18.88
CA LEU A 699 16.42 -42.54 -19.89
C LEU A 699 16.28 -43.13 -21.29
N TRP A 700 15.57 -42.44 -22.17
CA TRP A 700 15.30 -42.83 -23.56
C TRP A 700 15.57 -41.67 -24.50
N VAL A 701 15.93 -41.98 -25.75
CA VAL A 701 16.06 -41.00 -26.85
C VAL A 701 15.25 -41.48 -28.04
N VAL A 702 14.50 -40.58 -28.67
CA VAL A 702 13.83 -40.82 -29.95
C VAL A 702 14.32 -39.85 -31.02
N ARG A 703 14.66 -40.37 -32.21
CA ARG A 703 15.11 -39.58 -33.36
C ARG A 703 13.93 -39.20 -34.24
N LEU A 704 13.81 -37.92 -34.60
CA LEU A 704 12.62 -37.39 -35.27
C LEU A 704 12.57 -37.65 -36.78
N SER A 705 13.68 -38.08 -37.40
CA SER A 705 13.75 -38.41 -38.83
C SER A 705 13.07 -39.73 -39.21
N ASP A 706 13.06 -40.69 -38.29
CA ASP A 706 12.65 -42.09 -38.52
C ASP A 706 11.81 -42.68 -37.37
N ALA A 707 11.57 -41.91 -36.30
CA ALA A 707 10.94 -42.35 -35.04
C ALA A 707 11.66 -43.52 -34.34
N SER A 708 12.93 -43.78 -34.67
CA SER A 708 13.73 -44.78 -33.98
C SER A 708 13.94 -44.37 -32.53
N THR A 709 13.57 -45.27 -31.60
CA THR A 709 13.58 -45.02 -30.15
C THR A 709 14.57 -45.96 -29.48
N THR A 710 15.55 -45.39 -28.78
CA THR A 710 16.65 -46.10 -28.11
C THR A 710 16.49 -45.96 -26.59
N ARG A 711 16.51 -47.10 -25.88
CA ARG A 711 16.58 -47.15 -24.41
C ARG A 711 18.04 -46.97 -23.98
N ILE A 712 18.37 -45.84 -23.34
CA ILE A 712 19.75 -45.49 -22.95
C ILE A 712 20.15 -46.23 -21.67
N THR A 713 19.25 -46.35 -20.71
CA THR A 713 19.46 -47.11 -19.46
C THR A 713 18.41 -48.21 -19.33
N ASN A 714 18.74 -49.31 -18.64
CA ASN A 714 17.93 -50.53 -18.60
C ASN A 714 17.73 -51.09 -17.18
N ASN A 715 17.88 -50.24 -16.16
CA ASN A 715 17.81 -50.62 -14.74
C ASN A 715 16.80 -49.77 -13.93
N GLY A 716 16.01 -48.94 -14.60
CA GLY A 716 15.03 -48.04 -14.01
C GLY A 716 13.99 -48.77 -13.16
N SER A 717 13.73 -48.23 -11.97
CA SER A 717 12.78 -48.80 -11.01
C SER A 717 12.33 -47.75 -9.99
N THR A 718 11.53 -48.15 -8.99
CA THR A 718 11.22 -47.29 -7.83
C THR A 718 12.42 -47.13 -6.87
N GLU A 719 13.56 -47.74 -7.17
CA GLU A 719 14.77 -47.75 -6.33
C GLU A 719 16.02 -47.24 -7.08
N GLN A 720 15.94 -47.18 -8.42
CA GLN A 720 17.00 -46.75 -9.34
C GLN A 720 16.41 -45.72 -10.30
N LEU A 721 16.86 -44.47 -10.21
CA LEU A 721 16.38 -43.37 -11.02
C LEU A 721 17.46 -42.94 -12.02
N ASN A 722 17.17 -42.96 -13.32
CA ASN A 722 18.08 -42.46 -14.37
C ASN A 722 17.48 -41.21 -15.04
N GLY A 723 18.23 -40.10 -15.06
CA GLY A 723 17.78 -38.86 -15.71
C GLY A 723 16.62 -38.14 -15.01
N ILE A 724 16.17 -38.63 -13.86
CA ILE A 724 15.13 -38.06 -13.00
C ILE A 724 15.62 -37.96 -11.56
N LEU A 725 15.32 -36.85 -10.89
CA LEU A 725 15.66 -36.61 -9.50
C LEU A 725 14.66 -37.28 -8.55
N ASP A 726 15.10 -37.55 -7.32
CA ASP A 726 14.23 -37.96 -6.21
C ASP A 726 13.59 -36.73 -5.54
N TRP A 727 12.93 -36.92 -4.40
CA TRP A 727 12.28 -35.84 -3.67
C TRP A 727 13.28 -34.83 -3.08
N VAL A 728 14.38 -35.28 -2.49
CA VAL A 728 15.30 -34.37 -1.78
C VAL A 728 16.19 -33.59 -2.76
N TYR A 729 16.61 -34.19 -3.87
CA TYR A 729 17.37 -33.47 -4.90
C TYR A 729 16.54 -32.39 -5.60
N GLN A 730 15.24 -32.62 -5.87
CA GLN A 730 14.40 -31.59 -6.48
C GLN A 730 14.05 -30.46 -5.49
N GLU A 731 13.87 -30.75 -4.20
CA GLU A 731 13.51 -29.72 -3.22
C GLU A 731 14.73 -28.83 -2.91
N GLU A 732 15.83 -29.43 -2.47
CA GLU A 732 16.92 -28.73 -1.79
C GLU A 732 18.15 -28.42 -2.67
N LEU A 733 18.28 -29.06 -3.84
CA LEU A 733 19.42 -28.84 -4.75
C LEU A 733 19.01 -28.17 -6.08
N TYR A 734 18.03 -28.73 -6.78
CA TYR A 734 17.68 -28.35 -8.17
C TYR A 734 16.41 -27.47 -8.31
N GLY A 735 15.74 -27.18 -7.20
CA GLY A 735 14.62 -26.22 -7.10
C GLY A 735 13.24 -26.86 -7.24
N ARG A 736 12.41 -26.72 -6.20
CA ARG A 736 11.09 -27.37 -6.05
C ARG A 736 10.27 -27.40 -7.35
N GLY A 737 9.92 -28.61 -7.78
CA GLY A 737 9.16 -28.92 -9.00
C GLY A 737 10.02 -29.29 -10.21
N ASN A 738 11.34 -29.08 -10.17
CA ASN A 738 12.27 -29.47 -11.23
C ASN A 738 12.81 -30.90 -11.00
N PHE A 739 12.23 -31.89 -11.67
CA PHE A 739 12.65 -33.30 -11.56
C PHE A 739 13.70 -33.73 -12.60
N LYS A 740 14.18 -32.85 -13.50
CA LYS A 740 15.04 -33.27 -14.63
C LYS A 740 16.51 -33.40 -14.24
N ALA A 741 17.09 -34.57 -14.48
CA ALA A 741 18.49 -34.90 -14.16
C ALA A 741 19.33 -35.31 -15.39
N PHE A 742 19.06 -34.72 -16.57
CA PHE A 742 19.84 -34.97 -17.79
C PHE A 742 20.08 -33.69 -18.61
N TRP A 743 21.20 -33.67 -19.36
CA TRP A 743 21.69 -32.52 -20.11
C TRP A 743 22.32 -32.95 -21.45
N TRP A 744 21.77 -32.44 -22.55
CA TRP A 744 22.30 -32.59 -23.91
C TRP A 744 23.65 -31.88 -24.09
N SER A 745 24.58 -32.50 -24.80
CA SER A 745 25.78 -31.81 -25.30
C SER A 745 25.42 -30.76 -26.37
N PRO A 746 26.23 -29.69 -26.57
CA PRO A 746 25.91 -28.60 -27.50
C PRO A 746 25.76 -29.05 -28.96
N ASP A 747 26.46 -30.11 -29.34
CA ASP A 747 26.47 -30.74 -30.67
C ASP A 747 25.39 -31.83 -30.84
N SER A 748 24.57 -32.09 -29.81
CA SER A 748 23.50 -33.11 -29.80
C SER A 748 23.98 -34.57 -29.93
N THR A 749 25.28 -34.86 -29.77
CA THR A 749 25.84 -36.22 -29.89
C THR A 749 25.81 -37.04 -28.59
N GLN A 750 25.72 -36.38 -27.44
CA GLN A 750 25.87 -37.00 -26.13
C GLN A 750 24.82 -36.51 -25.12
N LEU A 751 24.57 -37.34 -24.10
CA LEU A 751 23.76 -37.03 -22.94
C LEU A 751 24.56 -37.29 -21.65
N ALA A 752 24.64 -36.26 -20.81
CA ALA A 752 25.03 -36.41 -19.41
C ALA A 752 23.76 -36.62 -18.58
N PHE A 753 23.79 -37.51 -17.58
CA PHE A 753 22.66 -37.71 -16.67
C PHE A 753 23.09 -38.19 -15.29
N LEU A 754 22.31 -37.86 -14.26
CA LEU A 754 22.48 -38.47 -12.93
C LEU A 754 21.76 -39.81 -12.87
N ARG A 755 22.38 -40.76 -12.16
CA ARG A 755 21.71 -41.92 -11.57
C ARG A 755 21.67 -41.75 -10.05
N LEU A 756 20.48 -41.89 -9.47
CA LEU A 756 20.28 -41.93 -8.02
C LEU A 756 19.85 -43.35 -7.63
N ASP A 757 20.64 -44.01 -6.80
CA ASP A 757 20.25 -45.24 -6.11
C ASP A 757 19.65 -44.87 -4.75
N GLN A 758 18.35 -45.10 -4.62
CA GLN A 758 17.57 -44.82 -3.41
C GLN A 758 17.09 -46.09 -2.72
N THR A 759 17.69 -47.26 -3.00
CA THR A 759 17.34 -48.55 -2.35
C THR A 759 17.39 -48.46 -0.82
N HIS A 760 18.42 -47.78 -0.30
CA HIS A 760 18.68 -47.59 1.14
C HIS A 760 17.94 -46.40 1.79
N VAL A 761 17.19 -45.61 1.02
CA VAL A 761 16.44 -44.46 1.54
C VAL A 761 15.06 -44.90 2.00
N ASP A 762 14.70 -44.57 3.24
CA ASP A 762 13.44 -44.99 3.85
C ASP A 762 12.21 -44.34 3.20
N ARG A 763 11.05 -45.01 3.31
CA ARG A 763 9.77 -44.56 2.75
C ARG A 763 8.94 -43.84 3.81
N TYR A 764 8.59 -42.59 3.54
CA TYR A 764 7.54 -41.89 4.26
C TYR A 764 6.16 -42.12 3.59
N GLN A 765 5.09 -42.11 4.39
CA GLN A 765 3.72 -42.31 3.94
C GLN A 765 2.83 -41.12 4.31
N VAL A 766 2.22 -40.51 3.30
CA VAL A 766 1.20 -39.45 3.46
C VAL A 766 -0.19 -40.04 3.21
N ALA A 767 -1.14 -39.78 4.11
CA ALA A 767 -2.50 -40.34 4.03
C ALA A 767 -3.56 -39.30 3.64
N ASP A 768 -4.49 -39.66 2.76
CA ASP A 768 -5.75 -38.92 2.60
C ASP A 768 -6.85 -39.57 3.44
N SER A 769 -7.20 -38.95 4.57
CA SER A 769 -8.24 -39.49 5.48
C SER A 769 -9.68 -39.12 5.08
N ILE A 770 -9.86 -38.25 4.07
CA ILE A 770 -11.19 -37.81 3.62
C ILE A 770 -11.76 -38.76 2.56
N SER A 771 -10.92 -39.44 1.79
CA SER A 771 -11.38 -40.50 0.90
C SER A 771 -11.97 -41.69 1.68
N TYR A 772 -13.19 -42.11 1.32
CA TYR A 772 -13.86 -43.29 1.90
C TYR A 772 -13.01 -44.57 1.82
N LYS A 773 -12.22 -44.71 0.75
CA LYS A 773 -11.08 -45.62 0.71
C LYS A 773 -9.81 -44.79 0.91
N ARG A 774 -9.24 -44.81 2.12
CA ARG A 774 -7.98 -44.12 2.41
C ARG A 774 -6.92 -44.54 1.40
N THR A 775 -6.25 -43.55 0.81
CA THR A 775 -5.11 -43.74 -0.08
C THR A 775 -3.85 -43.31 0.64
N LEU A 776 -2.81 -44.14 0.54
CA LEU A 776 -1.45 -43.77 0.95
C LEU A 776 -0.66 -43.33 -0.27
N GLU A 777 0.08 -42.25 -0.11
CA GLU A 777 1.07 -41.72 -1.04
C GLU A 777 2.44 -42.02 -0.43
N GLU A 778 3.25 -42.85 -1.10
CA GLU A 778 4.61 -43.19 -0.64
C GLU A 778 5.64 -42.32 -1.34
N THR A 779 6.59 -41.78 -0.58
CA THR A 779 7.74 -41.02 -1.08
C THR A 779 8.97 -41.43 -0.30
N ARG A 780 10.13 -41.57 -0.96
CA ARG A 780 11.39 -41.77 -0.24
C ARG A 780 11.90 -40.43 0.27
N TYR A 781 12.29 -40.38 1.54
CA TYR A 781 12.62 -39.14 2.22
C TYR A 781 13.69 -39.44 3.28
N PRO A 782 14.96 -39.06 3.06
CA PRO A 782 16.01 -39.20 4.05
C PRO A 782 15.90 -38.07 5.07
N LYS A 783 15.65 -38.40 6.35
CA LYS A 783 15.70 -37.41 7.43
C LYS A 783 17.15 -37.13 7.81
N ALA A 784 17.37 -36.04 8.54
CA ALA A 784 18.67 -35.74 9.14
C ALA A 784 19.25 -36.96 9.89
N GLY A 785 20.44 -37.39 9.50
CA GLY A 785 21.15 -38.56 10.02
C GLY A 785 20.90 -39.88 9.28
N ASP A 786 19.95 -39.95 8.33
CA ASP A 786 19.66 -41.16 7.53
C ASP A 786 20.67 -41.36 6.37
N ALA A 787 20.50 -42.44 5.60
CA ALA A 787 21.20 -42.63 4.33
C ALA A 787 20.59 -41.75 3.23
N LEU A 788 21.42 -40.95 2.55
CA LEU A 788 21.06 -40.23 1.33
C LEU A 788 20.98 -41.19 0.12
N PRO A 789 20.30 -40.82 -0.98
CA PRO A 789 20.42 -41.55 -2.24
C PRO A 789 21.85 -41.46 -2.79
N ASN A 790 22.46 -42.60 -3.13
CA ASN A 790 23.80 -42.63 -3.71
C ASN A 790 23.75 -42.05 -5.14
N VAL A 791 24.35 -40.88 -5.34
CA VAL A 791 24.39 -40.22 -6.65
C VAL A 791 25.63 -40.61 -7.47
N SER A 792 25.44 -40.77 -8.77
CA SER A 792 26.50 -40.98 -9.76
C SER A 792 26.19 -40.20 -11.04
N LEU A 793 27.23 -39.74 -11.74
CA LEU A 793 27.10 -39.04 -13.03
C LEU A 793 27.51 -39.98 -14.17
N TRP A 794 26.71 -40.02 -15.22
CA TRP A 794 26.88 -40.91 -16.36
C TRP A 794 26.90 -40.13 -17.68
N LEU A 795 27.64 -40.65 -18.65
CA LEU A 795 27.72 -40.18 -20.02
C LEU A 795 27.27 -41.27 -21.00
N ALA A 796 26.36 -40.91 -21.91
CA ALA A 796 25.97 -41.74 -23.05
C ALA A 796 26.31 -41.03 -24.36
N SER A 797 26.88 -41.78 -25.32
CA SER A 797 27.05 -41.33 -26.71
C SER A 797 25.93 -41.90 -27.57
N LEU A 798 25.50 -41.15 -28.58
CA LEU A 798 24.33 -41.44 -29.40
C LEU A 798 24.68 -41.84 -30.86
N ASP A 799 25.97 -42.02 -31.13
CA ASP A 799 26.55 -42.36 -32.44
C ASP A 799 26.73 -43.88 -32.66
N GLY A 800 26.43 -44.73 -31.68
CA GLY A 800 26.49 -46.19 -31.81
C GLY A 800 25.90 -46.97 -30.62
N GLU A 801 26.14 -48.28 -30.58
CA GLU A 801 25.71 -49.19 -29.49
C GLU A 801 26.53 -49.04 -28.19
N SER A 802 27.09 -47.85 -27.92
CA SER A 802 27.91 -47.61 -26.73
C SER A 802 27.04 -47.55 -25.46
N THR A 803 27.23 -48.52 -24.56
CA THR A 803 26.65 -48.48 -23.22
C THR A 803 27.10 -47.23 -22.45
N PRO A 804 26.21 -46.56 -21.70
CA PRO A 804 26.61 -45.41 -20.88
C PRO A 804 27.73 -45.76 -19.89
N ARG A 805 28.67 -44.84 -19.70
CA ARG A 805 29.79 -44.96 -18.75
C ARG A 805 29.59 -44.05 -17.55
N GLU A 806 30.01 -44.51 -16.37
CA GLU A 806 30.08 -43.66 -15.18
C GLU A 806 31.30 -42.72 -15.28
N VAL A 807 31.17 -41.52 -14.76
CA VAL A 807 32.29 -40.58 -14.58
C VAL A 807 33.01 -40.91 -13.28
N ASP A 808 34.34 -41.05 -13.31
CA ASP A 808 35.13 -41.35 -12.12
C ASP A 808 35.13 -40.16 -11.15
N LEU A 809 34.22 -40.20 -10.19
CA LEU A 809 34.15 -39.29 -9.05
C LEU A 809 34.70 -39.93 -7.76
N SER A 810 35.63 -40.89 -7.85
CA SER A 810 36.20 -41.60 -6.68
C SER A 810 36.92 -40.72 -5.66
N ASP A 811 37.31 -39.48 -6.03
CA ASP A 811 37.87 -38.49 -5.10
C ASP A 811 36.80 -37.89 -4.16
N PHE A 812 35.51 -38.20 -4.41
CA PHE A 812 34.35 -37.79 -3.64
C PHE A 812 33.57 -39.05 -3.21
N PRO A 813 33.53 -39.41 -1.90
CA PRO A 813 32.83 -40.59 -1.42
C PRO A 813 31.33 -40.59 -1.79
N ALA A 814 30.76 -41.75 -2.10
CA ALA A 814 29.37 -41.84 -2.58
C ALA A 814 28.35 -41.47 -1.49
N GLU A 815 28.71 -41.75 -0.23
CA GLU A 815 27.95 -41.50 0.99
C GLU A 815 28.00 -40.04 1.49
N ASP A 816 28.93 -39.23 0.96
CA ASP A 816 29.16 -37.83 1.33
C ASP A 816 28.95 -36.85 0.14
N ARG A 817 28.99 -37.31 -1.11
CA ARG A 817 28.91 -36.41 -2.27
C ARG A 817 27.48 -36.00 -2.63
N LEU A 818 27.30 -34.70 -2.84
CA LEU A 818 26.14 -34.12 -3.51
C LEU A 818 26.61 -33.60 -4.88
N ILE A 819 25.90 -33.94 -5.96
CA ILE A 819 26.14 -33.35 -7.29
C ILE A 819 25.06 -32.29 -7.49
N SER A 820 25.44 -31.03 -7.36
CA SER A 820 24.50 -29.92 -7.22
C SER A 820 24.25 -29.17 -8.54
N ARG A 821 25.22 -29.16 -9.46
CA ARG A 821 25.05 -28.62 -10.84
C ARG A 821 25.81 -29.50 -11.84
N VAL A 822 25.26 -29.62 -13.04
CA VAL A 822 25.89 -30.27 -14.20
C VAL A 822 25.57 -29.41 -15.42
N SER A 823 26.58 -29.05 -16.20
CA SER A 823 26.41 -28.25 -17.42
C SER A 823 27.48 -28.58 -18.46
N TRP A 824 27.29 -28.08 -19.68
CA TRP A 824 28.25 -28.21 -20.78
C TRP A 824 28.82 -26.84 -21.11
N SER A 825 30.13 -26.74 -21.36
CA SER A 825 30.74 -25.55 -21.95
C SER A 825 30.61 -25.58 -23.49
N PRO A 826 30.70 -24.43 -24.19
CA PRO A 826 30.53 -24.36 -25.65
C PRO A 826 31.53 -25.22 -26.45
N ASP A 827 32.65 -25.60 -25.86
CA ASP A 827 33.69 -26.48 -26.44
C ASP A 827 33.40 -27.98 -26.26
N GLY A 828 32.26 -28.36 -25.67
CA GLY A 828 31.87 -29.75 -25.46
C GLY A 828 32.49 -30.44 -24.25
N ASN A 829 33.15 -29.71 -23.33
CA ASN A 829 33.51 -30.26 -22.03
C ASN A 829 32.31 -30.24 -21.06
N LEU A 830 32.25 -31.22 -20.16
CA LEU A 830 31.30 -31.24 -19.04
C LEU A 830 31.88 -30.46 -17.85
N TRP A 831 31.00 -29.77 -17.12
CA TRP A 831 31.29 -29.09 -15.86
C TRP A 831 30.34 -29.58 -14.77
N ILE A 832 30.90 -29.80 -13.58
CA ILE A 832 30.25 -30.50 -12.48
C ILE A 832 30.54 -29.73 -11.19
N LEU A 833 29.50 -29.33 -10.44
CA LEU A 833 29.65 -28.80 -9.09
C LEU A 833 29.34 -29.91 -8.08
N VAL A 834 30.34 -30.32 -7.32
CA VAL A 834 30.23 -31.33 -6.27
C VAL A 834 30.39 -30.67 -4.90
N GLN A 835 29.49 -30.94 -3.97
CA GLN A 835 29.56 -30.55 -2.56
C GLN A 835 29.70 -31.79 -1.67
N ASN A 836 30.19 -31.62 -0.44
CA ASN A 836 30.06 -32.62 0.61
C ASN A 836 28.68 -32.55 1.30
N ARG A 837 28.32 -33.54 2.13
CA ARG A 837 26.98 -33.73 2.68
C ARG A 837 26.53 -32.56 3.56
N VAL A 838 27.42 -32.09 4.43
CA VAL A 838 27.23 -30.89 5.28
C VAL A 838 27.50 -29.57 4.53
N GLN A 839 27.76 -29.63 3.22
CA GLN A 839 27.81 -28.50 2.29
C GLN A 839 28.76 -27.36 2.68
N ASN A 840 29.86 -27.68 3.38
CA ASN A 840 30.91 -26.73 3.75
C ASN A 840 32.18 -26.84 2.89
N GLN A 841 32.22 -27.77 1.95
CA GLN A 841 33.22 -27.85 0.89
C GLN A 841 32.51 -27.97 -0.48
N GLN A 842 33.06 -27.30 -1.50
CA GLN A 842 32.62 -27.51 -2.89
C GLN A 842 33.81 -27.53 -3.86
N SER A 843 33.68 -28.33 -4.91
CA SER A 843 34.63 -28.42 -6.02
C SER A 843 33.92 -28.27 -7.36
N LEU A 844 34.35 -27.30 -8.17
CA LEU A 844 33.94 -27.16 -9.57
C LEU A 844 34.94 -27.94 -10.43
N LEU A 845 34.45 -28.97 -11.10
CA LEU A 845 35.22 -29.91 -11.89
C LEU A 845 34.97 -29.71 -13.40
N ARG A 846 35.97 -30.00 -14.23
CA ARG A 846 35.81 -30.12 -15.69
C ARG A 846 36.18 -31.53 -16.15
N LEU A 847 35.32 -32.14 -16.96
CA LEU A 847 35.54 -33.41 -17.63
C LEU A 847 35.64 -33.20 -19.15
N ALA A 848 36.72 -33.71 -19.76
CA ALA A 848 36.74 -33.93 -21.20
C ALA A 848 36.01 -35.24 -21.52
N THR A 849 35.14 -35.24 -22.53
CA THR A 849 34.29 -36.41 -22.89
C THR A 849 35.07 -37.65 -23.30
N SER A 850 36.34 -37.52 -23.66
CA SER A 850 37.28 -38.61 -23.94
C SER A 850 38.05 -39.14 -22.72
N ALA A 851 37.83 -38.57 -21.52
CA ALA A 851 38.46 -38.96 -20.27
C ALA A 851 37.45 -39.55 -19.27
N ASP A 852 37.91 -40.45 -18.41
CA ASP A 852 37.08 -41.06 -17.37
C ASP A 852 37.01 -40.24 -16.08
N LYS A 853 38.11 -39.57 -15.71
CA LYS A 853 38.21 -38.76 -14.48
C LYS A 853 38.27 -37.25 -14.80
N PRO A 854 37.50 -36.39 -14.11
CA PRO A 854 37.56 -34.95 -14.29
C PRO A 854 38.76 -34.34 -13.58
N VAL A 855 39.06 -33.08 -13.88
CA VAL A 855 40.03 -32.26 -13.14
C VAL A 855 39.31 -31.22 -12.29
N THR A 856 39.75 -31.01 -11.04
CA THR A 856 39.26 -29.90 -10.21
C THR A 856 39.82 -28.59 -10.76
N VAL A 857 38.95 -27.62 -11.05
CA VAL A 857 39.32 -26.28 -11.55
C VAL A 857 39.23 -25.25 -10.43
N VAL A 858 38.21 -25.35 -9.56
CA VAL A 858 38.07 -24.53 -8.36
C VAL A 858 37.69 -25.42 -7.19
N ARG A 859 38.22 -25.12 -6.01
CA ARG A 859 37.79 -25.68 -4.72
C ARG A 859 37.58 -24.54 -3.72
N GLN A 860 36.52 -24.61 -2.93
CA GLN A 860 36.20 -23.67 -1.86
C GLN A 860 35.79 -24.44 -0.61
N GLU A 861 36.09 -23.88 0.56
CA GLU A 861 35.80 -24.44 1.87
C GLU A 861 35.31 -23.32 2.79
N SER A 862 34.47 -23.64 3.78
CA SER A 862 33.76 -22.68 4.62
C SER A 862 33.73 -23.10 6.09
N ASP A 863 33.93 -22.12 6.98
CA ASP A 863 33.72 -22.25 8.43
C ASP A 863 32.22 -22.33 8.79
N GLY A 864 31.33 -21.98 7.84
CA GLY A 864 29.90 -22.22 7.90
C GLY A 864 29.47 -23.29 6.90
N TRP A 865 28.73 -22.86 5.88
CA TRP A 865 28.36 -23.64 4.69
C TRP A 865 28.59 -22.79 3.42
N LEU A 866 28.32 -23.37 2.25
CA LEU A 866 28.38 -22.76 0.92
C LEU A 866 27.01 -22.90 0.24
N GLU A 867 26.50 -21.83 -0.39
CA GLU A 867 25.23 -21.90 -1.11
C GLU A 867 25.38 -22.52 -2.50
N ILE A 868 24.27 -23.03 -3.02
CA ILE A 868 24.26 -23.75 -4.30
C ILE A 868 24.25 -22.76 -5.47
N ARG A 869 25.45 -22.43 -5.95
CA ARG A 869 25.68 -21.47 -7.04
C ARG A 869 25.09 -21.95 -8.38
N SER A 870 24.93 -20.99 -9.30
CA SER A 870 24.56 -21.29 -10.69
C SER A 870 25.74 -21.93 -11.44
N GLU A 871 25.45 -22.40 -12.66
CA GLU A 871 26.42 -22.79 -13.65
C GLU A 871 27.42 -21.64 -13.95
N PRO A 872 28.67 -21.96 -14.35
CA PRO A 872 29.60 -20.99 -14.93
C PRO A 872 29.06 -20.38 -16.24
N HIS A 873 29.32 -19.09 -16.45
CA HIS A 873 29.07 -18.42 -17.74
C HIS A 873 30.38 -18.31 -18.53
N PHE A 874 30.53 -19.10 -19.59
CA PHE A 874 31.74 -19.12 -20.41
C PHE A 874 31.87 -17.90 -21.32
N LEU A 875 33.11 -17.48 -21.53
CA LEU A 875 33.49 -16.35 -22.38
C LEU A 875 34.13 -16.87 -23.69
N ASP A 876 34.08 -16.07 -24.77
CA ASP A 876 34.73 -16.35 -26.07
C ASP A 876 36.24 -16.69 -25.94
N SER A 877 36.88 -16.18 -24.89
CA SER A 877 38.28 -16.45 -24.55
C SER A 877 38.56 -17.87 -24.02
N GLY A 878 37.52 -18.60 -23.62
CA GLY A 878 37.60 -19.87 -22.89
C GLY A 878 37.74 -19.73 -21.37
N ASP A 879 37.89 -18.51 -20.83
CA ASP A 879 37.67 -18.22 -19.41
C ASP A 879 36.16 -18.31 -19.07
N PHE A 880 35.81 -18.20 -17.79
CA PHE A 880 34.41 -18.09 -17.36
C PHE A 880 34.19 -17.07 -16.25
N LEU A 881 32.94 -16.61 -16.13
CA LEU A 881 32.44 -15.82 -15.01
C LEU A 881 31.65 -16.72 -14.06
N TRP A 882 31.85 -16.56 -12.75
CA TRP A 882 31.15 -17.34 -11.73
C TRP A 882 30.97 -16.53 -10.44
N LEU A 883 29.91 -16.84 -9.69
CA LEU A 883 29.68 -16.27 -8.36
C LEU A 883 30.35 -17.17 -7.31
N CYS A 884 31.32 -16.61 -6.60
CA CYS A 884 32.09 -17.33 -5.60
C CYS A 884 31.81 -16.77 -4.21
N ASP A 885 31.54 -17.65 -3.25
CA ASP A 885 31.60 -17.31 -1.84
C ASP A 885 33.06 -17.15 -1.37
N LEU A 886 33.36 -15.97 -0.84
CA LEU A 886 34.64 -15.68 -0.21
C LEU A 886 34.77 -16.40 1.15
N PRO A 887 35.99 -16.60 1.67
CA PRO A 887 36.21 -17.06 3.04
C PRO A 887 35.63 -16.14 4.12
N ASP A 888 35.30 -14.89 3.77
CA ASP A 888 34.59 -13.96 4.65
C ASP A 888 33.06 -14.06 4.54
N GLY A 889 32.52 -15.00 3.75
CA GLY A 889 31.10 -15.29 3.64
C GLY A 889 30.28 -14.29 2.81
N ARG A 890 30.94 -13.44 2.01
CA ARG A 890 30.32 -12.58 0.98
C ARG A 890 30.32 -13.27 -0.39
N THR A 891 29.24 -13.13 -1.15
CA THR A 891 29.16 -13.64 -2.53
C THR A 891 29.55 -12.55 -3.54
N HIS A 892 30.63 -12.77 -4.32
CA HIS A 892 31.08 -11.82 -5.34
C HIS A 892 31.30 -12.48 -6.72
N LEU A 893 31.36 -11.66 -7.76
CA LEU A 893 31.60 -12.08 -9.13
C LEU A 893 33.11 -12.20 -9.40
N PHE A 894 33.51 -13.34 -9.98
CA PHE A 894 34.88 -13.61 -10.39
C PHE A 894 34.96 -13.96 -11.87
N ARG A 895 36.04 -13.54 -12.51
CA ARG A 895 36.54 -14.15 -13.75
C ARG A 895 37.56 -15.22 -13.38
N ILE A 896 37.46 -16.39 -14.00
CA ILE A 896 38.27 -17.56 -13.67
C ILE A 896 38.88 -18.15 -14.95
N ASP A 897 40.19 -18.36 -14.92
CA ASP A 897 40.95 -19.05 -15.97
C ASP A 897 40.59 -20.55 -15.96
N ALA A 898 39.94 -21.02 -17.03
CA ALA A 898 39.48 -22.41 -17.13
C ALA A 898 40.60 -23.46 -17.24
N LYS A 899 41.86 -23.05 -17.42
CA LYS A 899 43.02 -23.94 -17.55
C LYS A 899 43.86 -23.97 -16.28
N THR A 900 43.99 -22.85 -15.57
CA THR A 900 44.80 -22.74 -14.34
C THR A 900 44.00 -22.66 -13.05
N GLY A 901 42.67 -22.46 -13.11
CA GLY A 901 41.82 -22.24 -11.94
C GLY A 901 42.04 -20.88 -11.26
N LYS A 902 42.88 -20.00 -11.84
CA LYS A 902 43.20 -18.70 -11.27
C LYS A 902 41.98 -17.79 -11.27
N GLN A 903 41.61 -17.32 -10.09
CA GLN A 903 40.47 -16.43 -9.87
C GLN A 903 40.90 -14.96 -9.87
N GLN A 904 40.08 -14.10 -10.46
CA GLN A 904 40.19 -12.64 -10.40
C GLN A 904 38.84 -12.06 -9.95
N PRO A 905 38.74 -11.38 -8.80
CA PRO A 905 37.50 -10.70 -8.41
C PRO A 905 37.20 -9.56 -9.39
N LEU A 906 35.94 -9.47 -9.81
CA LEU A 906 35.39 -8.34 -10.56
C LEU A 906 34.55 -7.43 -9.66
N THR A 907 34.05 -7.94 -8.53
CA THR A 907 33.31 -7.17 -7.52
C THR A 907 33.85 -7.42 -6.10
N SER A 908 33.62 -6.47 -5.19
CA SER A 908 33.92 -6.59 -3.76
C SER A 908 33.16 -5.54 -2.94
N GLY A 909 32.79 -5.86 -1.70
CA GLY A 909 32.06 -4.97 -0.79
C GLY A 909 31.41 -5.72 0.39
N ASP A 910 30.75 -4.98 1.29
CA ASP A 910 29.97 -5.55 2.40
C ASP A 910 28.50 -5.83 2.00
N TRP A 911 28.35 -6.39 0.80
CA TRP A 911 27.10 -6.73 0.12
C TRP A 911 27.34 -7.93 -0.79
N ASP A 912 26.28 -8.48 -1.37
CA ASP A 912 26.30 -9.77 -2.06
C ASP A 912 25.71 -9.67 -3.48
N VAL A 913 26.37 -10.32 -4.43
CA VAL A 913 25.83 -10.52 -5.78
C VAL A 913 24.83 -11.68 -5.75
N ALA A 914 23.57 -11.39 -6.07
CA ALA A 914 22.48 -12.36 -6.10
C ALA A 914 22.50 -13.20 -7.39
N SER A 915 22.75 -12.59 -8.55
CA SER A 915 22.79 -13.30 -9.84
C SER A 915 23.63 -12.59 -10.90
N ILE A 916 24.09 -13.35 -11.89
CA ILE A 916 24.48 -12.82 -13.21
C ILE A 916 23.18 -12.72 -14.04
N ALA A 917 22.91 -11.53 -14.58
CA ALA A 917 21.67 -11.22 -15.31
C ALA A 917 21.87 -11.16 -16.84
N GLY A 918 23.12 -11.02 -17.31
CA GLY A 918 23.50 -11.05 -18.73
C GLY A 918 24.97 -10.69 -18.94
N VAL A 919 25.53 -10.99 -20.11
CA VAL A 919 26.93 -10.69 -20.48
C VAL A 919 26.99 -10.17 -21.91
N LYS A 920 27.84 -9.17 -22.16
CA LYS A 920 27.99 -8.51 -23.46
C LYS A 920 29.48 -8.28 -23.77
N GLU A 921 30.17 -9.36 -24.12
CA GLU A 921 31.63 -9.39 -24.36
C GLU A 921 32.09 -8.38 -25.42
N SER A 922 31.28 -8.15 -26.46
CA SER A 922 31.54 -7.13 -27.50
C SER A 922 31.67 -5.70 -26.97
N THR A 923 31.22 -5.45 -25.73
CA THR A 923 31.41 -4.19 -24.98
C THR A 923 32.25 -4.35 -23.71
N GLY A 924 32.70 -5.57 -23.39
CA GLY A 924 33.44 -5.87 -22.16
C GLY A 924 32.62 -5.81 -20.88
N MET A 925 31.29 -5.92 -20.95
CA MET A 925 30.39 -5.72 -19.81
C MET A 925 29.70 -7.01 -19.35
N VAL A 926 29.52 -7.16 -18.03
CA VAL A 926 28.63 -8.14 -17.38
C VAL A 926 27.62 -7.40 -16.51
N TYR A 927 26.39 -7.91 -16.47
CA TYR A 927 25.29 -7.33 -15.72
C TYR A 927 24.90 -8.27 -14.59
N VAL A 928 24.71 -7.73 -13.40
CA VAL A 928 24.43 -8.48 -12.16
C VAL A 928 23.29 -7.86 -11.38
N THR A 929 22.62 -8.67 -10.55
CA THR A 929 21.70 -8.17 -9.51
C THR A 929 22.25 -8.43 -8.11
N GLY A 930 21.83 -7.62 -7.14
CA GLY A 930 22.32 -7.67 -5.77
C GLY A 930 21.80 -6.53 -4.88
N ASN A 931 22.15 -6.61 -3.59
CA ASN A 931 21.71 -5.75 -2.49
C ASN A 931 22.71 -4.62 -2.17
N PHE A 932 23.32 -4.05 -3.21
CA PHE A 932 24.56 -3.24 -3.14
C PHE A 932 24.52 -2.06 -2.14
N ASP A 933 23.45 -1.26 -2.19
CA ASP A 933 23.31 -0.03 -1.39
C ASP A 933 22.50 -0.27 -0.09
N GLN A 934 21.50 -1.16 -0.13
CA GLN A 934 20.65 -1.52 1.01
C GLN A 934 20.28 -3.02 1.00
N PRO A 935 20.26 -3.70 2.16
CA PRO A 935 19.93 -5.13 2.25
C PRO A 935 18.45 -5.46 2.00
N THR A 936 17.60 -4.43 2.02
CA THR A 936 16.15 -4.50 1.80
C THR A 936 15.76 -4.27 0.33
N GLU A 937 16.73 -3.96 -0.54
CA GLU A 937 16.55 -3.60 -1.95
C GLU A 937 17.30 -4.58 -2.86
N ASN A 938 16.95 -4.59 -4.14
CA ASN A 938 17.66 -5.35 -5.17
C ASN A 938 17.71 -4.53 -6.46
N HIS A 939 18.89 -4.36 -7.04
CA HIS A 939 19.13 -3.48 -8.19
C HIS A 939 19.86 -4.17 -9.33
N LEU A 940 19.74 -3.64 -10.55
CA LEU A 940 20.62 -4.01 -11.67
C LEU A 940 21.87 -3.11 -11.68
N VAL A 941 23.03 -3.73 -11.79
CA VAL A 941 24.33 -3.06 -11.94
C VAL A 941 25.09 -3.66 -13.12
N SER A 942 25.74 -2.83 -13.92
CA SER A 942 26.74 -3.27 -14.90
C SER A 942 28.15 -3.21 -14.31
N VAL A 943 29.02 -4.12 -14.75
CA VAL A 943 30.41 -4.27 -14.32
C VAL A 943 31.29 -4.44 -15.55
N ASP A 944 32.38 -3.68 -15.64
CA ASP A 944 33.40 -3.83 -16.66
C ASP A 944 34.31 -5.04 -16.34
N ILE A 945 34.43 -5.99 -17.28
CA ILE A 945 35.10 -7.29 -17.10
C ILE A 945 36.62 -7.18 -16.97
N GLN A 946 37.23 -6.04 -17.37
CA GLN A 946 38.68 -5.84 -17.28
C GLN A 946 39.09 -5.04 -16.05
N THR A 947 38.25 -4.10 -15.60
CA THR A 947 38.56 -3.12 -14.55
C THR A 947 37.75 -3.30 -13.26
N GLY A 948 36.67 -4.09 -13.27
CA GLY A 948 35.74 -4.23 -12.15
C GLY A 948 34.90 -2.97 -11.88
N LYS A 949 34.93 -1.97 -12.77
CA LYS A 949 34.18 -0.72 -12.57
C LYS A 949 32.68 -0.97 -12.66
N MET A 950 31.94 -0.58 -11.62
CA MET A 950 30.50 -0.79 -11.49
C MET A 950 29.69 0.48 -11.83
N GLN A 951 28.48 0.31 -12.38
CA GLN A 951 27.47 1.37 -12.58
C GLN A 951 26.04 0.82 -12.36
N ARG A 952 25.28 1.43 -11.44
CA ARG A 952 23.86 1.10 -11.21
C ARG A 952 23.00 1.58 -12.39
N LEU A 953 22.09 0.73 -12.84
CA LEU A 953 21.22 0.97 -14.01
C LEU A 953 19.75 1.19 -13.62
N THR A 954 19.28 0.55 -12.53
CA THR A 954 17.95 0.82 -11.95
C THR A 954 17.98 2.08 -11.08
N SER A 955 17.05 3.02 -11.32
CA SER A 955 17.11 4.40 -10.80
C SER A 955 16.16 4.72 -9.65
N LEU A 956 15.14 3.89 -9.41
CA LEU A 956 14.19 4.00 -8.30
C LEU A 956 14.77 3.37 -7.01
N SER A 957 14.02 3.49 -5.91
CA SER A 957 14.30 2.85 -4.62
C SER A 957 13.19 1.83 -4.35
N GLY A 958 13.57 0.58 -4.13
CA GLY A 958 12.67 -0.56 -4.03
C GLY A 958 13.34 -1.86 -4.47
N THR A 959 12.52 -2.87 -4.75
CA THR A 959 12.96 -4.19 -5.17
C THR A 959 12.69 -4.35 -6.66
N HIS A 960 13.77 -4.40 -7.44
CA HIS A 960 13.73 -4.69 -8.88
C HIS A 960 13.92 -6.19 -9.12
N SER A 961 13.25 -6.73 -10.13
CA SER A 961 13.30 -8.15 -10.51
C SER A 961 13.48 -8.25 -12.01
N VAL A 962 14.75 -8.22 -12.42
CA VAL A 962 15.17 -7.89 -13.78
C VAL A 962 15.54 -9.14 -14.61
N LYS A 963 15.22 -9.09 -15.91
CA LYS A 963 15.69 -10.02 -16.95
C LYS A 963 16.16 -9.27 -18.18
N LEU A 964 17.41 -9.46 -18.61
CA LEU A 964 17.93 -8.87 -19.85
C LEU A 964 17.55 -9.70 -21.07
N ASP A 965 17.50 -9.08 -22.24
CA ASP A 965 17.47 -9.79 -23.52
C ASP A 965 18.86 -10.40 -23.82
N HIS A 966 18.90 -11.41 -24.70
CA HIS A 966 20.14 -12.14 -25.00
C HIS A 966 21.26 -11.24 -25.59
N SER A 967 20.91 -10.12 -26.24
CA SER A 967 21.87 -9.16 -26.78
C SER A 967 22.26 -8.05 -25.79
N CYS A 968 21.67 -8.03 -24.59
CA CYS A 968 21.87 -7.01 -23.55
C CYS A 968 21.74 -5.57 -24.11
N GLN A 969 20.63 -5.30 -24.80
CA GLN A 969 20.19 -3.98 -25.27
C GLN A 969 19.01 -3.44 -24.44
N TYR A 970 18.20 -4.33 -23.87
CA TYR A 970 17.01 -4.03 -23.11
C TYR A 970 16.92 -4.92 -21.87
N PHE A 971 16.13 -4.50 -20.89
CA PHE A 971 15.73 -5.35 -19.78
C PHE A 971 14.25 -5.20 -19.43
N ILE A 972 13.59 -6.32 -19.11
CA ILE A 972 12.28 -6.33 -18.45
C ILE A 972 12.55 -6.24 -16.96
N ASP A 973 11.88 -5.31 -16.28
CA ASP A 973 11.90 -5.18 -14.83
C ASP A 973 10.49 -5.34 -14.26
N ARG A 974 10.38 -6.14 -13.19
CA ARG A 974 9.24 -6.09 -12.26
C ARG A 974 9.68 -5.32 -11.01
N PHE A 975 9.29 -4.07 -10.92
CA PHE A 975 9.61 -3.18 -9.80
C PHE A 975 8.47 -3.10 -8.78
N SER A 976 8.79 -2.89 -7.50
CA SER A 976 7.84 -2.43 -6.47
C SER A 976 8.58 -1.82 -5.27
N SER A 977 7.86 -1.07 -4.44
CA SER A 977 8.36 -0.53 -3.16
C SER A 977 7.28 -0.64 -2.06
N LEU A 978 7.58 -0.24 -0.83
CA LEU A 978 6.56 -0.20 0.24
C LEU A 978 5.39 0.76 -0.08
N THR A 979 5.61 1.73 -0.96
CA THR A 979 4.63 2.77 -1.34
C THR A 979 4.05 2.59 -2.76
N GLN A 980 4.70 1.81 -3.63
CA GLN A 980 4.31 1.60 -5.03
C GLN A 980 4.01 0.12 -5.32
N PRO A 981 2.79 -0.24 -5.76
CA PRO A 981 2.45 -1.61 -6.15
C PRO A 981 3.24 -2.09 -7.38
N PRO A 982 3.24 -3.40 -7.67
CA PRO A 982 4.05 -3.96 -8.74
C PRO A 982 3.78 -3.35 -10.10
N GLU A 983 4.87 -3.02 -10.81
CA GLU A 983 4.88 -2.52 -12.18
C GLU A 983 5.73 -3.46 -13.04
N LEU A 984 5.41 -3.57 -14.33
CA LEU A 984 6.16 -4.38 -15.30
C LEU A 984 6.46 -3.55 -16.55
N ALA A 985 7.74 -3.27 -16.79
CA ALA A 985 8.17 -2.41 -17.90
C ALA A 985 9.45 -2.92 -18.58
N VAL A 986 9.66 -2.46 -19.82
CA VAL A 986 10.90 -2.61 -20.59
C VAL A 986 11.70 -1.32 -20.48
N PHE A 987 13.00 -1.45 -20.23
CA PHE A 987 13.97 -0.37 -20.20
C PHE A 987 15.10 -0.62 -21.22
N SER A 988 15.79 0.45 -21.64
CA SER A 988 17.07 0.36 -22.34
C SER A 988 18.15 -0.16 -21.37
N ILE A 989 19.25 -0.72 -21.88
CA ILE A 989 20.39 -1.11 -21.04
C ILE A 989 21.10 0.10 -20.38
N GLN A 990 20.75 1.32 -20.76
CA GLN A 990 21.16 2.58 -20.11
C GLN A 990 20.25 2.97 -18.93
N GLY A 991 19.05 2.39 -18.83
CA GLY A 991 18.06 2.66 -17.77
C GLY A 991 16.88 3.54 -18.19
N ASP A 992 16.72 3.85 -19.48
CA ASP A 992 15.62 4.66 -20.01
C ASP A 992 14.33 3.83 -20.16
N LEU A 993 13.17 4.38 -19.77
CA LEU A 993 11.88 3.68 -19.91
C LEU A 993 11.46 3.53 -21.39
N VAL A 994 11.57 2.32 -21.91
CA VAL A 994 11.18 1.99 -23.30
C VAL A 994 9.67 1.74 -23.39
N ARG A 995 9.08 0.89 -22.54
CA ARG A 995 7.64 0.56 -22.62
C ARG A 995 7.05 -0.01 -21.33
N HIS A 996 5.93 0.56 -20.87
CA HIS A 996 5.05 -0.09 -19.89
C HIS A 996 4.38 -1.33 -20.49
N ILE A 997 4.51 -2.48 -19.84
CA ILE A 997 3.87 -3.74 -20.25
C ILE A 997 2.53 -3.91 -19.51
N ASP A 998 2.58 -3.68 -18.20
CA ASP A 998 1.44 -3.72 -17.29
C ASP A 998 1.75 -2.91 -16.01
N ALA A 999 0.73 -2.25 -15.47
CA ALA A 999 0.83 -1.37 -14.31
C ALA A 999 -0.52 -1.30 -13.59
N PRO A 1000 -0.58 -0.90 -12.30
CA PRO A 1000 -1.82 -0.89 -11.52
C PRO A 1000 -2.90 0.05 -12.12
N THR A 1001 -3.83 -0.51 -12.90
CA THR A 1001 -4.83 0.28 -13.66
C THR A 1001 -5.89 0.98 -12.82
N SER A 1002 -5.94 0.69 -11.52
CA SER A 1002 -6.81 1.32 -10.54
C SER A 1002 -6.05 1.57 -9.25
N ASN A 1003 -5.97 2.82 -8.77
CA ASN A 1003 -5.36 3.10 -7.47
C ASN A 1003 -6.36 2.92 -6.32
N ARG A 1004 -6.95 1.71 -6.24
CA ARG A 1004 -7.77 1.25 -5.11
C ARG A 1004 -6.99 1.36 -3.79
N HIS A 1005 -5.66 1.18 -3.87
CA HIS A 1005 -4.71 1.34 -2.76
C HIS A 1005 -4.66 2.74 -2.13
N ALA A 1006 -5.13 3.80 -2.82
CA ALA A 1006 -5.26 5.13 -2.23
C ALA A 1006 -6.64 5.45 -1.64
N ALA A 1007 -7.66 4.63 -1.90
CA ALA A 1007 -8.99 4.72 -1.28
C ALA A 1007 -9.16 3.74 -0.11
N LEU A 1008 -8.41 2.63 -0.14
CA LEU A 1008 -8.07 1.89 1.06
C LEU A 1008 -7.17 2.78 1.92
N ALA A 1009 -7.49 2.93 3.20
CA ALA A 1009 -6.65 3.68 4.14
C ALA A 1009 -5.42 2.84 4.57
N ILE A 1010 -4.54 2.50 3.63
CA ILE A 1010 -3.36 1.65 3.84
C ILE A 1010 -2.41 2.34 4.82
N ARG A 1011 -1.99 1.61 5.86
CA ARG A 1011 -1.01 2.10 6.83
C ARG A 1011 0.37 1.95 6.19
N GLN A 1012 1.05 3.08 5.93
CA GLN A 1012 2.42 3.03 5.45
C GLN A 1012 3.32 2.44 6.54
N PRO A 1013 4.13 1.40 6.24
CA PRO A 1013 4.92 0.72 7.25
C PRO A 1013 6.13 1.58 7.62
N ILE A 1014 6.37 1.72 8.92
CA ILE A 1014 7.53 2.43 9.45
C ILE A 1014 8.74 1.49 9.27
N ALA A 1015 9.49 1.70 8.18
CA ALA A 1015 10.77 1.06 7.97
C ALA A 1015 11.82 1.64 8.92
N THR A 1016 12.49 0.77 9.68
CA THR A 1016 13.44 1.17 10.71
C THR A 1016 14.43 0.05 11.02
N THR A 1017 15.40 0.31 11.89
CA THR A 1017 16.27 -0.73 12.47
C THR A 1017 16.12 -0.76 13.98
N ILE A 1018 16.08 -1.97 14.54
CA ILE A 1018 16.06 -2.21 15.98
C ILE A 1018 17.44 -2.74 16.39
N PRO A 1019 18.11 -2.19 17.41
CA PRO A 1019 19.40 -2.71 17.86
C PRO A 1019 19.21 -4.03 18.64
N ALA A 1020 20.01 -5.04 18.29
CA ALA A 1020 20.25 -6.20 19.13
C ALA A 1020 21.10 -5.83 20.37
N ASP A 1021 21.15 -6.69 21.38
CA ASP A 1021 21.98 -6.49 22.60
C ASP A 1021 23.48 -6.23 22.31
N ASP A 1022 24.01 -6.74 21.19
CA ASP A 1022 25.39 -6.54 20.73
C ASP A 1022 25.58 -5.32 19.81
N GLY A 1023 24.51 -4.52 19.60
CA GLY A 1023 24.49 -3.35 18.74
C GLY A 1023 24.22 -3.63 17.26
N LEU A 1024 23.98 -4.88 16.87
CA LEU A 1024 23.67 -5.23 15.47
C LEU A 1024 22.31 -4.61 15.04
N PRO A 1025 22.23 -3.88 13.91
CA PRO A 1025 20.96 -3.37 13.41
C PRO A 1025 20.15 -4.50 12.75
N LEU A 1026 18.97 -4.77 13.33
CA LEU A 1026 17.97 -5.71 12.83
C LEU A 1026 16.94 -4.97 11.96
N GLN A 1027 16.81 -5.37 10.68
CA GLN A 1027 15.91 -4.71 9.74
C GLN A 1027 14.45 -4.95 10.15
N SER A 1028 13.65 -3.88 10.22
CA SER A 1028 12.32 -3.94 10.83
C SER A 1028 11.27 -3.12 10.05
N LEU A 1029 10.04 -3.63 10.00
CA LEU A 1029 8.84 -2.89 9.55
C LEU A 1029 7.82 -2.88 10.68
N ILE A 1030 7.35 -1.70 11.07
CA ILE A 1030 6.31 -1.54 12.10
C ILE A 1030 5.05 -0.99 11.44
N LEU A 1031 3.96 -1.75 11.55
CA LEU A 1031 2.61 -1.30 11.22
C LEU A 1031 1.89 -0.91 12.52
N LEU A 1032 1.30 0.28 12.54
CA LEU A 1032 0.49 0.77 13.65
C LEU A 1032 -0.95 1.03 13.16
N PRO A 1033 -1.94 1.04 14.07
CA PRO A 1033 -3.18 1.78 13.87
C PRO A 1033 -2.86 3.25 13.57
N PRO A 1034 -3.76 4.00 12.93
CA PRO A 1034 -3.52 5.41 12.61
C PRO A 1034 -3.11 6.27 13.80
N ALA A 1035 -2.49 7.42 13.48
CA ALA A 1035 -2.43 8.52 14.42
C ALA A 1035 -3.86 8.88 14.89
N GLY A 1036 -3.98 9.27 16.16
CA GLY A 1036 -5.21 9.73 16.80
C GLY A 1036 -6.33 8.71 17.00
N THR A 1037 -6.48 7.64 16.22
CA THR A 1037 -7.58 6.64 16.36
C THR A 1037 -7.50 5.76 17.62
N ARG A 1038 -6.64 6.12 18.57
CA ARG A 1038 -6.42 5.50 19.87
C ARG A 1038 -6.23 6.62 20.89
N ALA A 1039 -6.60 6.40 22.15
CA ALA A 1039 -6.32 7.43 23.17
C ALA A 1039 -4.79 7.67 23.29
N PRO A 1040 -4.32 8.88 23.67
CA PRO A 1040 -2.88 9.17 23.71
C PRO A 1040 -2.07 8.22 24.60
N ASP A 1041 -2.71 7.68 25.63
CA ASP A 1041 -2.20 6.70 26.60
C ASP A 1041 -2.50 5.23 26.25
N GLU A 1042 -3.31 4.96 25.21
CA GLU A 1042 -3.75 3.62 24.84
C GLU A 1042 -2.60 2.76 24.30
N LYS A 1043 -2.21 1.75 25.09
CA LYS A 1043 -1.20 0.75 24.73
C LYS A 1043 -1.80 -0.35 23.88
N LEU A 1044 -1.11 -0.71 22.79
CA LEU A 1044 -1.59 -1.65 21.78
C LEU A 1044 -1.03 -3.06 22.01
N PRO A 1045 -1.85 -4.12 21.86
CA PRO A 1045 -1.33 -5.47 21.75
C PRO A 1045 -0.45 -5.59 20.49
N VAL A 1046 0.71 -6.24 20.63
CA VAL A 1046 1.72 -6.29 19.57
C VAL A 1046 1.87 -7.71 19.04
N LEU A 1047 1.62 -7.90 17.75
CA LEU A 1047 1.85 -9.16 17.04
C LEU A 1047 3.18 -9.11 16.28
N PHE A 1048 4.13 -9.93 16.68
CA PHE A 1048 5.33 -10.18 15.89
C PHE A 1048 5.00 -11.14 14.73
N PHE A 1049 5.36 -10.77 13.50
CA PHE A 1049 5.48 -11.72 12.39
C PHE A 1049 6.95 -12.05 12.18
N VAL A 1050 7.27 -13.34 12.05
CA VAL A 1050 8.63 -13.79 11.77
C VAL A 1050 8.64 -14.99 10.83
N TYR A 1051 9.57 -14.99 9.89
CA TYR A 1051 10.05 -16.22 9.27
C TYR A 1051 11.35 -16.66 9.94
N GLY A 1052 12.36 -15.78 9.96
CA GLY A 1052 13.55 -15.93 10.81
C GLY A 1052 14.56 -17.00 10.38
N GLY A 1053 14.25 -17.80 9.35
CA GLY A 1053 15.16 -18.80 8.80
C GLY A 1053 16.33 -18.21 8.00
N PRO A 1054 17.34 -19.05 7.66
CA PRO A 1054 18.57 -18.60 7.00
C PRO A 1054 18.29 -17.96 5.63
N GLN A 1055 18.93 -16.82 5.36
CA GLN A 1055 18.84 -16.05 4.11
C GLN A 1055 17.41 -15.69 3.64
N ALA A 1056 16.42 -15.69 4.52
CA ALA A 1056 15.02 -15.50 4.16
C ALA A 1056 14.42 -14.18 4.71
N PRO A 1057 14.84 -13.00 4.19
CA PRO A 1057 14.38 -11.71 4.68
C PRO A 1057 12.89 -11.50 4.42
N THR A 1058 12.20 -11.08 5.48
CA THR A 1058 10.79 -10.67 5.49
C THR A 1058 10.63 -9.16 5.32
N VAL A 1059 11.65 -8.38 5.70
CA VAL A 1059 11.71 -6.92 5.57
C VAL A 1059 12.41 -6.58 4.25
N LYS A 1060 11.64 -6.06 3.31
CA LYS A 1060 12.09 -5.61 1.97
C LYS A 1060 11.39 -4.31 1.61
N ASN A 1061 12.06 -3.46 0.84
CA ASN A 1061 11.40 -2.32 0.20
C ASN A 1061 10.68 -2.84 -1.06
N ALA A 1062 9.50 -3.43 -0.86
CA ALA A 1062 8.70 -4.08 -1.90
C ALA A 1062 7.22 -4.01 -1.54
N TRP A 1063 6.33 -4.14 -2.52
CA TRP A 1063 4.89 -4.19 -2.24
C TRP A 1063 4.55 -5.53 -1.61
N ALA A 1064 4.20 -5.50 -0.32
CA ALA A 1064 4.11 -6.69 0.51
C ALA A 1064 2.78 -7.42 0.31
N GLY A 1065 2.84 -8.70 -0.09
CA GLY A 1065 1.66 -9.48 -0.49
C GLY A 1065 0.88 -10.13 0.66
N ARG A 1066 -0.38 -10.49 0.38
CA ARG A 1066 -1.41 -11.28 1.11
C ARG A 1066 -1.38 -11.33 2.63
N ASN A 1067 -0.29 -11.84 3.22
CA ASN A 1067 -0.11 -11.84 4.68
C ASN A 1067 -0.04 -10.40 5.23
N TYR A 1068 0.58 -9.47 4.48
CA TYR A 1068 0.62 -8.05 4.80
C TYR A 1068 -0.77 -7.41 4.85
N TRP A 1069 -1.66 -7.75 3.91
CA TRP A 1069 -3.05 -7.26 3.93
C TRP A 1069 -3.85 -7.78 5.13
N TRP A 1070 -3.51 -8.97 5.63
CA TRP A 1070 -4.02 -9.44 6.92
C TRP A 1070 -3.45 -8.63 8.09
N HIS A 1071 -2.17 -8.25 8.08
CA HIS A 1071 -1.59 -7.32 9.07
C HIS A 1071 -2.24 -5.93 9.04
N GLN A 1072 -2.51 -5.38 7.85
CA GLN A 1072 -3.23 -4.11 7.64
C GLN A 1072 -4.65 -4.14 8.24
N MET A 1073 -5.35 -5.27 8.09
CA MET A 1073 -6.65 -5.50 8.74
C MET A 1073 -6.52 -5.57 10.27
N LEU A 1074 -5.50 -6.25 10.81
CA LEU A 1074 -5.26 -6.31 12.25
C LEU A 1074 -4.92 -4.92 12.84
N CYS A 1075 -4.14 -4.11 12.11
CA CYS A 1075 -3.84 -2.73 12.53
C CYS A 1075 -5.10 -1.85 12.55
N SER A 1076 -5.98 -2.03 11.56
CA SER A 1076 -7.31 -1.41 11.54
C SER A 1076 -8.29 -2.02 12.57
N ARG A 1077 -7.82 -2.97 13.40
CA ARG A 1077 -8.52 -3.52 14.58
C ARG A 1077 -7.73 -3.28 15.88
N GLY A 1078 -6.79 -2.34 15.91
CA GLY A 1078 -6.10 -1.96 17.14
C GLY A 1078 -4.97 -2.89 17.58
N PHE A 1079 -4.39 -3.69 16.69
CA PHE A 1079 -3.07 -4.30 16.92
C PHE A 1079 -1.96 -3.40 16.40
N ALA A 1080 -0.79 -3.43 17.04
CA ALA A 1080 0.47 -3.14 16.35
C ALA A 1080 1.01 -4.44 15.73
N VAL A 1081 1.64 -4.37 14.56
CA VAL A 1081 2.32 -5.52 13.95
C VAL A 1081 3.79 -5.17 13.69
N VAL A 1082 4.69 -6.02 14.16
CA VAL A 1082 6.15 -5.84 14.04
C VAL A 1082 6.73 -6.98 13.22
N LEU A 1083 7.41 -6.63 12.13
CA LEU A 1083 8.32 -7.52 11.42
C LEU A 1083 9.73 -7.13 11.83
N CYS A 1084 10.55 -8.11 12.20
CA CYS A 1084 11.95 -7.91 12.56
C CYS A 1084 12.76 -9.10 12.04
N ASP A 1085 13.66 -8.86 11.10
CA ASP A 1085 14.59 -9.87 10.60
C ASP A 1085 15.79 -9.98 11.54
N ASN A 1086 16.02 -11.20 12.05
CA ASN A 1086 17.17 -11.55 12.87
C ASN A 1086 18.46 -11.59 12.02
N ARG A 1087 19.61 -11.76 12.66
CA ARG A 1087 20.92 -11.78 11.95
C ARG A 1087 21.02 -12.84 10.86
N SER A 1088 20.32 -13.97 10.98
CA SER A 1088 20.28 -15.01 9.96
C SER A 1088 19.26 -14.78 8.83
N SER A 1089 18.21 -13.96 9.03
CA SER A 1089 17.23 -13.66 7.98
C SER A 1089 17.49 -12.33 7.27
N ARG A 1090 18.26 -11.39 7.82
CA ARG A 1090 18.41 -9.98 7.36
C ARG A 1090 18.93 -9.69 5.93
N GLY A 1091 19.05 -10.69 5.06
CA GLY A 1091 19.36 -10.48 3.63
C GLY A 1091 20.78 -9.97 3.34
N ARG A 1092 21.78 -10.37 4.14
CA ARG A 1092 23.19 -9.95 3.99
C ARG A 1092 24.16 -11.14 3.97
N GLY A 1093 24.05 -11.97 2.93
CA GLY A 1093 25.01 -13.04 2.63
C GLY A 1093 24.98 -14.21 3.63
N VAL A 1094 25.87 -15.19 3.46
CA VAL A 1094 25.95 -16.35 4.38
C VAL A 1094 26.72 -16.06 5.67
N LYS A 1095 27.66 -15.11 5.66
CA LYS A 1095 28.48 -14.79 6.84
C LYS A 1095 27.63 -14.55 8.09
N ASP A 1096 26.59 -13.74 7.95
CA ASP A 1096 25.73 -13.32 9.05
C ASP A 1096 24.88 -14.49 9.58
N THR A 1097 24.55 -15.44 8.70
CA THR A 1097 23.76 -16.63 9.02
C THR A 1097 24.60 -17.72 9.71
N TRP A 1098 25.91 -17.82 9.46
CA TRP A 1098 26.79 -18.84 10.08
C TRP A 1098 26.79 -18.85 11.61
N THR A 1099 26.37 -17.76 12.26
CA THR A 1099 26.25 -17.66 13.73
C THR A 1099 25.25 -18.66 14.35
N ILE A 1100 24.36 -19.26 13.56
CA ILE A 1100 23.38 -20.27 13.98
C ILE A 1100 23.89 -21.72 13.82
N ARG A 1101 25.10 -21.92 13.26
CA ARG A 1101 25.60 -23.25 12.86
C ARG A 1101 25.61 -24.19 14.08
N GLY A 1102 24.91 -25.31 13.93
CA GLY A 1102 24.77 -26.34 14.95
C GLY A 1102 23.73 -26.05 16.04
N ASP A 1103 23.06 -24.89 16.07
CA ASP A 1103 22.24 -24.46 17.21
C ASP A 1103 21.11 -23.51 16.77
N LEU A 1104 20.34 -23.95 15.76
CA LEU A 1104 19.24 -23.20 15.15
C LEU A 1104 18.22 -22.70 16.19
N ALA A 1105 17.70 -21.50 15.96
CA ALA A 1105 16.84 -20.69 16.82
C ALA A 1105 17.47 -20.07 18.08
N ARG A 1106 18.62 -20.51 18.59
CA ARG A 1106 19.14 -19.94 19.85
C ARG A 1106 19.59 -18.49 19.68
N VAL A 1107 20.36 -18.16 18.64
CA VAL A 1107 20.86 -16.79 18.43
C VAL A 1107 19.76 -15.90 17.85
N GLU A 1108 18.92 -16.46 16.99
CA GLU A 1108 17.73 -15.80 16.46
C GLU A 1108 16.76 -15.37 17.58
N LEU A 1109 16.61 -16.20 18.63
CA LEU A 1109 15.81 -15.84 19.79
C LEU A 1109 16.42 -14.68 20.57
N GLN A 1110 17.75 -14.57 20.68
CA GLN A 1110 18.42 -13.45 21.33
C GLN A 1110 18.18 -12.11 20.58
N ASP A 1111 18.16 -12.16 19.25
CA ASP A 1111 17.76 -11.01 18.41
C ASP A 1111 16.28 -10.66 18.60
N LEU A 1112 15.38 -11.65 18.59
CA LEU A 1112 13.95 -11.46 18.82
C LEU A 1112 13.64 -10.92 20.23
N GLU A 1113 14.34 -11.39 21.26
CA GLU A 1113 14.21 -10.87 22.62
C GLU A 1113 14.77 -9.45 22.75
N SER A 1114 15.82 -9.10 22.00
CA SER A 1114 16.28 -7.71 21.88
C SER A 1114 15.20 -6.83 21.25
N ALA A 1115 14.54 -7.30 20.19
CA ALA A 1115 13.41 -6.61 19.59
C ALA A 1115 12.20 -6.48 20.53
N VAL A 1116 11.92 -7.50 21.35
CA VAL A 1116 10.91 -7.43 22.42
C VAL A 1116 11.28 -6.39 23.48
N LYS A 1117 12.54 -6.30 23.93
CA LYS A 1117 13.00 -5.26 24.88
C LYS A 1117 12.79 -3.86 24.31
N TRP A 1118 13.11 -3.65 23.04
CA TRP A 1118 12.92 -2.37 22.36
C TRP A 1118 11.44 -2.03 22.20
N VAL A 1119 10.59 -2.98 21.78
CA VAL A 1119 9.14 -2.80 21.68
C VAL A 1119 8.53 -2.46 23.04
N ARG A 1120 8.94 -3.12 24.12
CA ARG A 1120 8.49 -2.83 25.50
C ARG A 1120 8.83 -1.41 26.00
N GLN A 1121 9.73 -0.69 25.32
CA GLN A 1121 10.08 0.70 25.62
C GLN A 1121 9.27 1.72 24.80
N GLN A 1122 8.45 1.28 23.84
CA GLN A 1122 7.72 2.20 22.95
C GLN A 1122 6.40 2.67 23.58
N ASP A 1123 6.09 3.97 23.44
CA ASP A 1123 4.89 4.56 24.03
C ASP A 1123 3.56 4.05 23.45
N TRP A 1124 3.59 3.36 22.31
CA TRP A 1124 2.42 2.71 21.71
C TRP A 1124 2.24 1.23 22.11
N ALA A 1125 3.25 0.58 22.70
CA ALA A 1125 3.23 -0.87 22.92
C ALA A 1125 2.69 -1.27 24.29
N ASP A 1126 1.90 -2.34 24.35
CA ASP A 1126 1.55 -3.01 25.59
C ASP A 1126 2.60 -4.11 25.91
N PRO A 1127 3.36 -3.99 27.01
CA PRO A 1127 4.43 -4.94 27.34
C PRO A 1127 3.91 -6.31 27.82
N ASP A 1128 2.62 -6.44 28.13
CA ASP A 1128 2.00 -7.68 28.57
C ASP A 1128 1.07 -8.31 27.53
N ARG A 1129 0.79 -7.66 26.40
CA ARG A 1129 -0.04 -8.22 25.31
C ARG A 1129 0.76 -8.43 24.02
N LEU A 1130 1.87 -9.15 24.15
CA LEU A 1130 2.72 -9.58 23.03
C LEU A 1130 2.31 -10.96 22.49
N GLY A 1131 2.21 -11.10 21.18
CA GLY A 1131 2.05 -12.38 20.48
C GLY A 1131 3.02 -12.56 19.31
N ILE A 1132 3.07 -13.77 18.76
CA ILE A 1132 4.00 -14.15 17.69
C ILE A 1132 3.33 -15.09 16.67
N TRP A 1133 3.70 -14.99 15.39
CA TRP A 1133 3.33 -16.01 14.40
C TRP A 1133 4.32 -16.15 13.25
N GLY A 1134 4.27 -17.32 12.60
CA GLY A 1134 4.98 -17.62 11.37
C GLY A 1134 4.51 -18.94 10.73
N TRP A 1135 5.10 -19.27 9.58
CA TRP A 1135 4.83 -20.50 8.83
C TRP A 1135 6.13 -21.22 8.44
N SER A 1136 6.13 -22.55 8.34
CA SER A 1136 7.34 -23.37 8.07
C SER A 1136 8.44 -23.12 9.11
N TYR A 1137 9.64 -22.64 8.74
CA TYR A 1137 10.66 -22.20 9.71
C TYR A 1137 10.11 -21.13 10.67
N GLY A 1138 9.28 -20.19 10.19
CA GLY A 1138 8.61 -19.22 11.05
C GLY A 1138 7.60 -19.86 12.03
N GLY A 1139 7.03 -21.00 11.66
CA GLY A 1139 6.17 -21.80 12.53
C GLY A 1139 6.99 -22.50 13.61
N TYR A 1140 8.11 -23.13 13.23
CA TYR A 1140 9.13 -23.66 14.13
C TYR A 1140 9.59 -22.59 15.12
N PHE A 1141 10.06 -21.45 14.63
CA PHE A 1141 10.61 -20.37 15.44
C PHE A 1141 9.56 -19.72 16.36
N SER A 1142 8.30 -19.63 15.92
CA SER A 1142 7.17 -19.23 16.79
C SER A 1142 6.94 -20.24 17.93
N ALA A 1143 6.96 -21.54 17.64
CA ALA A 1143 6.82 -22.58 18.66
C ALA A 1143 8.05 -22.68 19.59
N TYR A 1144 9.25 -22.39 19.06
CA TYR A 1144 10.51 -22.31 19.79
C TYR A 1144 10.50 -21.14 20.77
N ALA A 1145 10.18 -19.92 20.31
CA ALA A 1145 10.07 -18.74 21.16
C ALA A 1145 9.02 -18.92 22.27
N MET A 1146 7.92 -19.62 21.98
CA MET A 1146 6.88 -19.94 22.96
C MET A 1146 7.31 -21.01 23.99
N THR A 1147 8.32 -21.84 23.70
CA THR A 1147 8.87 -22.84 24.64
C THR A 1147 10.18 -22.44 25.30
N HIS A 1148 10.89 -21.43 24.78
CA HIS A 1148 12.20 -20.98 25.28
C HIS A 1148 12.20 -19.55 25.83
N SER A 1149 11.12 -18.77 25.62
CA SER A 1149 10.94 -17.43 26.21
C SER A 1149 9.59 -17.30 26.93
N SER A 1150 9.54 -16.46 27.96
CA SER A 1150 8.33 -16.10 28.69
C SER A 1150 7.65 -14.82 28.20
N HIS A 1151 8.18 -14.16 27.17
CA HIS A 1151 7.73 -12.83 26.76
C HIS A 1151 6.38 -12.80 26.03
N PHE A 1152 6.01 -13.87 25.32
CA PHE A 1152 4.81 -13.95 24.50
C PHE A 1152 3.64 -14.60 25.27
N LYS A 1153 2.42 -14.08 25.09
CA LYS A 1153 1.18 -14.64 25.66
C LYS A 1153 0.43 -15.52 24.67
N ALA A 1154 0.57 -15.29 23.36
CA ALA A 1154 -0.12 -16.02 22.31
C ALA A 1154 0.80 -16.29 21.11
N GLY A 1155 0.80 -17.52 20.59
CA GLY A 1155 1.63 -17.93 19.46
C GLY A 1155 0.85 -18.77 18.44
N VAL A 1156 1.05 -18.52 17.15
CA VAL A 1156 0.56 -19.37 16.05
C VAL A 1156 1.74 -19.98 15.29
N ALA A 1157 1.82 -21.31 15.30
CA ALA A 1157 2.83 -22.09 14.60
C ALA A 1157 2.20 -22.82 13.41
N GLY A 1158 2.38 -22.29 12.20
CA GLY A 1158 1.86 -22.87 10.96
C GLY A 1158 2.87 -23.78 10.26
N ALA A 1159 2.45 -25.00 9.88
CA ALA A 1159 3.29 -26.08 9.35
C ALA A 1159 4.69 -26.17 10.02
N PRO A 1160 4.79 -26.23 11.36
CA PRO A 1160 6.08 -26.11 12.06
C PRO A 1160 6.89 -27.41 11.98
N VAL A 1161 8.19 -27.28 11.70
CA VAL A 1161 9.19 -28.25 12.18
C VAL A 1161 9.19 -28.17 13.71
N THR A 1162 9.34 -29.31 14.39
CA THR A 1162 9.30 -29.35 15.88
C THR A 1162 10.48 -30.09 16.50
N ASP A 1163 11.16 -30.95 15.74
CA ASP A 1163 12.48 -31.50 16.05
C ASP A 1163 13.19 -31.70 14.69
N TRP A 1164 14.41 -31.19 14.55
CA TRP A 1164 15.14 -31.22 13.29
C TRP A 1164 15.44 -32.64 12.78
N ARG A 1165 15.39 -33.66 13.64
CA ARG A 1165 15.44 -35.09 13.24
C ARG A 1165 14.20 -35.57 12.48
N ASN A 1166 13.18 -34.72 12.27
CA ASN A 1166 12.01 -35.05 11.45
C ASN A 1166 12.03 -34.42 10.05
N TYR A 1167 12.94 -33.49 9.77
CA TYR A 1167 13.09 -32.82 8.50
C TYR A 1167 14.23 -33.46 7.67
N ASP A 1168 14.37 -33.08 6.40
CA ASP A 1168 15.27 -33.79 5.47
C ASP A 1168 16.76 -33.58 5.79
N ALA A 1169 17.60 -34.48 5.29
CA ALA A 1169 19.04 -34.45 5.52
C ALA A 1169 19.76 -33.27 4.83
N ILE A 1170 19.40 -32.89 3.61
CA ILE A 1170 20.16 -31.90 2.81
C ILE A 1170 19.95 -30.49 3.36
N TYR A 1171 18.72 -30.11 3.71
CA TYR A 1171 18.45 -28.85 4.40
C TYR A 1171 19.08 -28.85 5.79
N THR A 1172 18.77 -29.86 6.61
CA THR A 1172 19.04 -29.81 8.04
C THR A 1172 20.54 -29.88 8.33
N GLU A 1173 21.28 -30.76 7.66
CA GLU A 1173 22.69 -31.00 7.97
C GLU A 1173 23.61 -29.88 7.44
N ARG A 1174 23.17 -29.10 6.44
CA ARG A 1174 23.81 -27.84 6.00
C ARG A 1174 23.98 -26.86 7.17
N TYR A 1175 22.98 -26.77 8.04
CA TYR A 1175 22.95 -25.83 9.16
C TYR A 1175 23.35 -26.49 10.49
N MET A 1176 22.99 -27.75 10.72
CA MET A 1176 23.14 -28.44 12.01
C MET A 1176 24.28 -29.46 12.09
N GLY A 1177 24.90 -29.85 10.97
CA GLY A 1177 25.76 -31.04 10.91
C GLY A 1177 24.98 -32.34 11.10
N LEU A 1178 25.65 -33.48 11.29
CA LEU A 1178 24.95 -34.76 11.51
C LEU A 1178 24.39 -34.85 12.95
N PRO A 1179 23.18 -35.40 13.17
CA PRO A 1179 22.63 -35.60 14.53
C PRO A 1179 23.51 -36.47 15.45
N GLN A 1180 24.28 -37.38 14.87
CA GLN A 1180 25.22 -38.26 15.58
C GLN A 1180 26.48 -37.52 16.07
N GLU A 1181 26.80 -36.36 15.48
CA GLU A 1181 27.96 -35.53 15.81
C GLU A 1181 27.56 -34.30 16.65
N ASN A 1182 26.31 -33.84 16.52
CA ASN A 1182 25.77 -32.67 17.18
C ASN A 1182 24.49 -32.95 17.99
N GLU A 1183 24.46 -34.03 18.78
CA GLU A 1183 23.28 -34.41 19.58
C GLU A 1183 22.78 -33.25 20.46
N ALA A 1184 23.70 -32.49 21.06
CA ALA A 1184 23.40 -31.36 21.94
C ALA A 1184 22.67 -30.20 21.20
N GLY A 1185 23.09 -29.87 19.98
CA GLY A 1185 22.47 -28.84 19.17
C GLY A 1185 21.10 -29.24 18.63
N TYR A 1186 20.95 -30.50 18.22
CA TYR A 1186 19.64 -31.07 17.89
C TYR A 1186 18.72 -31.22 19.12
N ASP A 1187 19.24 -31.04 20.34
CA ASP A 1187 18.46 -31.03 21.57
C ASP A 1187 18.07 -29.62 22.04
N SER A 1188 18.99 -28.66 21.97
CA SER A 1188 18.72 -27.24 22.27
C SER A 1188 17.71 -26.59 21.31
N SER A 1189 17.56 -27.16 20.11
CA SER A 1189 16.60 -26.75 19.08
C SER A 1189 15.29 -27.55 19.08
N SER A 1190 15.13 -28.59 19.91
CA SER A 1190 13.94 -29.46 19.90
C SER A 1190 12.77 -28.87 20.69
N VAL A 1191 11.80 -28.31 19.97
CA VAL A 1191 10.51 -27.83 20.53
C VAL A 1191 9.74 -28.98 21.20
N VAL A 1192 9.87 -30.21 20.68
CA VAL A 1192 9.28 -31.41 21.29
C VAL A 1192 9.87 -31.68 22.67
N LYS A 1193 11.20 -31.62 22.84
CA LYS A 1193 11.86 -31.76 24.16
C LYS A 1193 11.53 -30.60 25.09
N ALA A 1194 11.36 -29.39 24.56
CA ALA A 1194 10.99 -28.20 25.31
C ALA A 1194 9.48 -28.03 25.60
N ALA A 1195 8.61 -28.97 25.21
CA ALA A 1195 7.16 -28.85 25.33
C ALA A 1195 6.66 -28.51 26.76
N ALA A 1196 7.32 -29.06 27.79
CA ALA A 1196 7.01 -28.77 29.20
C ALA A 1196 7.25 -27.31 29.61
N ASN A 1197 8.07 -26.57 28.85
CA ASN A 1197 8.40 -25.17 29.12
C ASN A 1197 7.40 -24.18 28.49
N LEU A 1198 6.45 -24.65 27.66
CA LEU A 1198 5.50 -23.78 26.93
C LEU A 1198 4.89 -22.68 27.82
N SER A 1199 5.17 -21.43 27.44
CA SER A 1199 4.56 -20.21 27.96
C SER A 1199 3.31 -19.82 27.16
N GLY A 1200 2.39 -19.07 27.78
CA GLY A 1200 1.23 -18.52 27.09
C GLY A 1200 0.28 -19.56 26.46
N ARG A 1201 -0.26 -19.22 25.30
CA ARG A 1201 -1.23 -20.02 24.52
C ARG A 1201 -0.66 -20.30 23.13
N LEU A 1202 -0.49 -21.56 22.78
CA LEU A 1202 -0.07 -21.98 21.44
C LEU A 1202 -1.26 -22.47 20.61
N MET A 1203 -1.32 -22.05 19.36
CA MET A 1203 -2.11 -22.70 18.31
C MET A 1203 -1.17 -23.32 17.28
N ILE A 1204 -1.34 -24.61 17.03
CA ILE A 1204 -0.62 -25.37 16.00
C ILE A 1204 -1.54 -25.49 14.78
N ILE A 1205 -1.04 -25.18 13.59
CA ILE A 1205 -1.80 -25.28 12.33
C ILE A 1205 -1.02 -26.13 11.32
N HIS A 1206 -1.68 -27.05 10.61
CA HIS A 1206 -1.00 -27.93 9.65
C HIS A 1206 -1.88 -28.37 8.48
N GLY A 1207 -1.29 -28.60 7.31
CA GLY A 1207 -1.91 -29.39 6.24
C GLY A 1207 -1.81 -30.89 6.54
N GLU A 1208 -2.90 -31.65 6.39
CA GLU A 1208 -2.89 -33.09 6.68
C GLU A 1208 -1.90 -33.85 5.79
N ARG A 1209 -1.75 -33.41 4.53
CA ARG A 1209 -0.94 -34.05 3.49
C ARG A 1209 0.34 -33.28 3.22
N ASP A 1210 0.90 -32.63 4.24
CA ASP A 1210 2.21 -31.98 4.14
C ASP A 1210 3.29 -33.03 3.87
N ASP A 1211 3.92 -32.87 2.70
CA ASP A 1211 4.95 -33.69 2.09
C ASP A 1211 6.35 -33.07 2.22
N ASN A 1212 6.46 -31.95 2.94
CA ASN A 1212 7.70 -31.23 3.18
C ASN A 1212 8.00 -31.18 4.69
N VAL A 1213 7.18 -30.44 5.44
CA VAL A 1213 7.20 -30.52 6.91
C VAL A 1213 6.17 -31.56 7.29
N HIS A 1214 6.61 -32.80 7.47
CA HIS A 1214 5.67 -33.88 7.75
C HIS A 1214 4.80 -33.62 9.00
N MET A 1215 3.48 -33.84 8.86
CA MET A 1215 2.46 -33.69 9.91
C MET A 1215 2.80 -34.41 11.23
N SER A 1216 3.65 -35.43 11.18
CA SER A 1216 4.21 -36.11 12.35
C SER A 1216 4.94 -35.15 13.32
N ASN A 1217 5.53 -34.04 12.85
CA ASN A 1217 6.09 -32.97 13.70
C ASN A 1217 5.03 -32.44 14.70
N SER A 1218 3.93 -31.90 14.17
CA SER A 1218 2.87 -31.31 14.99
C SER A 1218 2.15 -32.33 15.87
N LEU A 1219 2.09 -33.60 15.47
CA LEU A 1219 1.57 -34.67 16.31
C LEU A 1219 2.51 -35.06 17.46
N GLN A 1220 3.84 -35.06 17.24
CA GLN A 1220 4.84 -35.28 18.29
C GLN A 1220 4.81 -34.16 19.34
N LEU A 1221 4.76 -32.89 18.89
CA LEU A 1221 4.64 -31.75 19.80
C LEU A 1221 3.31 -31.78 20.58
N ALA A 1222 2.19 -32.07 19.90
CA ALA A 1222 0.89 -32.22 20.55
C ALA A 1222 0.88 -33.31 21.64
N TYR A 1223 1.54 -34.44 21.39
CA TYR A 1223 1.68 -35.54 22.36
C TYR A 1223 2.50 -35.15 23.59
N GLU A 1224 3.66 -34.52 23.42
CA GLU A 1224 4.49 -34.09 24.56
C GLU A 1224 3.87 -32.92 25.33
N LEU A 1225 3.13 -32.03 24.67
CA LEU A 1225 2.31 -31.00 25.34
C LEU A 1225 1.21 -31.62 26.21
N GLN A 1226 0.49 -32.64 25.71
CA GLN A 1226 -0.52 -33.37 26.48
C GLN A 1226 0.12 -34.07 27.70
N LYS A 1227 1.25 -34.75 27.50
CA LYS A 1227 2.04 -35.43 28.55
C LYS A 1227 2.58 -34.47 29.61
N ALA A 1228 2.89 -33.23 29.23
CA ALA A 1228 3.27 -32.14 30.14
C ALA A 1228 2.06 -31.38 30.76
N GLY A 1229 0.81 -31.79 30.49
CA GLY A 1229 -0.39 -31.13 31.00
C GLY A 1229 -0.67 -29.74 30.41
N LYS A 1230 -0.05 -29.40 29.28
CA LYS A 1230 -0.21 -28.10 28.60
C LYS A 1230 -1.45 -28.10 27.69
N THR A 1231 -2.18 -26.99 27.70
CA THR A 1231 -3.35 -26.78 26.83
C THR A 1231 -2.98 -25.92 25.62
N PHE A 1232 -3.35 -26.36 24.43
CA PHE A 1232 -3.06 -25.73 23.14
C PHE A 1232 -4.24 -25.93 22.18
N ASP A 1233 -4.34 -25.07 21.17
CA ASP A 1233 -5.28 -25.24 20.05
C ASP A 1233 -4.59 -26.00 18.91
N LEU A 1234 -5.31 -26.86 18.19
CA LEU A 1234 -4.81 -27.57 17.00
C LEU A 1234 -5.81 -27.43 15.84
N MET A 1235 -5.35 -26.95 14.69
CA MET A 1235 -6.15 -26.78 13.48
C MET A 1235 -5.54 -27.55 12.31
N ILE A 1236 -6.20 -28.63 11.91
CA ILE A 1236 -5.78 -29.48 10.79
C ILE A 1236 -6.56 -29.07 9.53
N TYR A 1237 -5.87 -28.96 8.40
CA TYR A 1237 -6.46 -28.72 7.09
C TYR A 1237 -6.35 -29.98 6.22
N PRO A 1238 -7.38 -30.84 6.19
CA PRO A 1238 -7.43 -31.99 5.29
C PRO A 1238 -7.22 -31.61 3.83
N LYS A 1239 -6.63 -32.53 3.07
CA LYS A 1239 -6.26 -32.41 1.65
C LYS A 1239 -5.23 -31.33 1.28
N ASN A 1240 -4.79 -30.48 2.20
CA ASN A 1240 -3.75 -29.47 1.93
C ASN A 1240 -2.36 -30.06 2.24
N ARG A 1241 -1.36 -29.61 1.47
CA ARG A 1241 0.07 -29.88 1.75
C ARG A 1241 0.65 -28.71 2.57
N HIS A 1242 1.94 -28.43 2.40
CA HIS A 1242 2.68 -27.37 3.10
C HIS A 1242 2.04 -25.97 3.05
N GLY A 1243 1.33 -25.64 1.97
CA GLY A 1243 0.54 -24.42 1.86
C GLY A 1243 -0.97 -24.69 1.90
N ILE A 1244 -1.72 -23.86 2.64
CA ILE A 1244 -3.20 -23.83 2.57
C ILE A 1244 -3.61 -23.01 1.34
N THR A 1245 -3.90 -23.72 0.25
CA THR A 1245 -4.12 -23.14 -1.09
C THR A 1245 -5.58 -23.11 -1.52
N ASN A 1246 -6.44 -23.99 -0.98
CA ASN A 1246 -7.87 -23.96 -1.27
C ASN A 1246 -8.49 -22.64 -0.75
N PRO A 1247 -9.22 -21.86 -1.58
CA PRO A 1247 -9.71 -20.54 -1.17
C PRO A 1247 -10.61 -20.52 0.07
N SER A 1248 -11.54 -21.48 0.24
CA SER A 1248 -12.45 -21.47 1.39
C SER A 1248 -11.73 -21.90 2.68
N GLN A 1249 -10.78 -22.82 2.59
CA GLN A 1249 -9.91 -23.20 3.70
C GLN A 1249 -8.90 -22.08 4.04
N ARG A 1250 -8.45 -21.29 3.06
CA ARG A 1250 -7.60 -20.10 3.30
C ARG A 1250 -8.38 -18.95 3.96
N HIS A 1251 -9.66 -18.77 3.62
CA HIS A 1251 -10.54 -17.87 4.37
C HIS A 1251 -10.70 -18.32 5.83
N HIS A 1252 -10.93 -19.62 6.04
CA HIS A 1252 -10.99 -20.22 7.37
C HIS A 1252 -9.68 -20.06 8.16
N LEU A 1253 -8.53 -20.15 7.50
CA LEU A 1253 -7.21 -19.95 8.11
C LEU A 1253 -7.05 -18.55 8.69
N HIS A 1254 -7.19 -17.51 7.86
CA HIS A 1254 -7.06 -16.13 8.34
C HIS A 1254 -8.14 -15.82 9.38
N LYS A 1255 -9.35 -16.40 9.28
CA LYS A 1255 -10.39 -16.27 10.31
C LYS A 1255 -9.92 -16.83 11.66
N THR A 1256 -9.52 -18.11 11.68
CA THR A 1256 -9.08 -18.83 12.88
C THR A 1256 -7.93 -18.11 13.57
N MET A 1257 -6.93 -17.65 12.81
CA MET A 1257 -5.79 -16.90 13.35
C MET A 1257 -6.20 -15.54 13.93
N THR A 1258 -7.14 -14.84 13.29
CA THR A 1258 -7.66 -13.55 13.80
C THR A 1258 -8.39 -13.76 15.12
N GLU A 1259 -9.35 -14.69 15.15
CA GLU A 1259 -10.14 -14.99 16.36
C GLU A 1259 -9.26 -15.52 17.50
N PHE A 1260 -8.18 -16.24 17.19
CA PHE A 1260 -7.18 -16.66 18.18
C PHE A 1260 -6.41 -15.48 18.78
N PHE A 1261 -5.88 -14.56 17.98
CA PHE A 1261 -5.15 -13.42 18.53
C PHE A 1261 -6.06 -12.44 19.26
N GLU A 1262 -7.28 -12.18 18.77
CA GLU A 1262 -8.25 -11.33 19.46
C GLU A 1262 -8.66 -11.95 20.82
N ARG A 1263 -8.92 -13.26 20.90
CA ARG A 1263 -9.30 -13.95 22.16
C ARG A 1263 -8.20 -14.02 23.22
N ASN A 1264 -6.93 -13.80 22.87
CA ASN A 1264 -5.79 -13.97 23.79
C ASN A 1264 -4.97 -12.69 24.03
N LEU A 1265 -5.22 -11.60 23.28
CA LEU A 1265 -4.48 -10.32 23.36
C LEU A 1265 -5.39 -9.08 23.44
N LYS A 1266 -6.72 -9.26 23.48
CA LYS A 1266 -7.71 -8.22 23.80
C LYS A 1266 -8.56 -8.65 24.99
#